data_AF-A0A5A9NF52-F1
#
_entry.id   AF-A0A5A9NF52-F1
#
_cell.length_a   1.000
_cell.length_b   1.000
_cell.length_c   1.000
_cell.angle_alpha   90.00
_cell.angle_beta   90.00
_cell.angle_gamma   90.00
#
_symmetry.space_group_name_H-M   'P 1'
#
loop_
_entity.id
_entity.type
_entity.pdbx_description
1 polymer ?
#
loop_
_entity_poly.entity_id
_entity_poly.type
_entity_poly.pdbx_seq_one_letter_code
_entity_poly.pdbx_strand_id
1 'polypeptide(L)'
;MRDRLEHLQAVSESDGTVVEHEQAQALHFSEGDQDDPPQDPCSTNPDLESVFDEAQEARREIQLIRLEVKNLREQNLQIFTEAMCTGTPNTGDSNAIAADIKTRGQEMLAQLRKMDSHAKELEEKYGVNSPVVRIARAQYTSISAGFRDAMVEYNEAEMSHRESCKAYIQRQMEIVGREVTGDHIEEMLEIGQWNIFSENLVSEGKTARSALIRIESRHTELLQLEKRIQSLHEVFMDVAMLAEEHRSMVDRIHTHVQSTEVEVRDVLVKLERAKRHDRSNPLKKMFFWKRSRRWWTLSMSTMKLSVAFRHAHRSHSNIRRSRTSGITILNPVNRFIADSSTVSHPPARRVSSSSGSGSSETVTSFKSHTRERDVPMYEGAISDIIKRSREELRAIVEIHPGLKPTLAIIQAGEDDSLLEINKKMAGKIGLNVIQICLPRQCTEDEVIEEILRLNEDSCVHGVFLHLPQSFLSSAVRNATKPQKDVDGVCDLNIGRAVLGDHREGFTSPVAEAVLELLARQDAPLVGKMALLVGVDGHLKVSLQCLMQNNGMMVQTCEWRSETLQKQVMESDVVVMLETGLKCISPTWLRPGVAVINLGFALVREHTDSWDDGVETDSSVGSLSAALRMQHVVMSSTRWMQAQQYQPWRLRPLKLQPLSPVPSDIEISRSQTPKPIAQLAEEIGLLPEELEAYGTTKAKVHLSLLDRLQHQPDGKYILVAGITPTPLGEGKSTVTIGLVQALSAHLKLNAFACLRQPSQGPTFGVKGGAAGGGYAQVIPMEEFNLHLTGDIHAITAANNLVAAAIDARILHEATQSDKALYNRLVPSVNGVRCFSPIQLSRLQRLGINKSDPHTLTPQEINSFVRLDLDPEKVTWQRVVDTNDRFLRKITVGQANTEKGHVRQTQFDIAVASEIMAILALTDGLADMRARLGRMVIGSSRNGQPITTDDLGVSGALAVLMKDAIKPTLMQTVEGTPVFVHAGPFANIAHGNSSILADKLALKLVGKEGYVVTEAGFGADIGMEKFFNIKCRTSGLRPDVVVLVATVRALKMHGGGPNVTAGVPLPKEYVDENLQLVAEGCSNLKKQIQNAHLFGIPVVVALNVFNTDTQAEIDLVCRIAEDSGALAAVPCNHWSKGGRGSVELAHAVKEAGSRESHFRFLYNLQDPIVEKIRTIAQKIYGAADIELSPEAQAKIDYYNQQGFGALPICMAKTHLSLSHMPEKKGAPTGFVLPIRDVRASIGAGFIYPLVGTMSTMPGLPTRPCFYDIDLDPVTEEIKGLF
;
A
#
# COMPACT_ATOMS: atom_id res chain seq x y z
N MET A 1 -10.27 40.63 -37.94
CA MET A 1 -11.26 39.81 -37.19
C MET A 1 -12.15 39.01 -38.13
N ARG A 2 -12.79 39.60 -39.16
CA ARG A 2 -13.59 38.82 -40.13
C ARG A 2 -12.82 37.70 -40.84
N ASP A 3 -11.64 37.99 -41.35
CA ASP A 3 -10.78 37.00 -42.04
C ASP A 3 -10.29 35.88 -41.09
N ARG A 4 -10.35 36.10 -39.77
CA ARG A 4 -10.06 35.10 -38.73
C ARG A 4 -11.27 34.21 -38.40
N LEU A 5 -12.48 34.65 -38.75
CA LEU A 5 -13.73 33.88 -38.62
C LEU A 5 -13.91 32.93 -39.83
N GLU A 6 -13.65 33.40 -41.05
CA GLU A 6 -13.75 32.56 -42.26
C GLU A 6 -12.71 31.42 -42.25
N HIS A 7 -11.49 31.68 -41.74
CA HIS A 7 -10.47 30.63 -41.64
C HIS A 7 -10.74 29.61 -40.51
N LEU A 8 -11.55 29.96 -39.49
CA LEU A 8 -11.99 29.04 -38.44
C LEU A 8 -13.19 28.19 -38.90
N GLN A 9 -14.09 28.73 -39.74
CA GLN A 9 -15.16 27.94 -40.36
C GLN A 9 -14.61 26.84 -41.30
N ALA A 10 -13.49 27.11 -41.99
CA ALA A 10 -12.82 26.10 -42.81
C ALA A 10 -12.14 24.96 -42.01
N VAL A 11 -11.91 25.14 -40.70
CA VAL A 11 -11.35 24.09 -39.83
C VAL A 11 -12.45 23.27 -39.14
N SER A 12 -13.64 23.86 -38.91
CA SER A 12 -14.80 23.11 -38.41
C SER A 12 -15.40 22.10 -39.41
N GLU A 13 -15.02 22.15 -40.69
CA GLU A 13 -15.49 21.19 -41.71
C GLU A 13 -14.53 20.01 -41.95
N SER A 14 -13.31 20.00 -41.38
CA SER A 14 -12.37 18.87 -41.51
C SER A 14 -12.40 17.87 -40.35
N ASP A 15 -12.76 18.32 -39.13
CA ASP A 15 -12.83 17.46 -37.93
C ASP A 15 -14.18 16.74 -37.74
N GLY A 16 -15.02 16.69 -38.79
CA GLY A 16 -16.29 15.94 -38.78
C GLY A 16 -16.15 14.41 -38.85
N THR A 17 -14.94 13.87 -39.05
CA THR A 17 -14.73 12.47 -39.47
C THR A 17 -14.63 11.43 -38.34
N VAL A 18 -14.80 11.82 -37.07
CA VAL A 18 -14.74 10.88 -35.93
C VAL A 18 -16.11 10.61 -35.28
N VAL A 19 -17.15 11.43 -35.54
CA VAL A 19 -18.50 11.23 -34.96
C VAL A 19 -19.40 10.36 -35.84
N GLU A 20 -19.19 10.32 -37.17
CA GLU A 20 -19.99 9.45 -38.06
C GLU A 20 -19.65 7.96 -37.92
N HIS A 21 -18.46 7.60 -37.41
CA HIS A 21 -18.01 6.20 -37.42
C HIS A 21 -18.59 5.32 -36.31
N GLU A 22 -19.11 5.89 -35.21
CA GLU A 22 -19.84 5.16 -34.17
C GLU A 22 -21.37 5.14 -34.39
N GLN A 23 -21.93 6.03 -35.20
CA GLN A 23 -23.33 5.91 -35.65
C GLN A 23 -23.48 4.92 -36.83
N ALA A 24 -22.42 4.71 -37.63
CA ALA A 24 -22.44 3.81 -38.80
C ALA A 24 -22.35 2.29 -38.49
N GLN A 25 -22.18 1.85 -37.23
CA GLN A 25 -22.15 0.43 -36.87
C GLN A 25 -23.44 -0.11 -36.21
N ALA A 26 -24.48 0.73 -36.07
CA ALA A 26 -25.82 0.30 -35.69
C ALA A 26 -26.73 -0.03 -36.89
N LEU A 27 -26.27 0.27 -38.12
CA LEU A 27 -27.00 0.06 -39.37
C LEU A 27 -26.12 -0.76 -40.35
N HIS A 28 -26.73 -1.77 -40.99
CA HIS A 28 -26.12 -2.81 -41.84
C HIS A 28 -25.44 -4.00 -41.13
N PHE A 29 -26.24 -5.02 -40.77
CA PHE A 29 -26.44 -6.17 -41.67
C PHE A 29 -27.49 -7.16 -41.14
N SER A 30 -28.69 -7.13 -41.73
CA SER A 30 -29.53 -8.33 -41.91
C SER A 30 -30.37 -8.20 -43.18
N GLU A 31 -29.75 -8.44 -44.33
CA GLU A 31 -30.48 -8.87 -45.53
C GLU A 31 -30.28 -10.38 -45.70
N GLY A 32 -31.37 -11.09 -45.99
CA GLY A 32 -31.42 -12.55 -45.96
C GLY A 32 -32.85 -13.08 -46.12
N ASP A 33 -33.42 -12.80 -47.29
CA ASP A 33 -34.59 -13.43 -47.93
C ASP A 33 -35.91 -13.61 -47.15
N GLN A 34 -36.93 -12.85 -47.57
CA GLN A 34 -38.28 -13.38 -47.80
C GLN A 34 -38.86 -12.82 -49.12
N ASP A 35 -39.17 -13.69 -50.08
CA ASP A 35 -40.24 -13.45 -51.06
C ASP A 35 -41.57 -13.38 -50.27
N ASP A 36 -42.55 -12.49 -50.49
CA ASP A 36 -42.74 -11.44 -51.51
C ASP A 36 -43.72 -10.36 -50.89
N PRO A 37 -44.10 -9.23 -51.56
CA PRO A 37 -44.43 -7.91 -50.94
C PRO A 37 -45.76 -7.85 -50.14
N PRO A 38 -46.02 -6.84 -49.24
CA PRO A 38 -45.80 -5.40 -49.54
C PRO A 38 -45.57 -4.36 -48.38
N GLN A 39 -45.39 -3.10 -48.82
CA GLN A 39 -45.69 -1.80 -48.15
C GLN A 39 -44.72 -1.14 -47.14
N ASP A 40 -43.97 -0.18 -47.70
CA ASP A 40 -43.42 1.10 -47.18
C ASP A 40 -42.52 1.20 -45.92
N PRO A 41 -41.54 2.13 -45.92
CA PRO A 41 -40.46 2.16 -44.93
C PRO A 41 -40.75 3.04 -43.70
N CYS A 42 -40.08 2.67 -42.61
CA CYS A 42 -39.63 3.50 -41.48
C CYS A 42 -40.38 4.83 -41.24
N SER A 43 -41.45 4.80 -40.45
CA SER A 43 -41.80 5.96 -39.62
C SER A 43 -40.79 6.02 -38.47
N THR A 44 -39.78 6.88 -38.55
CA THR A 44 -39.06 7.29 -37.34
C THR A 44 -40.07 7.91 -36.38
N ASN A 45 -39.89 7.68 -35.07
CA ASN A 45 -40.80 8.25 -34.09
C ASN A 45 -40.37 9.70 -33.84
N PRO A 46 -41.12 10.72 -34.32
CA PRO A 46 -40.66 12.12 -34.28
C PRO A 46 -40.46 12.62 -32.85
N ASP A 47 -41.20 12.06 -31.90
CA ASP A 47 -41.04 12.34 -30.47
C ASP A 47 -39.69 11.85 -29.93
N LEU A 48 -39.16 10.75 -30.47
CA LEU A 48 -37.86 10.19 -30.05
C LEU A 48 -36.69 10.96 -30.68
N GLU A 49 -36.84 11.38 -31.94
CA GLU A 49 -35.88 12.29 -32.60
C GLU A 49 -35.79 13.62 -31.82
N SER A 50 -36.93 14.24 -31.50
CA SER A 50 -36.96 15.48 -30.71
C SER A 50 -36.30 15.34 -29.33
N VAL A 51 -36.39 14.18 -28.68
CA VAL A 51 -35.70 13.90 -27.40
C VAL A 51 -34.18 13.81 -27.59
N PHE A 52 -33.70 13.24 -28.70
CA PHE A 52 -32.27 13.17 -29.00
C PHE A 52 -31.70 14.52 -29.41
N ASP A 53 -32.43 15.32 -30.18
CA ASP A 53 -32.02 16.68 -30.58
C ASP A 53 -31.88 17.59 -29.34
N GLU A 54 -32.87 17.59 -28.45
CA GLU A 54 -32.81 18.34 -27.18
C GLU A 54 -31.64 17.88 -26.30
N ALA A 55 -31.38 16.58 -26.26
CA ALA A 55 -30.27 16.00 -25.51
C ALA A 55 -28.89 16.32 -26.11
N GLN A 56 -28.77 16.37 -27.44
CA GLN A 56 -27.53 16.73 -28.12
C GLN A 56 -27.20 18.21 -27.94
N GLU A 57 -28.20 19.09 -28.01
CA GLU A 57 -28.01 20.52 -27.80
C GLU A 57 -27.62 20.83 -26.35
N ALA A 58 -28.26 20.20 -25.37
CA ALA A 58 -27.88 20.36 -23.97
C ALA A 58 -26.44 19.86 -23.69
N ARG A 59 -26.00 18.79 -24.37
CA ARG A 59 -24.60 18.32 -24.28
C ARG A 59 -23.61 19.31 -24.89
N ARG A 60 -23.97 20.05 -25.95
CA ARG A 60 -23.12 21.12 -26.51
C ARG A 60 -22.97 22.29 -25.54
N GLU A 61 -24.05 22.78 -24.97
CA GLU A 61 -23.99 23.90 -24.02
C GLU A 61 -23.21 23.54 -22.73
N ILE A 62 -23.32 22.30 -22.23
CA ILE A 62 -22.45 21.82 -21.12
C ILE A 62 -20.96 21.85 -21.51
N GLN A 63 -20.61 21.50 -22.75
CA GLN A 63 -19.22 21.58 -23.24
C GLN A 63 -18.74 23.03 -23.37
N LEU A 64 -19.60 23.95 -23.80
CA LEU A 64 -19.29 25.39 -23.86
C LEU A 64 -19.06 25.97 -22.45
N ILE A 65 -19.92 25.64 -21.49
CA ILE A 65 -19.74 26.01 -20.07
C ILE A 65 -18.38 25.49 -19.54
N ARG A 66 -18.02 24.23 -19.79
CA ARG A 66 -16.71 23.68 -19.39
C ARG A 66 -15.53 24.40 -20.05
N LEU A 67 -15.66 24.78 -21.32
CA LEU A 67 -14.63 25.56 -22.03
C LEU A 67 -14.46 26.96 -21.41
N GLU A 68 -15.55 27.63 -21.06
CA GLU A 68 -15.53 28.92 -20.38
C GLU A 68 -14.97 28.82 -18.96
N VAL A 69 -15.30 27.77 -18.20
CA VAL A 69 -14.67 27.49 -16.88
C VAL A 69 -13.16 27.31 -17.00
N LYS A 70 -12.68 26.63 -18.06
CA LYS A 70 -11.24 26.52 -18.33
C LYS A 70 -10.63 27.90 -18.63
N ASN A 71 -11.25 28.71 -19.50
CA ASN A 71 -10.80 30.06 -19.80
C ASN A 71 -10.77 30.95 -18.54
N LEU A 72 -11.75 30.81 -17.64
CA LEU A 72 -11.80 31.52 -16.36
C LEU A 72 -10.63 31.13 -15.45
N ARG A 73 -10.30 29.83 -15.35
CA ARG A 73 -9.12 29.34 -14.58
C ARG A 73 -7.83 29.96 -15.14
N GLU A 74 -7.67 30.01 -16.46
CA GLU A 74 -6.50 30.62 -17.12
C GLU A 74 -6.42 32.14 -16.89
N GLN A 75 -7.53 32.86 -16.97
CA GLN A 75 -7.56 34.31 -16.72
C GLN A 75 -7.37 34.67 -15.24
N ASN A 76 -7.93 33.91 -14.30
CA ASN A 76 -7.72 34.11 -12.86
C ASN A 76 -6.22 33.97 -12.51
N LEU A 77 -5.52 33.00 -13.12
CA LEU A 77 -4.07 32.84 -12.98
C LEU A 77 -3.26 34.01 -13.60
N GLN A 78 -3.70 34.55 -14.74
CA GLN A 78 -3.10 35.74 -15.34
C GLN A 78 -3.30 37.00 -14.47
N ILE A 79 -4.52 37.22 -13.96
CA ILE A 79 -4.86 38.30 -13.01
C ILE A 79 -4.03 38.21 -11.71
N PHE A 80 -3.74 36.98 -11.24
CA PHE A 80 -2.84 36.77 -10.12
C PHE A 80 -1.40 37.20 -10.45
N THR A 81 -0.93 36.83 -11.64
CA THR A 81 0.44 37.06 -12.12
C THR A 81 0.70 38.53 -12.48
N GLU A 82 -0.22 39.22 -13.15
CA GLU A 82 -0.06 40.63 -13.54
C GLU A 82 -0.02 41.56 -12.32
N ALA A 83 -0.87 41.32 -11.32
CA ALA A 83 -0.93 42.16 -10.13
C ALA A 83 0.34 42.10 -9.26
N MET A 84 1.10 41.00 -9.32
CA MET A 84 2.44 40.92 -8.71
C MET A 84 3.40 41.95 -9.32
N CYS A 85 3.22 42.26 -10.61
CA CYS A 85 4.12 43.11 -11.41
C CYS A 85 3.65 44.57 -11.51
N THR A 86 2.37 44.83 -11.84
CA THR A 86 1.88 46.17 -12.23
C THR A 86 1.05 46.87 -11.17
N GLY A 87 0.41 46.14 -10.26
CA GLY A 87 -0.35 46.68 -9.12
C GLY A 87 -1.80 47.11 -9.39
N THR A 88 -2.30 46.99 -10.63
CA THR A 88 -3.73 47.14 -10.97
C THR A 88 -4.15 46.01 -11.92
N PRO A 89 -4.86 44.97 -11.45
CA PRO A 89 -5.32 43.89 -12.31
C PRO A 89 -6.46 44.36 -13.24
N ASN A 90 -6.43 43.95 -14.51
CA ASN A 90 -7.57 44.12 -15.41
C ASN A 90 -8.58 42.99 -15.19
N THR A 91 -9.50 43.16 -14.24
CA THR A 91 -10.51 42.15 -13.90
C THR A 91 -11.71 42.10 -14.86
N GLY A 92 -11.71 42.93 -15.91
CA GLY A 92 -12.84 43.06 -16.84
C GLY A 92 -13.20 41.76 -17.55
N ASP A 93 -12.20 41.02 -18.05
CA ASP A 93 -12.43 39.82 -18.85
C ASP A 93 -12.89 38.62 -17.99
N SER A 94 -12.30 38.41 -16.80
CA SER A 94 -12.72 37.33 -15.88
C SER A 94 -14.15 37.56 -15.37
N ASN A 95 -14.51 38.80 -15.05
CA ASN A 95 -15.88 39.17 -14.68
C ASN A 95 -16.87 38.98 -15.85
N ALA A 96 -16.45 39.18 -17.11
CA ALA A 96 -17.28 38.91 -18.28
C ALA A 96 -17.49 37.40 -18.49
N ILE A 97 -16.45 36.57 -18.39
CA ILE A 97 -16.55 35.11 -18.51
C ILE A 97 -17.44 34.53 -17.39
N ALA A 98 -17.25 34.97 -16.13
CA ALA A 98 -18.08 34.53 -15.01
C ALA A 98 -19.57 34.90 -15.18
N ALA A 99 -19.87 36.02 -15.86
CA ALA A 99 -21.23 36.42 -16.21
C ALA A 99 -21.80 35.60 -17.38
N ASP A 100 -20.98 35.22 -18.37
CA ASP A 100 -21.39 34.38 -19.51
C ASP A 100 -21.73 32.96 -19.02
N ILE A 101 -20.83 32.33 -18.24
CA ILE A 101 -21.06 31.02 -17.59
C ILE A 101 -22.36 31.03 -16.78
N LYS A 102 -22.63 32.11 -16.03
CA LYS A 102 -23.86 32.25 -15.24
C LYS A 102 -25.10 32.37 -16.13
N THR A 103 -25.00 33.08 -17.25
CA THR A 103 -26.10 33.25 -18.21
C THR A 103 -26.43 31.91 -18.87
N ARG A 104 -25.43 31.22 -19.41
CA ARG A 104 -25.57 29.85 -19.95
C ARG A 104 -26.08 28.86 -18.92
N GLY A 105 -25.63 28.95 -17.66
CA GLY A 105 -26.14 28.10 -16.58
C GLY A 105 -27.64 28.30 -16.31
N GLN A 106 -28.15 29.53 -16.44
CA GLN A 106 -29.58 29.82 -16.33
C GLN A 106 -30.37 29.34 -17.57
N GLU A 107 -29.80 29.46 -18.76
CA GLU A 107 -30.38 28.94 -20.01
C GLU A 107 -30.44 27.41 -20.01
N MET A 108 -29.37 26.74 -19.55
CA MET A 108 -29.32 25.30 -19.32
C MET A 108 -30.35 24.82 -18.30
N LEU A 109 -30.56 25.56 -17.20
CA LEU A 109 -31.65 25.27 -16.25
C LEU A 109 -33.02 25.36 -16.91
N ALA A 110 -33.26 26.33 -17.79
CA ALA A 110 -34.50 26.43 -18.56
C ALA A 110 -34.66 25.27 -19.55
N GLN A 111 -33.59 24.87 -20.23
CA GLN A 111 -33.57 23.72 -21.15
C GLN A 111 -33.83 22.40 -20.41
N LEU A 112 -33.21 22.18 -19.25
CA LEU A 112 -33.47 21.02 -18.41
C LEU A 112 -34.94 20.97 -17.95
N ARG A 113 -35.53 22.10 -17.52
CA ARG A 113 -36.96 22.19 -17.18
C ARG A 113 -37.88 21.90 -18.38
N LYS A 114 -37.48 22.29 -19.60
CA LYS A 114 -38.19 21.92 -20.83
C LYS A 114 -38.10 20.42 -21.11
N MET A 115 -36.92 19.82 -21.01
CA MET A 115 -36.70 18.38 -21.24
C MET A 115 -37.45 17.51 -20.22
N ASP A 116 -37.52 17.92 -18.95
CA ASP A 116 -38.35 17.27 -17.94
C ASP A 116 -39.85 17.36 -18.27
N SER A 117 -40.33 18.56 -18.65
CA SER A 117 -41.72 18.76 -19.06
C SER A 117 -42.09 17.88 -20.27
N HIS A 118 -41.22 17.83 -21.27
CA HIS A 118 -41.38 16.97 -22.44
C HIS A 118 -41.36 15.47 -22.06
N ALA A 119 -40.48 15.04 -21.14
CA ALA A 119 -40.47 13.67 -20.64
C ALA A 119 -41.76 13.30 -19.87
N LYS A 120 -42.39 14.26 -19.17
CA LYS A 120 -43.71 14.12 -18.51
C LYS A 120 -44.85 14.04 -19.54
N GLU A 121 -44.85 14.88 -20.57
CA GLU A 121 -45.83 14.82 -21.66
C GLU A 121 -45.78 13.48 -22.42
N LEU A 122 -44.56 12.95 -22.66
CA LEU A 122 -44.38 11.61 -23.25
C LEU A 122 -44.85 10.50 -22.30
N GLU A 123 -44.71 10.67 -20.99
CA GLU A 123 -45.24 9.74 -19.99
C GLU A 123 -46.78 9.70 -19.98
N GLU A 124 -47.46 10.83 -20.16
CA GLU A 124 -48.91 10.87 -20.33
C GLU A 124 -49.35 10.26 -21.68
N LYS A 125 -48.59 10.52 -22.76
CA LYS A 125 -48.91 10.08 -24.13
C LYS A 125 -48.69 8.57 -24.36
N TYR A 126 -47.63 7.99 -23.80
CA TYR A 126 -47.24 6.58 -24.03
C TYR A 126 -47.23 5.70 -22.77
N GLY A 127 -47.41 6.27 -21.59
CA GLY A 127 -47.36 5.56 -20.32
C GLY A 127 -45.95 5.37 -19.76
N VAL A 128 -45.87 5.36 -18.42
CA VAL A 128 -44.68 5.26 -17.56
C VAL A 128 -43.60 4.27 -18.02
N ASN A 129 -44.00 3.14 -18.60
CA ASN A 129 -43.11 2.03 -18.98
C ASN A 129 -42.73 2.00 -20.48
N SER A 130 -43.15 3.00 -21.27
CA SER A 130 -42.79 3.08 -22.69
C SER A 130 -41.27 3.21 -22.90
N PRO A 131 -40.67 2.52 -23.90
CA PRO A 131 -39.27 2.70 -24.24
C PRO A 131 -38.89 4.16 -24.52
N VAL A 132 -39.78 4.93 -25.14
CA VAL A 132 -39.59 6.37 -25.46
C VAL A 132 -39.40 7.18 -24.18
N VAL A 133 -40.30 6.97 -23.20
CA VAL A 133 -40.30 7.65 -21.89
C VAL A 133 -39.07 7.27 -21.07
N ARG A 134 -38.65 6.00 -21.13
CA ARG A 134 -37.43 5.52 -20.48
C ARG A 134 -36.17 6.16 -21.08
N ILE A 135 -36.12 6.33 -22.40
CA ILE A 135 -34.99 6.99 -23.09
C ILE A 135 -34.94 8.48 -22.73
N ALA A 136 -36.06 9.20 -22.81
CA ALA A 136 -36.14 10.62 -22.44
C ALA A 136 -35.67 10.87 -21.00
N ARG A 137 -36.18 10.08 -20.05
CA ARG A 137 -35.77 10.13 -18.63
C ARG A 137 -34.29 9.83 -18.41
N ALA A 138 -33.74 8.84 -19.12
CA ALA A 138 -32.32 8.50 -19.02
C ALA A 138 -31.42 9.63 -19.56
N GLN A 139 -31.78 10.25 -20.69
CA GLN A 139 -31.05 11.40 -21.24
C GLN A 139 -31.10 12.60 -20.29
N TYR A 140 -32.30 12.98 -19.81
CA TYR A 140 -32.47 14.06 -18.83
C TYR A 140 -31.61 13.85 -17.58
N THR A 141 -31.59 12.63 -17.03
CA THR A 141 -30.79 12.29 -15.83
C THR A 141 -29.29 12.41 -16.11
N SER A 142 -28.83 11.88 -17.25
CA SER A 142 -27.41 11.93 -17.65
C SER A 142 -26.92 13.37 -17.88
N ILE A 143 -27.77 14.22 -18.46
CA ILE A 143 -27.43 15.61 -18.79
C ILE A 143 -27.51 16.49 -17.54
N SER A 144 -28.51 16.28 -16.66
CA SER A 144 -28.58 16.95 -15.35
C SER A 144 -27.37 16.62 -14.46
N ALA A 145 -26.83 15.40 -14.54
CA ALA A 145 -25.58 15.04 -13.86
C ALA A 145 -24.39 15.79 -14.46
N GLY A 146 -24.19 15.71 -15.78
CA GLY A 146 -23.07 16.40 -16.45
C GLY A 146 -23.08 17.93 -16.29
N PHE A 147 -24.26 18.56 -16.21
CA PHE A 147 -24.38 19.98 -15.90
C PHE A 147 -23.99 20.29 -14.45
N ARG A 148 -24.42 19.47 -13.47
CA ARG A 148 -24.01 19.62 -12.07
C ARG A 148 -22.48 19.57 -11.95
N ASP A 149 -21.85 18.60 -12.62
CA ASP A 149 -20.39 18.42 -12.58
C ASP A 149 -19.67 19.67 -13.15
N ALA A 150 -20.12 20.20 -14.29
CA ALA A 150 -19.58 21.44 -14.86
C ALA A 150 -19.76 22.67 -13.94
N MET A 151 -20.87 22.75 -13.20
CA MET A 151 -21.09 23.82 -12.21
C MET A 151 -20.25 23.65 -10.93
N VAL A 152 -19.89 22.42 -10.57
CA VAL A 152 -18.89 22.15 -9.50
C VAL A 152 -17.50 22.58 -9.95
N GLU A 153 -17.08 22.24 -11.18
CA GLU A 153 -15.81 22.67 -11.78
C GLU A 153 -15.68 24.21 -11.80
N TYR A 154 -16.78 24.94 -12.04
CA TYR A 154 -16.85 26.40 -11.93
C TYR A 154 -16.66 26.89 -10.50
N ASN A 155 -17.40 26.32 -9.53
CA ASN A 155 -17.31 26.73 -8.13
C ASN A 155 -15.89 26.49 -7.55
N GLU A 156 -15.25 25.38 -7.90
CA GLU A 156 -13.83 25.12 -7.57
C GLU A 156 -12.88 26.19 -8.13
N ALA A 157 -13.12 26.67 -9.37
CA ALA A 157 -12.31 27.69 -10.01
C ALA A 157 -12.38 29.04 -9.26
N GLU A 158 -13.58 29.44 -8.84
CA GLU A 158 -13.81 30.68 -8.07
C GLU A 158 -13.25 30.55 -6.64
N MET A 159 -13.43 29.41 -5.99
CA MET A 159 -12.88 29.15 -4.64
C MET A 159 -11.34 29.15 -4.64
N SER A 160 -10.69 28.54 -5.63
CA SER A 160 -9.23 28.55 -5.75
C SER A 160 -8.67 29.97 -5.95
N HIS A 161 -9.40 30.83 -6.68
CA HIS A 161 -9.05 32.25 -6.82
C HIS A 161 -9.25 33.03 -5.50
N ARG A 162 -10.28 32.70 -4.71
CA ARG A 162 -10.54 33.29 -3.38
C ARG A 162 -9.37 33.01 -2.43
N GLU A 163 -8.96 31.75 -2.33
CA GLU A 163 -7.84 31.33 -1.47
C GLU A 163 -6.52 32.00 -1.90
N SER A 164 -6.26 32.06 -3.21
CA SER A 164 -5.10 32.74 -3.77
C SER A 164 -5.09 34.23 -3.41
N CYS A 165 -6.23 34.93 -3.52
CA CYS A 165 -6.38 36.31 -3.10
C CYS A 165 -6.19 36.50 -1.58
N LYS A 166 -6.74 35.61 -0.74
CA LYS A 166 -6.58 35.64 0.73
C LYS A 166 -5.10 35.47 1.14
N ALA A 167 -4.42 34.47 0.57
CA ALA A 167 -3.00 34.23 0.80
C ALA A 167 -2.11 35.41 0.35
N TYR A 168 -2.48 36.10 -0.73
CA TYR A 168 -1.80 37.32 -1.16
C TYR A 168 -1.93 38.45 -0.12
N ILE A 169 -3.15 38.71 0.38
CA ILE A 169 -3.39 39.75 1.40
C ILE A 169 -2.58 39.45 2.67
N GLN A 170 -2.64 38.20 3.17
CA GLN A 170 -1.85 37.77 4.33
C GLN A 170 -0.35 38.08 4.14
N ARG A 171 0.21 37.67 3.00
CA ARG A 171 1.63 37.89 2.68
C ARG A 171 2.00 39.36 2.53
N GLN A 172 1.09 40.22 2.04
CA GLN A 172 1.34 41.67 2.03
C GLN A 172 1.29 42.28 3.44
N MET A 173 0.46 41.77 4.34
CA MET A 173 0.41 42.24 5.75
C MET A 173 1.66 41.80 6.53
N GLU A 174 2.15 40.57 6.31
CA GLU A 174 3.44 40.08 6.81
C GLU A 174 4.60 40.98 6.36
N ILE A 175 4.62 41.39 5.08
CA ILE A 175 5.63 42.32 4.51
C ILE A 175 5.57 43.72 5.16
N VAL A 176 4.39 44.15 5.63
CA VAL A 176 4.20 45.40 6.40
C VAL A 176 4.48 45.20 7.91
N GLY A 177 4.92 44.01 8.33
CA GLY A 177 5.41 43.74 9.68
C GLY A 177 4.31 43.41 10.70
N ARG A 178 3.14 42.95 10.25
CA ARG A 178 2.08 42.41 11.12
C ARG A 178 1.82 40.94 10.81
N GLU A 179 1.92 40.09 11.82
CA GLU A 179 1.37 38.74 11.77
C GLU A 179 -0.16 38.85 11.89
N VAL A 180 -0.89 38.30 10.91
CA VAL A 180 -2.34 38.30 10.86
C VAL A 180 -2.81 36.89 10.52
N THR A 181 -3.70 36.31 11.33
CA THR A 181 -4.23 34.96 11.11
C THR A 181 -5.26 34.96 9.97
N GLY A 182 -5.45 33.80 9.35
CA GLY A 182 -6.45 33.63 8.30
C GLY A 182 -7.87 33.99 8.75
N ASP A 183 -8.20 33.73 10.01
CA ASP A 183 -9.52 34.03 10.60
C ASP A 183 -9.72 35.53 10.79
N HIS A 184 -8.68 36.26 11.21
CA HIS A 184 -8.76 37.72 11.35
C HIS A 184 -8.91 38.41 9.99
N ILE A 185 -8.35 37.85 8.90
CA ILE A 185 -8.61 38.34 7.54
C ILE A 185 -10.07 38.09 7.14
N GLU A 186 -10.66 36.94 7.50
CA GLU A 186 -12.08 36.63 7.24
C GLU A 186 -13.00 37.59 8.02
N GLU A 187 -12.77 37.75 9.34
CA GLU A 187 -13.48 38.69 10.21
C GLU A 187 -13.39 40.15 9.70
N MET A 188 -12.22 40.56 9.20
CA MET A 188 -12.03 41.88 8.59
C MET A 188 -12.80 42.06 7.27
N LEU A 189 -12.93 41.00 6.46
CA LEU A 189 -13.73 41.01 5.23
C LEU A 189 -15.23 41.09 5.54
N GLU A 190 -15.71 40.34 6.54
CA GLU A 190 -17.11 40.35 6.97
C GLU A 190 -17.56 41.71 7.55
N ILE A 191 -16.70 42.35 8.37
CA ILE A 191 -17.01 43.64 9.01
C ILE A 191 -16.93 44.82 8.00
N GLY A 192 -16.21 44.65 6.89
CA GLY A 192 -16.09 45.65 5.82
C GLY A 192 -15.35 46.94 6.22
N GLN A 193 -14.67 46.97 7.37
CA GLN A 193 -14.00 48.16 7.93
C GLN A 193 -12.48 48.15 7.68
N TRP A 194 -12.07 48.11 6.40
CA TRP A 194 -10.66 48.20 6.01
C TRP A 194 -9.96 49.49 6.51
N ASN A 195 -10.72 50.58 6.69
CA ASN A 195 -10.21 51.90 7.09
C ASN A 195 -9.53 51.95 8.48
N ILE A 196 -9.79 51.00 9.38
CA ILE A 196 -9.18 50.99 10.73
C ILE A 196 -7.64 50.84 10.67
N PHE A 197 -7.12 50.23 9.60
CA PHE A 197 -5.68 50.10 9.38
C PHE A 197 -5.05 51.32 8.68
N SER A 198 -5.80 52.09 7.91
CA SER A 198 -5.23 53.21 7.15
C SER A 198 -4.83 54.39 8.05
N GLU A 199 -5.59 54.69 9.11
CA GLU A 199 -5.28 55.81 10.01
C GLU A 199 -3.94 55.67 10.76
N ASN A 200 -3.50 54.43 11.04
CA ASN A 200 -2.23 54.16 11.73
C ASN A 200 -1.02 54.00 10.77
N LEU A 201 -1.24 53.76 9.48
CA LEU A 201 -0.19 53.54 8.48
C LEU A 201 0.27 54.82 7.75
N VAL A 202 -0.42 55.95 7.94
CA VAL A 202 -0.11 57.24 7.28
C VAL A 202 1.25 57.84 7.72
N SER A 203 1.84 57.38 8.83
CA SER A 203 3.13 57.89 9.34
C SER A 203 4.37 57.28 8.67
N GLU A 204 4.28 56.13 7.98
CA GLU A 204 5.47 55.38 7.56
C GLU A 204 5.60 55.17 6.03
N GLY A 205 6.58 55.87 5.44
CA GLY A 205 7.18 55.50 4.15
C GLY A 205 6.34 55.71 2.87
N LYS A 206 6.99 55.42 1.72
CA LYS A 206 6.33 55.27 0.40
C LYS A 206 5.86 53.83 0.18
N THR A 207 6.64 52.85 0.65
CA THR A 207 6.40 51.41 0.44
C THR A 207 5.08 50.94 1.05
N ALA A 208 4.76 51.36 2.30
CA ALA A 208 3.53 50.99 2.97
C ALA A 208 2.27 51.55 2.28
N ARG A 209 2.35 52.76 1.71
CA ARG A 209 1.28 53.33 0.86
C ARG A 209 1.05 52.53 -0.42
N SER A 210 2.12 52.06 -1.08
CA SER A 210 1.99 51.19 -2.25
C SER A 210 1.44 49.80 -1.91
N ALA A 211 1.76 49.26 -0.73
CA ALA A 211 1.16 48.02 -0.23
C ALA A 211 -0.34 48.20 0.07
N LEU A 212 -0.72 49.28 0.78
CA LEU A 212 -2.12 49.60 1.08
C LEU A 212 -3.01 49.66 -0.17
N ILE A 213 -2.59 50.38 -1.21
CA ILE A 213 -3.35 50.50 -2.48
C ILE A 213 -3.56 49.12 -3.13
N ARG A 214 -2.55 48.24 -3.08
CA ARG A 214 -2.65 46.86 -3.62
C ARG A 214 -3.61 46.00 -2.81
N ILE A 215 -3.60 46.12 -1.48
CA ILE A 215 -4.49 45.35 -0.62
C ILE A 215 -5.94 45.84 -0.76
N GLU A 216 -6.17 47.16 -0.83
CA GLU A 216 -7.50 47.76 -1.07
C GLU A 216 -8.10 47.32 -2.43
N SER A 217 -7.26 47.22 -3.47
CA SER A 217 -7.67 46.65 -4.76
C SER A 217 -8.08 45.17 -4.64
N ARG A 218 -7.32 44.35 -3.90
CA ARG A 218 -7.65 42.91 -3.72
C ARG A 218 -8.84 42.66 -2.79
N HIS A 219 -9.04 43.50 -1.79
CA HIS A 219 -10.23 43.50 -0.94
C HIS A 219 -11.50 43.76 -1.77
N THR A 220 -11.45 44.73 -2.69
CA THR A 220 -12.56 45.04 -3.60
C THR A 220 -12.90 43.86 -4.53
N GLU A 221 -11.88 43.12 -4.99
CA GLU A 221 -12.04 41.93 -5.83
C GLU A 221 -12.63 40.75 -5.06
N LEU A 222 -12.18 40.50 -3.82
CA LEU A 222 -12.75 39.47 -2.94
C LEU A 222 -14.26 39.70 -2.68
N LEU A 223 -14.68 40.94 -2.44
CA LEU A 223 -16.10 41.28 -2.27
C LEU A 223 -16.94 41.09 -3.55
N GLN A 224 -16.33 41.14 -4.74
CA GLN A 224 -17.01 40.80 -6.00
C GLN A 224 -17.09 39.29 -6.21
N LEU A 225 -16.01 38.57 -5.86
CA LEU A 225 -15.90 37.11 -5.93
C LEU A 225 -16.90 36.42 -4.97
N GLU A 226 -17.04 36.93 -3.76
CA GLU A 226 -17.99 36.41 -2.77
C GLU A 226 -19.44 36.51 -3.26
N LYS A 227 -19.82 37.65 -3.86
CA LYS A 227 -21.15 37.82 -4.48
C LYS A 227 -21.39 36.88 -5.65
N ARG A 228 -20.34 36.53 -6.42
CA ARG A 228 -20.42 35.52 -7.47
C ARG A 228 -20.70 34.14 -6.87
N ILE A 229 -19.89 33.70 -5.91
CA ILE A 229 -20.02 32.42 -5.19
C ILE A 229 -21.41 32.27 -4.53
N GLN A 230 -21.91 33.31 -3.86
CA GLN A 230 -23.26 33.31 -3.26
C GLN A 230 -24.35 33.07 -4.33
N SER A 231 -24.26 33.74 -5.48
CA SER A 231 -25.22 33.55 -6.58
C SER A 231 -25.04 32.24 -7.37
N LEU A 232 -23.88 31.60 -7.23
CA LEU A 232 -23.55 30.28 -7.76
C LEU A 232 -24.24 29.19 -6.92
N HIS A 233 -24.27 29.38 -5.60
CA HIS A 233 -24.96 28.50 -4.65
C HIS A 233 -26.48 28.40 -4.94
N GLU A 234 -27.11 29.51 -5.33
CA GLU A 234 -28.52 29.53 -5.77
C GLU A 234 -28.76 28.59 -6.98
N VAL A 235 -27.89 28.66 -8.00
CA VAL A 235 -27.96 27.78 -9.19
C VAL A 235 -27.72 26.32 -8.81
N PHE A 236 -26.79 26.04 -7.90
CA PHE A 236 -26.51 24.68 -7.43
C PHE A 236 -27.67 24.08 -6.63
N MET A 237 -28.35 24.87 -5.79
CA MET A 237 -29.57 24.45 -5.08
C MET A 237 -30.72 24.11 -6.05
N ASP A 238 -30.92 24.92 -7.10
CA ASP A 238 -31.92 24.64 -8.15
C ASP A 238 -31.62 23.33 -8.89
N VAL A 239 -30.36 23.07 -9.27
CA VAL A 239 -29.94 21.79 -9.89
C VAL A 239 -30.10 20.61 -8.93
N ALA A 240 -29.76 20.79 -7.66
CA ALA A 240 -29.88 19.75 -6.64
C ALA A 240 -31.36 19.35 -6.45
N MET A 241 -32.27 20.31 -6.28
CA MET A 241 -33.71 20.04 -6.14
C MET A 241 -34.29 19.34 -7.37
N LEU A 242 -34.00 19.82 -8.59
CA LEU A 242 -34.48 19.20 -9.83
C LEU A 242 -34.05 17.73 -9.94
N ALA A 243 -32.80 17.41 -9.61
CA ALA A 243 -32.30 16.04 -9.68
C ALA A 243 -32.75 15.14 -8.52
N GLU A 244 -33.07 15.70 -7.34
CA GLU A 244 -33.63 14.98 -6.20
C GLU A 244 -35.06 14.51 -6.51
N GLU A 245 -35.87 15.37 -7.14
CA GLU A 245 -37.26 15.10 -7.56
C GLU A 245 -37.37 13.88 -8.51
N HIS A 246 -36.31 13.63 -9.30
CA HIS A 246 -36.24 12.53 -10.28
C HIS A 246 -35.51 11.26 -9.81
N ARG A 247 -35.04 11.20 -8.55
CA ARG A 247 -34.22 10.07 -8.03
C ARG A 247 -34.95 8.70 -8.00
N SER A 248 -36.24 8.64 -8.35
CA SER A 248 -37.08 7.42 -8.42
C SER A 248 -36.75 6.41 -9.54
N MET A 249 -35.61 6.55 -10.22
CA MET A 249 -35.21 5.72 -11.38
C MET A 249 -34.26 4.57 -11.03
N VAL A 250 -33.44 4.71 -9.98
CA VAL A 250 -32.52 3.65 -9.51
C VAL A 250 -33.32 2.41 -9.05
N ASP A 251 -34.38 2.62 -8.28
CA ASP A 251 -35.29 1.55 -7.83
C ASP A 251 -36.06 0.88 -8.99
N ARG A 252 -36.32 1.63 -10.07
CA ARG A 252 -37.06 1.12 -11.23
C ARG A 252 -36.19 0.34 -12.22
N ILE A 253 -34.88 0.58 -12.30
CA ILE A 253 -33.95 -0.28 -13.04
C ILE A 253 -33.89 -1.68 -12.40
N HIS A 254 -33.78 -1.75 -11.07
CA HIS A 254 -33.82 -3.04 -10.35
C HIS A 254 -35.14 -3.80 -10.60
N THR A 255 -36.25 -3.06 -10.75
CA THR A 255 -37.57 -3.65 -11.05
C THR A 255 -37.70 -4.12 -12.51
N HIS A 256 -37.19 -3.36 -13.48
CA HIS A 256 -37.22 -3.74 -14.90
C HIS A 256 -36.29 -4.93 -15.21
N VAL A 257 -35.10 -5.01 -14.58
CA VAL A 257 -34.22 -6.17 -14.72
C VAL A 257 -34.93 -7.45 -14.25
N GLN A 258 -35.72 -7.37 -13.18
CA GLN A 258 -36.55 -8.49 -12.72
C GLN A 258 -37.71 -8.83 -13.67
N SER A 259 -38.39 -7.85 -14.27
CA SER A 259 -39.48 -8.14 -15.22
C SER A 259 -38.99 -8.74 -16.53
N THR A 260 -37.85 -8.28 -17.06
CA THR A 260 -37.23 -8.87 -18.26
C THR A 260 -36.80 -10.32 -18.00
N GLU A 261 -36.31 -10.65 -16.80
CA GLU A 261 -35.99 -12.04 -16.43
C GLU A 261 -37.24 -12.96 -16.42
N VAL A 262 -38.43 -12.40 -16.12
CA VAL A 262 -39.71 -13.13 -16.16
C VAL A 262 -40.20 -13.32 -17.60
N GLU A 263 -40.15 -12.29 -18.44
CA GLU A 263 -40.56 -12.41 -19.86
C GLU A 263 -39.64 -13.36 -20.65
N VAL A 264 -38.32 -13.28 -20.44
CA VAL A 264 -37.35 -14.21 -21.06
C VAL A 264 -37.60 -15.65 -20.62
N ARG A 265 -37.99 -15.89 -19.35
CA ARG A 265 -38.44 -17.22 -18.89
C ARG A 265 -39.70 -17.68 -19.61
N ASP A 266 -40.70 -16.81 -19.77
CA ASP A 266 -41.97 -17.19 -20.40
C ASP A 266 -41.82 -17.46 -21.91
N VAL A 267 -40.94 -16.72 -22.59
CA VAL A 267 -40.50 -17.00 -23.97
C VAL A 267 -39.77 -18.34 -24.06
N LEU A 268 -38.83 -18.63 -23.14
CA LEU A 268 -38.14 -19.93 -23.08
C LEU A 268 -39.10 -21.10 -22.83
N VAL A 269 -40.12 -20.94 -21.98
CA VAL A 269 -41.17 -21.94 -21.73
C VAL A 269 -42.03 -22.17 -22.98
N LYS A 270 -42.37 -21.12 -23.74
CA LYS A 270 -43.07 -21.24 -25.03
C LYS A 270 -42.21 -21.95 -26.08
N LEU A 271 -40.92 -21.62 -26.16
CA LEU A 271 -39.93 -22.29 -27.02
C LEU A 271 -39.74 -23.78 -26.68
N GLU A 272 -39.73 -24.15 -25.40
CA GLU A 272 -39.72 -25.55 -24.98
C GLU A 272 -41.02 -26.28 -25.33
N ARG A 273 -42.19 -25.64 -25.17
CA ARG A 273 -43.47 -26.24 -25.60
C ARG A 273 -43.50 -26.48 -27.12
N ALA A 274 -43.00 -25.53 -27.92
CA ALA A 274 -42.83 -25.70 -29.36
C ALA A 274 -41.89 -26.87 -29.70
N LYS A 275 -40.70 -26.96 -29.07
CA LYS A 275 -39.76 -28.08 -29.22
C LYS A 275 -40.34 -29.45 -28.80
N ARG A 276 -41.29 -29.48 -27.85
CA ARG A 276 -42.00 -30.70 -27.46
C ARG A 276 -43.08 -31.10 -28.48
N HIS A 277 -43.81 -30.13 -29.03
CA HIS A 277 -44.81 -30.39 -30.09
C HIS A 277 -44.17 -30.90 -31.38
N ASP A 278 -43.06 -30.29 -31.84
CA ASP A 278 -42.34 -30.70 -33.04
C ASP A 278 -41.75 -32.12 -32.93
N ARG A 279 -41.37 -32.55 -31.71
CA ARG A 279 -40.92 -33.93 -31.44
C ARG A 279 -42.05 -34.97 -31.38
N SER A 280 -43.31 -34.56 -31.35
CA SER A 280 -44.46 -35.45 -31.14
C SER A 280 -45.34 -35.73 -32.37
N ASN A 281 -45.06 -35.14 -33.54
CA ASN A 281 -45.88 -35.35 -34.74
C ASN A 281 -45.30 -36.47 -35.67
N PRO A 282 -45.98 -37.62 -35.85
CA PRO A 282 -45.38 -38.78 -36.53
C PRO A 282 -45.21 -38.69 -38.06
N LEU A 283 -45.75 -37.67 -38.73
CA LEU A 283 -46.06 -37.74 -40.17
C LEU A 283 -44.91 -37.42 -41.15
N LYS A 284 -43.77 -36.87 -40.71
CA LYS A 284 -42.64 -36.53 -41.63
C LYS A 284 -41.61 -37.66 -41.86
N LYS A 285 -41.76 -38.83 -41.23
CA LYS A 285 -40.76 -39.93 -41.31
C LYS A 285 -40.85 -40.84 -42.55
N MET A 286 -41.85 -40.66 -43.42
CA MET A 286 -42.16 -41.65 -44.48
C MET A 286 -42.05 -41.16 -45.94
N PHE A 287 -41.62 -39.92 -46.16
CA PHE A 287 -41.45 -39.35 -47.50
C PHE A 287 -40.12 -38.57 -47.64
N PHE A 288 -39.00 -39.29 -47.69
CA PHE A 288 -37.95 -39.04 -48.70
C PHE A 288 -37.02 -40.26 -48.94
N TRP A 289 -37.53 -41.47 -48.72
CA TRP A 289 -36.90 -42.71 -49.21
C TRP A 289 -37.18 -42.89 -50.71
N LYS A 290 -36.72 -41.95 -51.56
CA LYS A 290 -36.86 -42.07 -53.02
C LYS A 290 -35.81 -41.35 -53.89
N ARG A 291 -34.55 -41.36 -53.45
CA ARG A 291 -33.40 -41.32 -54.38
C ARG A 291 -32.15 -42.05 -53.84
N SER A 292 -32.38 -43.25 -53.30
CA SER A 292 -31.31 -44.17 -52.88
C SER A 292 -31.01 -45.20 -53.98
N ARG A 293 -29.73 -45.34 -54.35
CA ARG A 293 -29.15 -46.27 -55.37
C ARG A 293 -29.46 -45.85 -56.83
N ARG A 294 -28.52 -45.87 -57.79
CA ARG A 294 -27.08 -46.23 -57.76
C ARG A 294 -26.37 -45.69 -59.03
N TRP A 295 -25.36 -44.82 -58.87
CA TRP A 295 -24.22 -44.51 -59.77
C TRP A 295 -23.08 -44.26 -58.74
N TRP A 296 -21.90 -44.87 -58.69
CA TRP A 296 -21.08 -45.74 -59.57
C TRP A 296 -21.03 -47.21 -59.02
N THR A 297 -20.44 -48.26 -59.62
CA THR A 297 -20.00 -48.61 -61.00
C THR A 297 -19.08 -47.64 -61.75
N LEU A 298 -17.79 -47.90 -62.01
CA LEU A 298 -16.95 -49.14 -62.03
C LEU A 298 -15.51 -48.79 -61.49
N SER A 299 -14.47 -49.65 -61.36
CA SER A 299 -14.27 -51.09 -61.69
C SER A 299 -13.18 -51.80 -60.84
N MET A 300 -13.36 -53.11 -60.66
CA MET A 300 -12.45 -54.29 -60.66
C MET A 300 -10.92 -54.28 -60.38
N SER A 301 -10.50 -55.47 -59.90
CA SER A 301 -9.17 -56.13 -59.82
C SER A 301 -8.08 -55.76 -60.83
N THR A 302 -6.78 -55.79 -60.43
CA THR A 302 -5.61 -56.43 -61.11
C THR A 302 -4.25 -56.05 -60.46
N MET A 303 -3.13 -56.53 -61.06
CA MET A 303 -1.73 -56.43 -60.58
C MET A 303 -1.01 -55.10 -60.85
N LYS A 304 -0.10 -54.74 -59.92
CA LYS A 304 1.27 -54.14 -60.06
C LYS A 304 1.59 -52.97 -61.03
N LEU A 305 2.58 -52.18 -60.57
CA LEU A 305 3.37 -51.10 -61.26
C LEU A 305 2.53 -49.83 -61.54
N SER A 306 2.87 -48.63 -61.07
CA SER A 306 4.18 -47.94 -61.06
C SER A 306 4.12 -46.63 -60.25
N VAL A 307 5.27 -46.08 -59.81
CA VAL A 307 5.61 -44.63 -59.61
C VAL A 307 4.61 -43.71 -58.86
N ALA A 308 4.95 -42.82 -57.92
CA ALA A 308 6.03 -42.51 -56.98
C ALA A 308 5.75 -41.09 -56.44
N PHE A 309 6.12 -40.77 -55.18
CA PHE A 309 6.41 -39.41 -54.68
C PHE A 309 5.29 -38.31 -54.75
N ARG A 310 5.30 -37.20 -53.98
CA ARG A 310 6.26 -36.61 -53.01
C ARG A 310 5.38 -35.93 -51.92
N HIS A 311 5.47 -36.32 -50.64
CA HIS A 311 6.28 -35.67 -49.57
C HIS A 311 5.66 -34.38 -48.98
N ALA A 312 5.92 -34.00 -47.73
CA ALA A 312 6.68 -34.61 -46.61
C ALA A 312 6.41 -33.77 -45.33
N HIS A 313 6.72 -34.18 -44.10
CA HIS A 313 6.92 -35.49 -43.44
C HIS A 313 6.54 -35.22 -41.96
N ARG A 314 5.67 -36.00 -41.31
CA ARG A 314 6.00 -37.22 -40.56
C ARG A 314 6.98 -37.03 -39.36
N SER A 315 6.42 -37.13 -38.16
CA SER A 315 6.91 -37.94 -37.01
C SER A 315 8.19 -37.49 -36.26
N HIS A 316 8.45 -37.83 -34.99
CA HIS A 316 8.05 -39.01 -34.21
C HIS A 316 7.98 -38.78 -32.67
N SER A 317 7.42 -39.75 -31.96
CA SER A 317 7.35 -39.90 -30.49
C SER A 317 8.38 -40.93 -29.93
N ASN A 318 8.33 -41.15 -28.59
CA ASN A 318 8.96 -42.21 -27.75
C ASN A 318 10.30 -41.82 -27.07
N ILE A 319 10.57 -42.06 -25.77
CA ILE A 319 10.40 -43.24 -24.87
C ILE A 319 11.42 -44.37 -25.12
N ARG A 320 12.51 -44.47 -24.32
CA ARG A 320 12.84 -45.62 -23.43
C ARG A 320 14.24 -45.59 -22.74
N ARG A 321 14.23 -45.86 -21.41
CA ARG A 321 15.07 -46.79 -20.61
C ARG A 321 16.62 -46.80 -20.69
N SER A 322 17.22 -46.57 -19.50
CA SER A 322 18.16 -47.45 -18.75
C SER A 322 19.50 -47.85 -19.40
N ARG A 323 20.67 -47.63 -18.78
CA ARG A 323 21.37 -48.35 -17.67
C ARG A 323 22.81 -47.73 -17.64
N THR A 324 23.73 -47.84 -16.67
CA THR A 324 23.99 -48.70 -15.51
C THR A 324 25.09 -48.05 -14.64
N SER A 325 25.26 -48.45 -13.37
CA SER A 325 26.52 -48.50 -12.54
C SER A 325 27.70 -47.52 -12.79
N GLY A 326 28.35 -46.94 -11.79
CA GLY A 326 28.22 -47.11 -10.34
C GLY A 326 29.45 -46.59 -9.57
N ILE A 327 29.36 -46.61 -8.23
CA ILE A 327 30.41 -46.68 -7.19
C ILE A 327 31.87 -46.44 -7.64
N THR A 328 32.56 -45.43 -7.05
CA THR A 328 33.65 -45.65 -6.07
C THR A 328 34.07 -44.35 -5.36
N ILE A 329 34.37 -44.49 -4.07
CA ILE A 329 34.87 -43.52 -3.09
C ILE A 329 36.31 -43.06 -3.44
N LEU A 330 36.70 -41.83 -3.09
CA LEU A 330 38.02 -41.53 -2.46
C LEU A 330 38.11 -40.07 -1.97
N ASN A 331 38.29 -39.90 -0.65
CA ASN A 331 39.04 -38.76 -0.12
C ASN A 331 40.52 -38.90 -0.53
N PRO A 332 41.29 -37.80 -0.53
CA PRO A 332 42.17 -37.67 0.64
C PRO A 332 42.17 -36.27 1.27
N VAL A 333 42.36 -36.27 2.59
CA VAL A 333 42.74 -35.11 3.38
C VAL A 333 44.18 -34.72 3.03
N ASN A 334 44.47 -33.41 2.95
CA ASN A 334 45.75 -32.90 3.43
C ASN A 334 45.63 -31.47 3.98
N ARG A 335 46.29 -31.22 5.11
CA ARG A 335 46.35 -29.92 5.82
C ARG A 335 47.73 -29.29 5.64
N PHE A 336 47.78 -27.97 5.46
CA PHE A 336 48.79 -27.02 5.96
C PHE A 336 48.09 -25.64 5.87
N ILE A 337 47.74 -24.88 6.93
CA ILE A 337 48.48 -24.34 8.09
C ILE A 337 49.50 -23.24 7.71
N ALA A 338 49.19 -22.01 8.18
CA ALA A 338 50.07 -20.84 8.36
C ALA A 338 50.59 -20.13 7.07
N ASP A 339 50.86 -18.81 7.03
CA ASP A 339 50.73 -17.77 8.08
C ASP A 339 50.45 -16.37 7.49
N SER A 340 50.37 -15.40 8.41
CA SER A 340 50.05 -13.96 8.37
C SER A 340 50.99 -13.00 7.61
N SER A 341 50.72 -11.69 7.77
CA SER A 341 51.52 -10.48 7.43
C SER A 341 51.33 -9.93 6.00
N THR A 342 50.62 -8.82 5.73
CA THR A 342 50.70 -7.37 6.10
C THR A 342 51.48 -6.47 5.10
N VAL A 343 50.79 -5.40 4.68
CA VAL A 343 51.28 -4.00 4.56
C VAL A 343 51.82 -3.42 3.22
N SER A 344 51.15 -2.31 2.82
CA SER A 344 51.58 -1.07 2.11
C SER A 344 51.91 -1.00 0.59
N HIS A 345 51.44 0.11 0.00
CA HIS A 345 52.05 0.93 -1.09
C HIS A 345 53.55 1.28 -0.84
N PRO A 346 54.35 1.99 -1.69
CA PRO A 346 54.04 2.83 -2.88
C PRO A 346 55.11 2.67 -4.02
N PRO A 347 55.73 3.71 -4.64
CA PRO A 347 55.26 4.77 -5.56
C PRO A 347 55.92 4.74 -6.97
N ALA A 348 55.61 5.73 -7.82
CA ALA A 348 56.17 5.95 -9.17
C ALA A 348 57.54 6.66 -9.25
N ARG A 349 58.30 6.47 -10.35
CA ARG A 349 59.07 7.55 -11.04
C ARG A 349 59.64 7.18 -12.43
N ARG A 350 59.97 8.24 -13.20
CA ARG A 350 60.45 8.28 -14.61
C ARG A 350 61.90 7.81 -14.83
N VAL A 351 62.20 7.34 -16.05
CA VAL A 351 63.49 7.46 -16.81
C VAL A 351 63.10 7.32 -18.31
N SER A 352 63.04 8.37 -19.15
CA SER A 352 64.09 9.07 -19.93
C SER A 352 64.82 8.26 -21.03
N SER A 353 65.02 8.91 -22.17
CA SER A 353 65.46 8.39 -23.49
C SER A 353 66.96 8.16 -23.65
N SER A 354 67.34 7.32 -24.62
CA SER A 354 68.62 7.43 -25.34
C SER A 354 68.54 6.81 -26.75
N SER A 355 69.32 7.35 -27.69
CA SER A 355 69.32 7.07 -29.13
C SER A 355 70.38 6.05 -29.55
N GLY A 356 70.20 5.41 -30.71
CA GLY A 356 71.23 4.58 -31.35
C GLY A 356 70.84 4.07 -32.74
N SER A 357 71.62 4.44 -33.76
CA SER A 357 71.39 4.15 -35.19
C SER A 357 72.13 2.90 -35.69
N GLY A 358 71.61 2.20 -36.70
CA GLY A 358 72.34 1.15 -37.43
C GLY A 358 71.66 0.72 -38.73
N SER A 359 72.39 0.74 -39.85
CA SER A 359 71.89 0.54 -41.21
C SER A 359 72.01 -0.89 -41.74
N SER A 360 70.93 -1.37 -42.36
CA SER A 360 70.86 -1.99 -43.70
C SER A 360 72.00 -2.90 -44.21
N GLU A 361 71.68 -4.17 -44.47
CA GLU A 361 71.96 -4.81 -45.78
C GLU A 361 71.00 -5.99 -46.09
N THR A 362 70.85 -6.32 -47.37
CA THR A 362 69.77 -7.13 -47.96
C THR A 362 70.22 -8.56 -48.36
N VAL A 363 69.26 -9.48 -48.64
CA VAL A 363 69.16 -10.28 -49.92
C VAL A 363 68.13 -11.45 -49.86
N THR A 364 67.18 -11.45 -50.81
CA THR A 364 66.27 -12.56 -51.30
C THR A 364 65.33 -13.31 -50.33
N SER A 365 63.99 -13.36 -50.52
CA SER A 365 63.18 -13.93 -51.64
C SER A 365 63.13 -15.47 -51.64
N PHE A 366 61.98 -16.20 -51.67
CA PHE A 366 60.54 -15.89 -51.70
C PHE A 366 59.76 -17.15 -51.25
N LYS A 367 58.67 -17.04 -50.45
CA LYS A 367 57.50 -17.95 -50.51
C LYS A 367 56.35 -17.48 -49.59
N SER A 368 55.14 -17.54 -50.12
CA SER A 368 53.89 -17.05 -49.52
C SER A 368 53.54 -17.71 -48.19
N HIS A 369 53.21 -16.90 -47.17
CA HIS A 369 52.30 -17.28 -46.08
C HIS A 369 51.24 -16.18 -45.92
N THR A 370 50.03 -16.61 -45.57
CA THR A 370 48.81 -15.80 -45.48
C THR A 370 48.87 -14.75 -44.38
N ARG A 371 48.34 -13.55 -44.64
CA ARG A 371 48.03 -12.57 -43.58
C ARG A 371 47.06 -13.19 -42.58
N GLU A 372 47.43 -13.22 -41.30
CA GLU A 372 46.47 -13.30 -40.21
C GLU A 372 45.62 -12.01 -40.22
N ARG A 373 44.36 -12.11 -39.79
CA ARG A 373 43.41 -10.99 -39.80
C ARG A 373 43.52 -10.23 -38.48
N ASP A 374 43.69 -8.92 -38.58
CA ASP A 374 43.53 -8.03 -37.43
C ASP A 374 42.10 -8.15 -36.85
N VAL A 375 42.00 -8.27 -35.53
CA VAL A 375 40.71 -8.27 -34.82
C VAL A 375 40.22 -6.81 -34.73
N PRO A 376 38.95 -6.50 -35.06
CA PRO A 376 38.46 -5.13 -35.04
C PRO A 376 38.56 -4.49 -33.64
N MET A 377 39.05 -3.25 -33.59
CA MET A 377 39.46 -2.56 -32.36
C MET A 377 38.34 -2.38 -31.31
N TYR A 378 37.07 -2.47 -31.73
CA TYR A 378 35.89 -2.40 -30.87
C TYR A 378 35.53 -3.72 -30.15
N GLU A 379 35.95 -4.89 -30.67
CA GLU A 379 35.60 -6.17 -30.03
C GLU A 379 36.27 -6.33 -28.66
N GLY A 380 37.48 -5.76 -28.50
CA GLY A 380 38.17 -5.66 -27.21
C GLY A 380 37.36 -4.91 -26.16
N ALA A 381 36.79 -3.75 -26.52
CA ALA A 381 36.01 -2.90 -25.61
C ALA A 381 34.79 -3.62 -25.04
N ILE A 382 34.05 -4.28 -25.93
CA ILE A 382 32.87 -5.07 -25.58
C ILE A 382 33.27 -6.25 -24.67
N SER A 383 34.41 -6.89 -24.94
CA SER A 383 34.95 -7.98 -24.11
C SER A 383 35.34 -7.50 -22.70
N ASP A 384 36.00 -6.34 -22.59
CA ASP A 384 36.42 -5.73 -21.32
C ASP A 384 35.20 -5.35 -20.44
N ILE A 385 34.17 -4.74 -21.04
CA ILE A 385 32.93 -4.35 -20.35
C ILE A 385 32.16 -5.60 -19.89
N ILE A 386 31.99 -6.60 -20.75
CA ILE A 386 31.31 -7.85 -20.40
C ILE A 386 32.05 -8.58 -19.28
N LYS A 387 33.39 -8.61 -19.32
CA LYS A 387 34.19 -9.25 -18.28
C LYS A 387 33.99 -8.56 -16.92
N ARG A 388 34.17 -7.24 -16.85
CA ARG A 388 33.98 -6.45 -15.62
C ARG A 388 32.55 -6.60 -15.07
N SER A 389 31.54 -6.39 -15.90
CA SER A 389 30.13 -6.49 -15.51
C SER A 389 29.76 -7.90 -15.01
N ARG A 390 30.36 -8.96 -15.58
CA ARG A 390 30.15 -10.34 -15.12
C ARG A 390 30.87 -10.64 -13.80
N GLU A 391 32.05 -10.08 -13.58
CA GLU A 391 32.79 -10.22 -12.31
C GLU A 391 32.07 -9.48 -11.17
N GLU A 392 31.58 -8.26 -11.42
CA GLU A 392 30.72 -7.51 -10.50
C GLU A 392 29.40 -8.24 -10.21
N LEU A 393 28.68 -8.68 -11.25
CA LEU A 393 27.42 -9.41 -11.09
C LEU A 393 27.60 -10.71 -10.27
N ARG A 394 28.70 -11.44 -10.46
CA ARG A 394 29.03 -12.62 -9.64
C ARG A 394 29.20 -12.27 -8.16
N ALA A 395 29.91 -11.19 -7.85
CA ALA A 395 30.09 -10.76 -6.46
C ALA A 395 28.74 -10.43 -5.78
N ILE A 396 27.80 -9.82 -6.51
CA ILE A 396 26.44 -9.55 -6.01
C ILE A 396 25.68 -10.86 -5.74
N VAL A 397 25.71 -11.80 -6.70
CA VAL A 397 24.99 -13.09 -6.62
C VAL A 397 25.59 -14.03 -5.57
N GLU A 398 26.91 -13.98 -5.32
CA GLU A 398 27.55 -14.74 -4.23
C GLU A 398 27.08 -14.25 -2.85
N ILE A 399 26.85 -12.95 -2.67
CA ILE A 399 26.32 -12.38 -1.43
C ILE A 399 24.79 -12.63 -1.32
N HIS A 400 24.06 -12.53 -2.43
CA HIS A 400 22.60 -12.72 -2.50
C HIS A 400 22.19 -13.71 -3.60
N PRO A 401 22.22 -15.04 -3.33
CA PRO A 401 21.93 -16.07 -4.34
C PRO A 401 20.50 -16.04 -4.93
N GLY A 402 19.57 -15.33 -4.28
CA GLY A 402 18.21 -15.12 -4.76
C GLY A 402 18.03 -13.93 -5.71
N LEU A 403 18.98 -12.99 -5.74
CA LEU A 403 18.85 -11.77 -6.55
C LEU A 403 19.05 -12.10 -8.04
N LYS A 404 18.14 -11.59 -8.88
CA LYS A 404 18.24 -11.69 -10.33
C LYS A 404 18.11 -10.30 -10.96
N PRO A 405 19.22 -9.57 -11.11
CA PRO A 405 19.27 -8.31 -11.83
C PRO A 405 18.58 -8.40 -13.19
N THR A 406 17.57 -7.55 -13.39
CA THR A 406 16.67 -7.60 -14.54
C THR A 406 16.58 -6.22 -15.20
N LEU A 407 16.77 -6.21 -16.52
CA LEU A 407 16.46 -5.08 -17.40
C LEU A 407 15.04 -5.24 -17.93
N ALA A 408 14.19 -4.23 -17.74
CA ALA A 408 12.93 -4.11 -18.46
C ALA A 408 13.11 -3.25 -19.71
N ILE A 409 12.62 -3.73 -20.85
CA ILE A 409 12.62 -3.01 -22.13
C ILE A 409 11.16 -2.77 -22.51
N ILE A 410 10.76 -1.50 -22.56
CA ILE A 410 9.45 -1.09 -23.08
C ILE A 410 9.63 -0.78 -24.56
N GLN A 411 8.83 -1.41 -25.42
CA GLN A 411 8.90 -1.29 -26.88
C GLN A 411 7.53 -0.93 -27.44
N ALA A 412 7.49 0.06 -28.35
CA ALA A 412 6.31 0.37 -29.17
C ALA A 412 6.71 0.27 -30.65
N GLY A 413 6.13 -0.69 -31.38
CA GLY A 413 6.46 -0.96 -32.79
C GLY A 413 7.39 -2.17 -33.03
N GLU A 414 7.81 -2.35 -34.29
CA GLU A 414 8.37 -3.60 -34.84
C GLU A 414 9.92 -3.60 -35.03
N ASP A 415 10.67 -2.63 -34.51
CA ASP A 415 12.15 -2.67 -34.60
C ASP A 415 12.76 -3.60 -33.55
N ASP A 416 12.81 -4.90 -33.89
CA ASP A 416 13.42 -5.95 -33.07
C ASP A 416 14.97 -5.97 -33.12
N SER A 417 15.62 -5.13 -33.93
CA SER A 417 17.06 -5.25 -34.19
C SER A 417 17.92 -4.87 -32.97
N LEU A 418 17.62 -3.73 -32.36
CA LEU A 418 18.26 -3.26 -31.12
C LEU A 418 17.86 -4.11 -29.91
N LEU A 419 16.63 -4.60 -29.89
CA LEU A 419 16.11 -5.52 -28.87
C LEU A 419 16.95 -6.81 -28.82
N GLU A 420 17.20 -7.46 -29.96
CA GLU A 420 17.99 -8.70 -30.01
C GLU A 420 19.47 -8.46 -29.66
N ILE A 421 20.04 -7.29 -29.98
CA ILE A 421 21.38 -6.90 -29.52
C ILE A 421 21.40 -6.79 -27.98
N ASN A 422 20.42 -6.11 -27.38
CA ASN A 422 20.33 -5.97 -25.93
C ASN A 422 20.13 -7.33 -25.23
N LYS A 423 19.21 -8.18 -25.69
CA LYS A 423 19.01 -9.55 -25.19
C LYS A 423 20.29 -10.39 -25.26
N LYS A 424 21.01 -10.31 -26.39
CA LYS A 424 22.28 -11.02 -26.60
C LYS A 424 23.38 -10.54 -25.65
N MET A 425 23.48 -9.24 -25.37
CA MET A 425 24.48 -8.72 -24.41
C MET A 425 24.10 -9.03 -22.96
N ALA A 426 22.82 -8.92 -22.59
CA ALA A 426 22.30 -9.32 -21.29
C ALA A 426 22.64 -10.80 -20.98
N GLY A 427 22.36 -11.70 -21.94
CA GLY A 427 22.67 -13.12 -21.83
C GLY A 427 24.18 -13.44 -21.75
N LYS A 428 25.05 -12.60 -22.33
CA LYS A 428 26.51 -12.75 -22.14
C LYS A 428 26.94 -12.37 -20.71
N ILE A 429 26.35 -11.33 -20.12
CA ILE A 429 26.73 -10.89 -18.77
C ILE A 429 26.09 -11.78 -17.69
N GLY A 430 24.86 -12.26 -17.93
CA GLY A 430 24.08 -13.08 -17.00
C GLY A 430 22.86 -12.35 -16.42
N LEU A 431 22.40 -11.28 -17.07
CA LEU A 431 21.23 -10.51 -16.67
C LEU A 431 19.93 -11.13 -17.20
N ASN A 432 18.85 -10.97 -16.45
CA ASN A 432 17.51 -11.22 -16.95
C ASN A 432 17.04 -10.05 -17.83
N VAL A 433 16.15 -10.33 -18.78
CA VAL A 433 15.46 -9.32 -19.59
C VAL A 433 13.96 -9.59 -19.55
N ILE A 434 13.17 -8.56 -19.25
CA ILE A 434 11.73 -8.53 -19.47
C ILE A 434 11.47 -7.59 -20.67
N GLN A 435 10.69 -8.06 -21.63
CA GLN A 435 10.24 -7.25 -22.77
C GLN A 435 8.76 -6.97 -22.59
N ILE A 436 8.36 -5.71 -22.72
CA ILE A 436 6.96 -5.29 -22.78
C ILE A 436 6.71 -4.68 -24.15
N CYS A 437 5.83 -5.32 -24.90
CA CYS A 437 5.42 -4.87 -26.23
C CYS A 437 4.09 -4.12 -26.11
N LEU A 438 4.12 -2.81 -26.30
CA LEU A 438 2.94 -1.98 -26.43
C LEU A 438 2.48 -1.94 -27.90
N PRO A 439 1.16 -1.79 -28.17
CA PRO A 439 0.65 -1.60 -29.53
C PRO A 439 1.29 -0.39 -30.22
N ARG A 440 1.39 -0.42 -31.57
CA ARG A 440 1.83 0.75 -32.37
C ARG A 440 1.00 2.02 -32.16
N GLN A 441 -0.20 1.90 -31.60
CA GLN A 441 -1.17 2.97 -31.35
C GLN A 441 -1.35 3.24 -29.85
N CYS A 442 -0.40 2.82 -29.01
CA CYS A 442 -0.49 3.08 -27.57
C CYS A 442 -0.49 4.57 -27.25
N THR A 443 -1.10 4.95 -26.14
CA THR A 443 -1.10 6.35 -25.66
C THR A 443 0.17 6.66 -24.87
N GLU A 444 0.42 7.96 -24.63
CA GLU A 444 1.50 8.39 -23.73
C GLU A 444 1.25 7.91 -22.29
N ASP A 445 -0.01 7.92 -21.84
CA ASP A 445 -0.41 7.46 -20.51
C ASP A 445 -0.18 5.96 -20.32
N GLU A 446 -0.50 5.11 -21.32
CA GLU A 446 -0.22 3.67 -21.28
C GLU A 446 1.28 3.36 -21.13
N VAL A 447 2.14 4.17 -21.76
CA VAL A 447 3.59 4.08 -21.58
C VAL A 447 3.98 4.48 -20.16
N ILE A 448 3.42 5.57 -19.63
CA ILE A 448 3.71 6.07 -18.27
C ILE A 448 3.24 5.08 -17.20
N GLU A 449 2.03 4.52 -17.30
CA GLU A 449 1.52 3.51 -16.38
C GLU A 449 2.46 2.30 -16.28
N GLU A 450 2.98 1.83 -17.42
CA GLU A 450 3.90 0.69 -17.45
C GLU A 450 5.29 1.03 -16.89
N ILE A 451 5.79 2.25 -17.13
CA ILE A 451 7.01 2.76 -16.48
C ILE A 451 6.81 2.82 -14.95
N LEU A 452 5.68 3.35 -14.47
CA LEU A 452 5.36 3.40 -13.04
C LEU A 452 5.25 2.00 -12.44
N ARG A 453 4.62 1.05 -13.14
CA ARG A 453 4.55 -0.36 -12.72
C ARG A 453 5.95 -0.98 -12.56
N LEU A 454 6.87 -0.70 -13.48
CA LEU A 454 8.27 -1.16 -13.42
C LEU A 454 9.11 -0.43 -12.37
N ASN A 455 8.78 0.81 -12.06
CA ASN A 455 9.42 1.58 -11.01
C ASN A 455 9.17 1.00 -9.62
N GLU A 456 8.00 0.42 -9.37
CA GLU A 456 7.65 -0.25 -8.10
C GLU A 456 8.03 -1.74 -8.07
N ASP A 457 8.45 -2.33 -9.20
CA ASP A 457 8.95 -3.71 -9.22
C ASP A 457 10.40 -3.80 -8.70
N SER A 458 10.59 -4.35 -7.50
CA SER A 458 11.90 -4.56 -6.88
C SER A 458 12.79 -5.61 -7.58
N CYS A 459 12.24 -6.43 -8.48
CA CYS A 459 13.05 -7.32 -9.34
C CYS A 459 13.66 -6.58 -10.53
N VAL A 460 13.09 -5.43 -10.93
CA VAL A 460 13.55 -4.62 -12.06
C VAL A 460 14.58 -3.61 -11.57
N HIS A 461 15.77 -3.67 -12.14
CA HIS A 461 16.91 -2.84 -11.73
C HIS A 461 17.31 -1.81 -12.79
N GLY A 462 16.84 -1.97 -14.03
CA GLY A 462 16.94 -0.95 -15.06
C GLY A 462 15.71 -0.97 -15.97
N VAL A 463 15.33 0.20 -16.47
CA VAL A 463 14.28 0.42 -17.46
C VAL A 463 14.92 1.08 -18.69
N PHE A 464 14.68 0.49 -19.86
CA PHE A 464 15.11 1.03 -21.16
C PHE A 464 13.87 1.30 -22.03
N LEU A 465 13.77 2.54 -22.50
CA LEU A 465 12.66 3.02 -23.32
C LEU A 465 13.02 2.88 -24.81
N HIS A 466 12.71 1.73 -25.41
CA HIS A 466 12.87 1.47 -26.83
C HIS A 466 11.63 2.00 -27.60
N LEU A 467 11.47 3.32 -27.57
CA LEU A 467 10.30 4.03 -28.07
C LEU A 467 10.67 4.98 -29.22
N PRO A 468 9.78 5.21 -30.20
CA PRO A 468 9.97 6.27 -31.20
C PRO A 468 10.14 7.65 -30.54
N GLN A 469 10.90 8.55 -31.16
CA GLN A 469 11.16 9.90 -30.61
C GLN A 469 9.88 10.70 -30.32
N SER A 470 8.78 10.44 -31.04
CA SER A 470 7.46 11.04 -30.78
C SER A 470 6.87 10.69 -29.40
N PHE A 471 7.26 9.56 -28.81
CA PHE A 471 6.83 9.11 -27.49
C PHE A 471 7.77 9.53 -26.35
N LEU A 472 8.97 10.04 -26.65
CA LEU A 472 9.96 10.42 -25.62
C LEU A 472 9.73 11.85 -25.11
N SER A 473 8.51 12.15 -24.70
CA SER A 473 8.13 13.43 -24.06
C SER A 473 8.91 13.66 -22.75
N SER A 474 8.88 14.88 -22.20
CA SER A 474 9.44 15.12 -20.85
C SER A 474 8.68 14.33 -19.77
N ALA A 475 7.37 14.13 -19.92
CA ALA A 475 6.58 13.35 -18.97
C ALA A 475 6.98 11.86 -18.99
N VAL A 476 7.10 11.23 -20.18
CA VAL A 476 7.54 9.84 -20.32
C VAL A 476 8.95 9.62 -19.80
N ARG A 477 9.90 10.52 -20.11
CA ARG A 477 11.28 10.40 -19.61
C ARG A 477 11.36 10.57 -18.10
N ASN A 478 10.65 11.55 -17.54
CA ASN A 478 10.64 11.81 -16.09
C ASN A 478 9.75 10.86 -15.29
N ALA A 479 8.87 10.08 -15.94
CA ALA A 479 8.19 8.97 -15.30
C ALA A 479 9.17 7.88 -14.85
N THR A 480 10.34 7.72 -15.49
CA THR A 480 11.32 6.69 -15.11
C THR A 480 12.10 7.13 -13.86
N LYS A 481 12.09 6.32 -12.78
CA LYS A 481 12.88 6.62 -11.56
C LYS A 481 14.36 6.80 -11.96
N PRO A 482 15.04 7.90 -11.58
CA PRO A 482 16.42 8.19 -11.99
C PRO A 482 17.44 7.08 -11.67
N GLN A 483 17.18 6.28 -10.63
CA GLN A 483 17.99 5.13 -10.21
C GLN A 483 17.76 3.88 -11.08
N LYS A 484 16.68 3.82 -11.88
CA LYS A 484 16.36 2.76 -12.84
C LYS A 484 16.55 3.20 -14.30
N ASP A 485 16.67 4.50 -14.58
CA ASP A 485 16.99 5.06 -15.90
C ASP A 485 18.44 4.72 -16.30
N VAL A 486 18.64 3.53 -16.87
CA VAL A 486 19.96 3.03 -17.30
C VAL A 486 20.42 3.60 -18.64
N ASP A 487 19.57 4.39 -19.31
CA ASP A 487 19.88 5.07 -20.56
C ASP A 487 20.20 6.57 -20.40
N GLY A 488 20.04 7.10 -19.18
CA GLY A 488 20.39 8.47 -18.80
C GLY A 488 19.53 9.54 -19.47
N VAL A 489 18.25 9.23 -19.73
CA VAL A 489 17.33 10.07 -20.52
C VAL A 489 16.39 10.93 -19.68
N CYS A 490 16.27 10.69 -18.36
CA CYS A 490 15.45 11.54 -17.50
C CYS A 490 16.14 12.88 -17.21
N ASP A 491 15.36 13.94 -17.03
CA ASP A 491 15.90 15.31 -16.97
C ASP A 491 16.81 15.51 -15.74
N LEU A 492 16.60 14.76 -14.65
CA LEU A 492 17.50 14.74 -13.49
C LEU A 492 18.86 14.09 -13.79
N ASN A 493 18.89 12.97 -14.52
CA ASN A 493 20.14 12.29 -14.87
C ASN A 493 20.96 13.11 -15.88
N ILE A 494 20.29 13.77 -16.84
CA ILE A 494 20.93 14.74 -17.73
C ILE A 494 21.50 15.91 -16.93
N GLY A 495 20.74 16.47 -15.97
CA GLY A 495 21.23 17.53 -15.08
C GLY A 495 22.44 17.11 -14.24
N ARG A 496 22.44 15.88 -13.70
CA ARG A 496 23.57 15.28 -12.98
C ARG A 496 24.80 15.13 -13.88
N ALA A 497 24.63 14.65 -15.12
CA ALA A 497 25.70 14.56 -16.10
C ALA A 497 26.32 15.94 -16.41
N VAL A 498 25.47 16.95 -16.63
CA VAL A 498 25.88 18.36 -16.86
C VAL A 498 26.69 18.93 -15.68
N LEU A 499 26.34 18.57 -14.44
CA LEU A 499 27.06 18.98 -13.23
C LEU A 499 28.30 18.13 -12.92
N GLY A 500 28.54 17.03 -13.65
CA GLY A 500 29.61 16.06 -13.35
C GLY A 500 29.33 15.20 -12.11
N ASP A 501 28.09 15.11 -11.65
CA ASP A 501 27.71 14.28 -10.50
C ASP A 501 27.37 12.84 -10.92
N HIS A 502 28.42 12.03 -11.07
CA HIS A 502 28.31 10.62 -11.43
C HIS A 502 27.99 9.70 -10.22
N ARG A 503 27.74 10.24 -9.02
CA ARG A 503 27.55 9.41 -7.80
C ARG A 503 26.24 8.63 -7.84
N GLU A 504 25.16 9.30 -8.22
CA GLU A 504 23.79 8.75 -8.13
C GLU A 504 23.05 8.68 -9.48
N GLY A 505 23.58 9.30 -10.54
CA GLY A 505 22.99 9.26 -11.88
C GLY A 505 23.57 8.18 -12.79
N PHE A 506 22.97 8.09 -13.98
CA PHE A 506 23.52 7.39 -15.15
C PHE A 506 23.68 8.39 -16.30
N THR A 507 24.69 8.16 -17.12
CA THR A 507 24.95 8.90 -18.36
C THR A 507 24.45 8.11 -19.56
N SER A 508 24.36 8.74 -20.73
CA SER A 508 23.82 8.05 -21.91
C SER A 508 24.79 6.99 -22.43
N PRO A 509 24.41 5.70 -22.52
CA PRO A 509 25.27 4.64 -23.04
C PRO A 509 25.72 4.87 -24.49
N VAL A 510 24.95 5.63 -25.27
CA VAL A 510 25.31 6.03 -26.64
C VAL A 510 26.42 7.10 -26.60
N ALA A 511 26.33 8.08 -25.71
CA ALA A 511 27.35 9.12 -25.56
C ALA A 511 28.67 8.56 -24.99
N GLU A 512 28.59 7.62 -24.06
CA GLU A 512 29.75 6.87 -23.55
C GLU A 512 30.39 5.98 -24.62
N ALA A 513 29.60 5.29 -25.45
CA ALA A 513 30.12 4.49 -26.57
C ALA A 513 30.91 5.37 -27.56
N VAL A 514 30.44 6.59 -27.84
CA VAL A 514 31.19 7.58 -28.64
C VAL A 514 32.53 7.93 -27.99
N LEU A 515 32.57 8.20 -26.69
CA LEU A 515 33.81 8.50 -25.99
C LEU A 515 34.78 7.32 -25.95
N GLU A 516 34.32 6.10 -25.68
CA GLU A 516 35.16 4.89 -25.63
C GLU A 516 35.79 4.59 -27.01
N LEU A 517 35.06 4.82 -28.10
CA LEU A 517 35.61 4.70 -29.47
C LEU A 517 36.66 5.79 -29.77
N LEU A 518 36.44 7.02 -29.32
CA LEU A 518 37.40 8.12 -29.49
C LEU A 518 38.65 7.94 -28.63
N ALA A 519 38.50 7.46 -27.39
CA ALA A 519 39.58 7.25 -26.44
C ALA A 519 40.55 6.13 -26.84
N ARG A 520 40.11 5.19 -27.69
CA ARG A 520 40.93 4.11 -28.25
C ARG A 520 41.73 4.49 -29.49
N GLN A 521 41.59 5.72 -29.99
CA GLN A 521 42.44 6.26 -31.06
C GLN A 521 43.79 6.75 -30.47
N ASP A 522 44.89 6.59 -31.20
CA ASP A 522 46.28 6.89 -30.77
C ASP A 522 46.59 8.40 -30.52
N ALA A 523 45.60 9.25 -30.27
CA ALA A 523 45.79 10.70 -30.10
C ALA A 523 44.88 11.29 -29.00
N PRO A 524 45.44 12.05 -28.03
CA PRO A 524 44.70 12.57 -26.88
C PRO A 524 43.50 13.44 -27.29
N LEU A 525 42.42 13.38 -26.49
CA LEU A 525 41.17 14.11 -26.76
C LEU A 525 41.23 15.59 -26.35
N VAL A 526 42.04 15.92 -25.34
CA VAL A 526 42.14 17.28 -24.78
C VAL A 526 42.57 18.29 -25.85
N GLY A 527 41.78 19.35 -26.01
CA GLY A 527 42.02 20.44 -26.96
C GLY A 527 41.50 20.20 -28.39
N LYS A 528 41.01 19.00 -28.73
CA LYS A 528 40.40 18.72 -30.04
C LYS A 528 39.06 19.45 -30.21
N MET A 529 38.79 19.92 -31.43
CA MET A 529 37.50 20.47 -31.84
C MET A 529 36.53 19.33 -32.22
N ALA A 530 35.39 19.24 -31.54
CA ALA A 530 34.31 18.31 -31.88
C ALA A 530 33.07 19.06 -32.38
N LEU A 531 32.45 18.57 -33.46
CA LEU A 531 31.22 19.12 -34.02
C LEU A 531 30.08 18.11 -33.91
N LEU A 532 29.01 18.48 -33.21
CA LEU A 532 27.75 17.73 -33.17
C LEU A 532 26.82 18.27 -34.25
N VAL A 533 26.40 17.42 -35.20
CA VAL A 533 25.55 17.80 -36.34
C VAL A 533 24.18 17.11 -36.23
N GLY A 534 23.12 17.90 -36.09
CA GLY A 534 21.73 17.40 -36.00
C GLY A 534 20.83 18.20 -35.05
N VAL A 535 19.60 17.69 -34.88
CA VAL A 535 18.52 18.29 -34.08
C VAL A 535 18.85 18.31 -32.58
N ASP A 536 18.24 19.24 -31.84
CA ASP A 536 18.33 19.35 -30.38
C ASP A 536 17.62 18.20 -29.64
N GLY A 537 18.21 17.78 -28.52
CA GLY A 537 17.67 16.70 -27.68
C GLY A 537 18.61 16.27 -26.56
N HIS A 538 18.13 15.35 -25.71
CA HIS A 538 18.86 14.85 -24.54
C HIS A 538 20.24 14.26 -24.90
N LEU A 539 20.34 13.50 -26.00
CA LEU A 539 21.60 12.91 -26.46
C LEU A 539 22.65 13.96 -26.85
N LYS A 540 22.22 15.07 -27.48
CA LYS A 540 23.10 16.19 -27.86
C LYS A 540 23.71 16.85 -26.62
N VAL A 541 22.90 17.13 -25.60
CA VAL A 541 23.34 17.71 -24.32
C VAL A 541 24.31 16.76 -23.60
N SER A 542 23.98 15.47 -23.52
CA SER A 542 24.83 14.44 -22.92
C SER A 542 26.19 14.32 -23.61
N LEU A 543 26.22 14.23 -24.95
CA LEU A 543 27.45 14.21 -25.74
C LEU A 543 28.28 15.48 -25.54
N GLN A 544 27.65 16.65 -25.62
CA GLN A 544 28.32 17.93 -25.47
C GLN A 544 29.02 18.05 -24.11
N CYS A 545 28.30 17.77 -23.02
CA CYS A 545 28.88 17.80 -21.68
C CYS A 545 29.99 16.76 -21.52
N LEU A 546 29.76 15.50 -21.89
CA LEU A 546 30.73 14.43 -21.71
C LEU A 546 32.04 14.67 -22.49
N MET A 547 31.95 15.20 -23.72
CA MET A 547 33.12 15.58 -24.51
C MET A 547 33.84 16.81 -23.90
N GLN A 548 33.11 17.82 -23.43
CA GLN A 548 33.69 18.98 -22.72
C GLN A 548 34.40 18.58 -21.42
N ASN A 549 33.82 17.67 -20.63
CA ASN A 549 34.42 17.13 -19.40
C ASN A 549 35.70 16.33 -19.68
N ASN A 550 35.83 15.75 -20.88
CA ASN A 550 37.06 15.11 -21.37
C ASN A 550 38.05 16.09 -22.04
N GLY A 551 37.81 17.40 -21.89
CA GLY A 551 38.70 18.47 -22.35
C GLY A 551 38.58 18.82 -23.83
N MET A 552 37.52 18.38 -24.52
CA MET A 552 37.28 18.73 -25.93
C MET A 552 36.55 20.07 -26.06
N MET A 553 36.82 20.79 -27.15
CA MET A 553 36.10 21.99 -27.53
C MET A 553 34.91 21.62 -28.42
N VAL A 554 33.70 21.58 -27.86
CA VAL A 554 32.50 21.15 -28.59
C VAL A 554 31.75 22.33 -29.20
N GLN A 555 31.42 22.21 -30.49
CA GLN A 555 30.48 23.05 -31.23
C GLN A 555 29.27 22.22 -31.68
N THR A 556 28.15 22.90 -31.93
CA THR A 556 26.90 22.30 -32.40
C THR A 556 26.42 22.99 -33.67
N CYS A 557 25.92 22.25 -34.65
CA CYS A 557 25.44 22.80 -35.91
C CYS A 557 24.22 22.05 -36.45
N GLU A 558 23.28 22.76 -37.05
CA GLU A 558 22.13 22.17 -37.74
C GLU A 558 22.46 21.80 -39.19
N TRP A 559 21.78 20.78 -39.72
CA TRP A 559 21.85 20.34 -41.12
C TRP A 559 21.49 21.41 -42.18
N ARG A 560 20.95 22.56 -41.75
CA ARG A 560 20.52 23.67 -42.61
C ARG A 560 21.45 24.89 -42.53
N SER A 561 22.48 24.85 -41.68
CA SER A 561 23.39 25.98 -41.49
C SER A 561 24.31 26.20 -42.70
N GLU A 562 24.39 27.45 -43.17
CA GLU A 562 25.33 27.89 -44.21
C GLU A 562 26.81 27.74 -43.78
N THR A 563 27.08 27.65 -42.47
CA THR A 563 28.44 27.48 -41.93
C THR A 563 28.86 26.02 -41.74
N LEU A 564 27.96 25.05 -41.96
CA LEU A 564 28.21 23.63 -41.70
C LEU A 564 29.47 23.11 -42.41
N GLN A 565 29.64 23.40 -43.70
CA GLN A 565 30.81 22.97 -44.47
C GLN A 565 32.13 23.49 -43.85
N LYS A 566 32.15 24.76 -43.44
CA LYS A 566 33.32 25.38 -42.80
C LYS A 566 33.63 24.72 -41.45
N GLN A 567 32.61 24.52 -40.61
CA GLN A 567 32.79 23.92 -39.30
C GLN A 567 33.24 22.46 -39.38
N VAL A 568 32.74 21.67 -40.34
CA VAL A 568 33.22 20.32 -40.62
C VAL A 568 34.70 20.32 -41.02
N MET A 569 35.13 21.26 -41.86
CA MET A 569 36.54 21.42 -42.25
C MET A 569 37.45 21.93 -41.11
N GLU A 570 36.90 22.56 -40.08
CA GLU A 570 37.65 23.07 -38.91
C GLU A 570 37.73 22.06 -37.75
N SER A 571 36.94 20.98 -37.79
CA SER A 571 36.79 20.02 -36.68
C SER A 571 37.70 18.80 -36.78
N ASP A 572 38.11 18.26 -35.63
CA ASP A 572 38.92 17.05 -35.50
C ASP A 572 38.05 15.79 -35.30
N VAL A 573 36.85 15.98 -34.75
CA VAL A 573 35.82 14.97 -34.56
C VAL A 573 34.48 15.50 -35.07
N VAL A 574 33.72 14.70 -35.80
CA VAL A 574 32.37 15.04 -36.26
C VAL A 574 31.40 13.91 -35.90
N VAL A 575 30.35 14.24 -35.15
CA VAL A 575 29.31 13.29 -34.71
C VAL A 575 27.98 13.68 -35.34
N MET A 576 27.42 12.79 -36.16
CA MET A 576 26.12 12.98 -36.82
C MET A 576 25.02 12.32 -35.98
N LEU A 577 24.00 13.09 -35.58
CA LEU A 577 22.97 12.66 -34.62
C LEU A 577 21.68 12.09 -35.26
N GLU A 578 21.53 12.13 -36.58
CA GLU A 578 20.23 11.93 -37.25
C GLU A 578 20.35 11.21 -38.61
N THR A 579 19.33 10.42 -38.97
CA THR A 579 19.18 9.75 -40.27
C THR A 579 18.33 10.57 -41.24
N GLY A 580 18.98 11.24 -42.17
CA GLY A 580 18.36 11.73 -43.40
C GLY A 580 19.29 11.49 -44.60
N LEU A 581 18.79 11.67 -45.82
CA LEU A 581 19.53 11.54 -47.09
C LEU A 581 20.69 12.55 -47.29
N LYS A 582 21.18 13.18 -46.22
CA LYS A 582 22.27 14.16 -46.20
C LYS A 582 23.50 13.57 -45.51
N CYS A 583 24.35 12.90 -46.29
CA CYS A 583 25.69 12.57 -45.83
C CYS A 583 26.61 13.79 -45.92
N ILE A 584 27.54 13.93 -44.98
CA ILE A 584 28.68 14.84 -45.12
C ILE A 584 29.52 14.36 -46.31
N SER A 585 29.82 15.26 -47.26
CA SER A 585 30.66 14.90 -48.40
C SER A 585 32.06 14.50 -47.93
N PRO A 586 32.64 13.38 -48.41
CA PRO A 586 34.02 13.02 -48.11
C PRO A 586 35.04 14.14 -48.43
N THR A 587 34.71 15.03 -49.37
CA THR A 587 35.54 16.19 -49.73
C THR A 587 35.55 17.32 -48.68
N TRP A 588 34.72 17.23 -47.64
CA TRP A 588 34.71 18.20 -46.53
C TRP A 588 35.57 17.75 -45.34
N LEU A 589 36.00 16.48 -45.32
CA LEU A 589 36.74 15.89 -44.22
C LEU A 589 38.25 16.04 -44.43
N ARG A 590 38.96 16.51 -43.41
CA ARG A 590 40.43 16.53 -43.42
C ARG A 590 40.97 15.11 -43.15
N PRO A 591 42.13 14.73 -43.71
CA PRO A 591 42.78 13.46 -43.38
C PRO A 591 43.01 13.32 -41.87
N GLY A 592 42.53 12.23 -41.27
CA GLY A 592 42.66 11.96 -39.83
C GLY A 592 41.51 12.47 -38.95
N VAL A 593 40.45 13.06 -39.52
CA VAL A 593 39.23 13.42 -38.77
C VAL A 593 38.45 12.16 -38.40
N ALA A 594 38.02 12.05 -37.14
CA ALA A 594 37.14 10.98 -36.69
C ALA A 594 35.68 11.34 -37.00
N VAL A 595 34.98 10.51 -37.79
CA VAL A 595 33.56 10.70 -38.11
C VAL A 595 32.76 9.55 -37.50
N ILE A 596 31.73 9.88 -36.73
CA ILE A 596 30.84 8.90 -36.08
C ILE A 596 29.40 9.22 -36.48
N ASN A 597 28.71 8.24 -37.06
CA ASN A 597 27.33 8.38 -37.50
C ASN A 597 26.39 7.58 -36.60
N LEU A 598 25.58 8.28 -35.79
CA LEU A 598 24.61 7.67 -34.86
C LEU A 598 23.24 7.42 -35.50
N GLY A 599 22.95 7.97 -36.67
CA GLY A 599 21.62 7.84 -37.30
C GLY A 599 21.22 6.39 -37.58
N PHE A 600 22.17 5.54 -37.99
CA PHE A 600 21.93 4.10 -38.21
C PHE A 600 21.69 3.29 -36.92
N ALA A 601 21.91 3.88 -35.74
CA ALA A 601 21.69 3.24 -34.44
C ALA A 601 20.36 3.64 -33.78
N LEU A 602 19.52 4.46 -34.43
CA LEU A 602 18.32 5.03 -33.82
C LEU A 602 16.99 4.55 -34.42
N VAL A 603 16.85 4.41 -35.75
CA VAL A 603 15.69 3.77 -36.41
C VAL A 603 16.11 3.20 -37.77
N ARG A 604 15.60 2.01 -38.14
CA ARG A 604 15.70 1.51 -39.53
C ARG A 604 14.32 1.23 -40.14
N GLU A 605 13.67 2.27 -40.67
CA GLU A 605 12.51 2.10 -41.57
C GLU A 605 12.96 1.79 -43.00
N HIS A 606 12.12 1.04 -43.72
CA HIS A 606 12.43 0.41 -45.00
C HIS A 606 12.89 1.39 -46.10
N THR A 607 14.08 1.14 -46.65
CA THR A 607 14.40 1.45 -48.06
C THR A 607 15.27 0.33 -48.65
N ASP A 608 14.80 -0.27 -49.73
CA ASP A 608 15.59 -1.19 -50.56
C ASP A 608 16.56 -0.40 -51.47
N SER A 609 17.59 -1.11 -51.96
CA SER A 609 18.63 -0.71 -52.93
C SER A 609 19.90 -0.03 -52.38
N TRP A 610 20.99 -0.23 -53.15
CA TRP A 610 22.40 0.17 -52.93
C TRP A 610 23.22 -0.76 -52.03
N ASP A 611 23.66 -1.86 -52.65
CA ASP A 611 24.87 -2.61 -52.26
C ASP A 611 26.08 -1.98 -52.98
N ASP A 612 26.99 -1.36 -52.23
CA ASP A 612 28.40 -1.22 -52.63
C ASP A 612 29.30 -0.76 -51.44
N GLY A 613 30.18 -1.65 -50.98
CA GLY A 613 31.56 -1.27 -50.62
C GLY A 613 31.87 -0.54 -49.29
N VAL A 614 30.93 -0.35 -48.35
CA VAL A 614 31.25 0.20 -47.01
C VAL A 614 30.73 -0.71 -45.89
N GLU A 615 31.63 -1.30 -45.11
CA GLU A 615 31.27 -1.99 -43.87
C GLU A 615 30.58 -1.01 -42.92
N THR A 616 29.28 -1.21 -42.70
CA THR A 616 28.44 -0.30 -41.91
C THR A 616 28.58 -0.58 -40.42
N ASP A 617 28.83 0.47 -39.65
CA ASP A 617 29.47 0.36 -38.33
C ASP A 617 28.50 -0.10 -37.22
N SER A 618 28.38 -1.43 -37.06
CA SER A 618 27.59 -2.08 -36.00
C SER A 618 28.19 -1.96 -34.58
N SER A 619 29.33 -1.27 -34.44
CA SER A 619 30.08 -1.19 -33.18
C SER A 619 29.37 -0.36 -32.10
N VAL A 620 28.85 0.83 -32.45
CA VAL A 620 28.23 1.76 -31.48
C VAL A 620 27.02 1.14 -30.79
N GLY A 621 26.11 0.51 -31.55
CA GLY A 621 24.91 -0.14 -30.99
C GLY A 621 25.24 -1.35 -30.12
N SER A 622 26.29 -2.10 -30.47
CA SER A 622 26.76 -3.23 -29.66
C SER A 622 27.46 -2.77 -28.38
N LEU A 623 28.19 -1.66 -28.44
CA LEU A 623 28.92 -1.08 -27.32
C LEU A 623 27.99 -0.36 -26.35
N SER A 624 27.02 0.42 -26.84
CA SER A 624 25.99 1.06 -26.01
C SER A 624 25.10 0.05 -25.31
N ALA A 625 24.75 -1.07 -25.97
CA ALA A 625 24.08 -2.19 -25.31
C ALA A 625 24.94 -2.81 -24.19
N ALA A 626 26.25 -2.97 -24.38
CA ALA A 626 27.14 -3.48 -23.33
C ALA A 626 27.26 -2.51 -22.13
N LEU A 627 27.37 -1.21 -22.38
CA LEU A 627 27.38 -0.16 -21.35
C LEU A 627 26.04 -0.07 -20.61
N ARG A 628 24.91 -0.18 -21.31
CA ARG A 628 23.57 -0.26 -20.69
C ARG A 628 23.45 -1.47 -19.75
N MET A 629 24.00 -2.63 -20.12
CA MET A 629 24.06 -3.77 -19.20
C MET A 629 24.96 -3.50 -17.98
N GLN A 630 26.06 -2.77 -18.16
CA GLN A 630 26.90 -2.32 -17.05
C GLN A 630 26.12 -1.38 -16.11
N HIS A 631 25.31 -0.46 -16.64
CA HIS A 631 24.42 0.39 -15.84
C HIS A 631 23.39 -0.41 -15.04
N VAL A 632 22.84 -1.51 -15.59
CA VAL A 632 21.96 -2.42 -14.82
C VAL A 632 22.72 -3.10 -13.66
N VAL A 633 23.96 -3.54 -13.87
CA VAL A 633 24.80 -4.12 -12.81
C VAL A 633 25.17 -3.08 -11.75
N MET A 634 25.51 -1.86 -12.15
CA MET A 634 25.77 -0.74 -11.26
C MET A 634 24.53 -0.35 -10.45
N SER A 635 23.35 -0.29 -11.10
CA SER A 635 22.07 -0.08 -10.43
C SER A 635 21.78 -1.16 -9.39
N SER A 636 21.96 -2.43 -9.75
CA SER A 636 21.79 -3.56 -8.83
C SER A 636 22.76 -3.51 -7.65
N THR A 637 24.00 -3.06 -7.88
CA THR A 637 25.00 -2.83 -6.82
C THR A 637 24.57 -1.69 -5.89
N ARG A 638 24.18 -0.54 -6.44
CA ARG A 638 23.69 0.64 -5.69
C ARG A 638 22.45 0.29 -4.87
N TRP A 639 21.47 -0.39 -5.47
CA TRP A 639 20.26 -0.87 -4.80
C TRP A 639 20.60 -1.81 -3.65
N MET A 640 21.44 -2.83 -3.89
CA MET A 640 21.86 -3.76 -2.83
C MET A 640 22.63 -3.07 -1.71
N GLN A 641 23.49 -2.08 -2.00
CA GLN A 641 24.17 -1.27 -0.98
C GLN A 641 23.18 -0.47 -0.13
N ALA A 642 22.12 0.07 -0.74
CA ALA A 642 21.03 0.75 -0.03
C ALA A 642 20.15 -0.21 0.81
N GLN A 643 20.07 -1.51 0.44
CA GLN A 643 19.38 -2.53 1.24
C GLN A 643 20.20 -3.05 2.43
N GLN A 644 21.51 -2.78 2.51
CA GLN A 644 22.31 -3.21 3.66
C GLN A 644 21.97 -2.39 4.91
N TYR A 645 22.08 -3.01 6.07
CA TYR A 645 21.92 -2.32 7.36
C TYR A 645 22.78 -1.05 7.44
N GLN A 646 22.12 0.08 7.66
CA GLN A 646 22.76 1.36 7.98
C GLN A 646 22.16 1.93 9.29
N PRO A 647 22.96 2.62 10.10
CA PRO A 647 22.42 3.48 11.17
C PRO A 647 21.48 4.52 10.55
N TRP A 648 20.26 4.62 11.07
CA TRP A 648 19.25 5.52 10.53
C TRP A 648 19.67 6.98 10.69
N ARG A 649 19.40 7.78 9.66
CA ARG A 649 19.59 9.24 9.70
C ARG A 649 18.30 9.94 10.16
N LEU A 650 17.67 9.40 11.20
CA LEU A 650 16.45 9.94 11.78
C LEU A 650 16.68 11.41 12.20
N ARG A 651 15.79 12.32 11.80
CA ARG A 651 15.80 13.72 12.23
C ARG A 651 14.87 13.87 13.44
N PRO A 652 15.34 13.98 14.69
CA PRO A 652 14.42 14.07 15.83
C PRO A 652 13.60 15.37 15.76
N LEU A 653 12.33 15.29 16.14
CA LEU A 653 11.52 16.48 16.37
C LEU A 653 12.00 17.17 17.65
N LYS A 654 12.18 18.49 17.60
CA LYS A 654 12.71 19.26 18.74
C LYS A 654 11.60 19.50 19.76
N LEU A 655 11.74 18.87 20.92
CA LEU A 655 10.86 19.05 22.05
C LEU A 655 11.19 20.34 22.83
N GLN A 656 10.17 21.07 23.29
CA GLN A 656 10.30 22.17 24.25
C GLN A 656 9.41 21.92 25.47
N PRO A 657 9.89 21.16 26.49
CA PRO A 657 9.08 20.86 27.67
C PRO A 657 8.71 22.12 28.47
N LEU A 658 7.42 22.27 28.78
CA LEU A 658 6.88 23.32 29.62
C LEU A 658 6.71 22.83 31.07
N SER A 659 6.69 23.78 32.01
CA SER A 659 6.44 23.55 33.44
C SER A 659 5.53 24.65 33.98
N PRO A 660 4.32 24.34 34.48
CA PRO A 660 3.71 23.00 34.59
C PRO A 660 3.54 22.32 33.22
N VAL A 661 3.53 20.99 33.23
CA VAL A 661 3.32 20.18 32.02
C VAL A 661 1.86 20.37 31.57
N PRO A 662 1.59 20.71 30.29
CA PRO A 662 0.23 20.84 29.76
C PRO A 662 -0.51 19.50 29.73
N SER A 663 -1.77 19.51 29.32
CA SER A 663 -2.51 18.27 29.05
C SER A 663 -1.91 17.50 27.86
N ASP A 664 -2.11 16.19 27.86
CA ASP A 664 -1.60 15.28 26.82
C ASP A 664 -2.05 15.72 25.40
N ILE A 665 -3.29 16.20 25.25
CA ILE A 665 -3.82 16.69 23.96
C ILE A 665 -3.20 18.02 23.53
N GLU A 666 -2.99 18.98 24.45
CA GLU A 666 -2.28 20.23 24.16
C GLU A 666 -0.84 19.94 23.68
N ILE A 667 -0.15 19.01 24.34
CA ILE A 667 1.18 18.56 23.91
C ILE A 667 1.11 17.91 22.52
N SER A 668 0.11 17.06 22.26
CA SER A 668 -0.07 16.43 20.94
C SER A 668 -0.30 17.44 19.83
N ARG A 669 -1.12 18.48 20.05
CA ARG A 669 -1.41 19.53 19.06
C ARG A 669 -0.25 20.52 18.88
N SER A 670 0.51 20.80 19.94
CA SER A 670 1.69 21.68 19.88
C SER A 670 2.83 21.14 19.00
N GLN A 671 2.80 19.85 18.65
CA GLN A 671 3.88 19.16 17.96
C GLN A 671 3.45 18.75 16.55
N THR A 672 3.92 19.47 15.52
CA THR A 672 3.75 19.05 14.13
C THR A 672 4.49 17.72 13.88
N PRO A 673 3.81 16.64 13.46
CA PRO A 673 4.45 15.39 13.09
C PRO A 673 5.22 15.53 11.76
N LYS A 674 6.21 14.67 11.52
CA LYS A 674 6.80 14.52 10.19
C LYS A 674 5.76 13.98 9.21
N PRO A 675 5.82 14.33 7.91
CA PRO A 675 5.19 13.54 6.86
C PRO A 675 5.59 12.07 6.99
N ILE A 676 4.62 11.15 6.95
CA ILE A 676 4.85 9.74 7.22
C ILE A 676 5.80 9.08 6.20
N ALA A 677 5.77 9.57 4.95
CA ALA A 677 6.71 9.17 3.91
C ALA A 677 8.17 9.56 4.24
N GLN A 678 8.39 10.75 4.83
CA GLN A 678 9.72 11.15 5.30
C GLN A 678 10.21 10.26 6.44
N LEU A 679 9.33 9.91 7.40
CA LEU A 679 9.70 8.98 8.46
C LEU A 679 10.01 7.58 7.92
N ALA A 680 9.22 7.11 6.94
CA ALA A 680 9.43 5.83 6.27
C ALA A 680 10.80 5.77 5.56
N GLU A 681 11.17 6.83 4.82
CA GLU A 681 12.49 6.98 4.21
C GLU A 681 13.61 6.99 5.27
N GLU A 682 13.46 7.79 6.34
CA GLU A 682 14.46 7.88 7.43
C GLU A 682 14.76 6.54 8.12
N ILE A 683 13.84 5.57 8.07
CA ILE A 683 13.97 4.23 8.68
C ILE A 683 14.23 3.10 7.66
N GLY A 684 14.34 3.39 6.37
CA GLY A 684 14.65 2.40 5.32
C GLY A 684 13.47 1.56 4.83
N LEU A 685 12.25 2.10 4.90
CA LEU A 685 11.10 1.60 4.14
C LEU A 685 11.21 2.09 2.68
N LEU A 686 10.82 1.22 1.74
CA LEU A 686 10.69 1.61 0.33
C LEU A 686 9.31 2.24 0.08
N PRO A 687 9.16 3.16 -0.91
CA PRO A 687 7.86 3.73 -1.27
C PRO A 687 6.79 2.66 -1.56
N GLU A 688 7.15 1.59 -2.27
CA GLU A 688 6.28 0.44 -2.58
C GLU A 688 5.88 -0.40 -1.35
N GLU A 689 6.46 -0.16 -0.18
CA GLU A 689 6.11 -0.83 1.09
C GLU A 689 5.15 -0.01 1.95
N LEU A 690 4.72 1.18 1.50
CA LEU A 690 3.98 2.17 2.29
C LEU A 690 2.64 2.55 1.64
N GLU A 691 1.54 2.26 2.33
CA GLU A 691 0.19 2.71 1.97
C GLU A 691 -0.21 3.88 2.90
N ALA A 692 -0.16 5.12 2.41
CA ALA A 692 -0.43 6.31 3.22
C ALA A 692 -1.93 6.46 3.57
N TYR A 693 -2.22 6.85 4.81
CA TYR A 693 -3.56 7.17 5.31
C TYR A 693 -3.56 8.63 5.81
N GLY A 694 -3.58 9.58 4.86
CA GLY A 694 -3.24 10.97 5.14
C GLY A 694 -1.74 11.16 5.30
N THR A 695 -1.32 12.29 5.89
CA THR A 695 0.10 12.67 5.99
C THR A 695 0.82 12.15 7.22
N THR A 696 0.10 11.63 8.22
CA THR A 696 0.60 11.38 9.59
C THR A 696 0.80 9.90 9.93
N LYS A 697 0.17 8.98 9.16
CA LYS A 697 0.14 7.54 9.41
C LYS A 697 0.03 6.74 8.10
N ALA A 698 0.47 5.49 8.11
CA ALA A 698 0.48 4.62 6.94
C ALA A 698 0.40 3.13 7.32
N LYS A 699 -0.12 2.27 6.44
CA LYS A 699 0.06 0.82 6.52
C LYS A 699 1.40 0.42 5.91
N VAL A 700 2.06 -0.60 6.49
CA VAL A 700 3.31 -1.16 5.98
C VAL A 700 3.11 -2.58 5.44
N HIS A 701 3.58 -2.83 4.21
CA HIS A 701 3.45 -4.12 3.54
C HIS A 701 4.30 -5.23 4.17
N LEU A 702 3.81 -6.47 4.07
CA LEU A 702 4.50 -7.64 4.59
C LEU A 702 5.67 -8.12 3.71
N SER A 703 5.76 -7.65 2.45
CA SER A 703 6.88 -7.91 1.51
C SER A 703 8.24 -7.50 2.07
N LEU A 704 8.26 -6.58 3.03
CA LEU A 704 9.45 -6.21 3.80
C LEU A 704 10.11 -7.40 4.51
N LEU A 705 9.31 -8.36 5.00
CA LEU A 705 9.86 -9.58 5.62
C LEU A 705 10.60 -10.47 4.62
N ASP A 706 10.12 -10.52 3.38
CA ASP A 706 10.78 -11.26 2.28
C ASP A 706 12.08 -10.54 1.87
N ARG A 707 12.02 -9.21 1.71
CA ARG A 707 13.19 -8.36 1.40
C ARG A 707 14.28 -8.46 2.46
N LEU A 708 13.91 -8.37 3.74
CA LEU A 708 14.84 -8.39 4.88
C LEU A 708 14.99 -9.77 5.52
N GLN A 709 14.64 -10.87 4.84
CA GLN A 709 14.68 -12.22 5.42
C GLN A 709 16.06 -12.61 5.98
N HIS A 710 17.14 -12.16 5.31
CA HIS A 710 18.53 -12.43 5.70
C HIS A 710 19.09 -11.41 6.70
N GLN A 711 18.40 -10.29 6.94
CA GLN A 711 18.82 -9.32 7.94
C GLN A 711 18.64 -9.92 9.35
N PRO A 712 19.67 -9.97 10.19
CA PRO A 712 19.52 -10.40 11.59
C PRO A 712 18.57 -9.46 12.36
N ASP A 713 17.69 -10.07 13.16
CA ASP A 713 16.76 -9.39 14.06
C ASP A 713 17.54 -8.55 15.10
N GLY A 714 17.00 -7.39 15.46
CA GLY A 714 17.50 -6.57 16.57
C GLY A 714 17.14 -7.12 17.96
N LYS A 715 17.44 -6.31 18.98
CA LYS A 715 17.15 -6.61 20.38
C LYS A 715 15.69 -6.41 20.72
N TYR A 716 15.06 -7.41 21.34
CA TYR A 716 13.63 -7.43 21.61
C TYR A 716 13.34 -7.19 23.10
N ILE A 717 12.80 -6.02 23.41
CA ILE A 717 12.60 -5.49 24.77
C ILE A 717 11.11 -5.51 25.11
N LEU A 718 10.76 -6.18 26.20
CA LEU A 718 9.39 -6.21 26.72
C LEU A 718 9.21 -5.24 27.88
N VAL A 719 8.28 -4.30 27.76
CA VAL A 719 7.78 -3.48 28.87
C VAL A 719 6.56 -4.15 29.49
N ALA A 720 6.64 -4.44 30.79
CA ALA A 720 5.52 -4.88 31.62
C ALA A 720 5.49 -4.02 32.89
N GLY A 721 4.54 -4.27 33.80
CA GLY A 721 4.45 -3.50 35.04
C GLY A 721 4.11 -4.36 36.26
N ILE A 722 4.11 -3.72 37.42
CA ILE A 722 3.48 -4.25 38.63
C ILE A 722 1.97 -4.50 38.42
N THR A 723 1.33 -5.17 39.38
CA THR A 723 -0.11 -5.42 39.30
C THR A 723 -0.88 -4.09 39.25
N PRO A 724 -1.75 -3.84 38.25
CA PRO A 724 -2.41 -2.55 38.09
C PRO A 724 -3.19 -2.01 39.30
N THR A 725 -3.10 -0.70 39.49
CA THR A 725 -3.84 0.08 40.49
C THR A 725 -4.64 1.21 39.85
N PRO A 726 -5.70 1.74 40.49
CA PRO A 726 -6.43 2.92 39.98
C PRO A 726 -5.58 4.21 39.89
N LEU A 727 -4.39 4.23 40.48
CA LEU A 727 -3.45 5.35 40.47
C LEU A 727 -2.62 5.40 39.17
N GLY A 728 -2.54 4.29 38.43
CA GLY A 728 -1.78 4.16 37.19
C GLY A 728 -0.28 3.97 37.38
N GLU A 729 0.32 3.14 36.51
CA GLU A 729 1.77 2.90 36.49
C GLU A 729 2.48 3.66 35.34
N GLY A 730 1.75 4.04 34.29
CA GLY A 730 2.31 4.70 33.10
C GLY A 730 3.13 3.77 32.19
N LYS A 731 2.78 2.48 32.08
CA LYS A 731 3.53 1.49 31.26
C LYS A 731 3.85 1.99 29.85
N SER A 732 2.83 2.40 29.09
CA SER A 732 2.99 2.89 27.71
C SER A 732 3.79 4.19 27.66
N THR A 733 3.70 5.03 28.69
CA THR A 733 4.50 6.24 28.89
C THR A 733 6.00 5.89 29.03
N VAL A 734 6.33 4.83 29.78
CA VAL A 734 7.70 4.28 29.83
C VAL A 734 8.13 3.69 28.50
N THR A 735 7.26 2.91 27.83
CA THR A 735 7.54 2.33 26.50
C THR A 735 7.95 3.40 25.50
N ILE A 736 7.19 4.50 25.42
CA ILE A 736 7.47 5.61 24.51
C ILE A 736 8.69 6.41 24.97
N GLY A 737 8.82 6.73 26.27
CA GLY A 737 9.99 7.42 26.79
C GLY A 737 11.30 6.65 26.55
N LEU A 738 11.28 5.32 26.67
CA LEU A 738 12.42 4.45 26.39
C LEU A 738 12.79 4.42 24.90
N VAL A 739 11.82 4.26 23.98
CA VAL A 739 12.14 4.27 22.55
C VAL A 739 12.66 5.64 22.10
N GLN A 740 12.09 6.73 22.61
CA GLN A 740 12.57 8.09 22.39
C GLN A 740 14.01 8.26 22.89
N ALA A 741 14.32 7.79 24.11
CA ALA A 741 15.67 7.82 24.65
C ALA A 741 16.68 7.06 23.78
N LEU A 742 16.36 5.83 23.37
CA LEU A 742 17.21 5.02 22.48
C LEU A 742 17.41 5.69 21.11
N SER A 743 16.35 6.28 20.54
CA SER A 743 16.36 6.83 19.19
C SER A 743 16.81 8.28 19.12
N ALA A 744 16.05 9.21 19.69
CA ALA A 744 16.30 10.65 19.57
C ALA A 744 17.55 11.12 20.34
N HIS A 745 17.86 10.48 21.47
CA HIS A 745 18.95 10.91 22.37
C HIS A 745 20.22 10.05 22.22
N LEU A 746 20.10 8.73 22.13
CA LEU A 746 21.25 7.83 21.94
C LEU A 746 21.58 7.51 20.47
N LYS A 747 20.73 7.91 19.50
CA LYS A 747 20.92 7.73 18.06
C LYS A 747 21.10 6.26 17.64
N LEU A 748 20.36 5.37 18.29
CA LEU A 748 20.26 3.96 17.94
C LEU A 748 18.99 3.72 17.13
N ASN A 749 19.02 2.78 16.18
CA ASN A 749 17.80 2.35 15.48
C ASN A 749 16.85 1.74 16.52
N ALA A 750 15.72 2.39 16.78
CA ALA A 750 14.76 1.91 17.77
C ALA A 750 13.32 2.16 17.34
N PHE A 751 12.47 1.17 17.62
CA PHE A 751 11.06 1.11 17.22
C PHE A 751 10.19 0.78 18.44
N ALA A 752 9.00 1.35 18.56
CA ALA A 752 8.00 0.89 19.52
C ALA A 752 6.87 0.11 18.85
N CYS A 753 6.37 -0.94 19.48
CA CYS A 753 5.22 -1.72 19.00
C CYS A 753 4.11 -1.73 20.06
N LEU A 754 3.03 -1.01 19.76
CA LEU A 754 1.88 -0.79 20.64
C LEU A 754 0.61 -1.49 20.13
N ARG A 755 -0.36 -1.61 21.03
CA ARG A 755 -1.71 -2.05 20.72
C ARG A 755 -2.57 -0.88 20.25
N GLN A 756 -3.47 -1.14 19.32
CA GLN A 756 -4.57 -0.22 19.00
C GLN A 756 -5.58 -0.22 20.17
N PRO A 757 -6.06 0.95 20.64
CA PRO A 757 -7.14 1.03 21.61
C PRO A 757 -8.49 0.68 20.97
N SER A 758 -9.47 0.29 21.79
CA SER A 758 -10.87 0.20 21.38
C SER A 758 -11.50 1.60 21.42
N GLN A 759 -12.39 1.88 20.47
CA GLN A 759 -13.17 3.11 20.38
C GLN A 759 -14.26 3.18 21.47
N GLY A 760 -14.77 2.05 21.95
CA GLY A 760 -15.85 1.99 22.94
C GLY A 760 -15.54 2.72 24.27
N PRO A 761 -14.39 2.46 24.92
CA PRO A 761 -13.93 3.18 26.10
C PRO A 761 -13.82 4.70 25.95
N THR A 762 -13.44 5.19 24.76
CA THR A 762 -13.22 6.62 24.45
C THR A 762 -14.46 7.47 24.73
N PHE A 763 -15.64 7.00 24.31
CA PHE A 763 -16.92 7.66 24.60
C PHE A 763 -17.49 7.35 26.00
N GLY A 764 -16.84 6.46 26.74
CA GLY A 764 -17.29 5.95 28.03
C GLY A 764 -16.74 6.70 29.23
N VAL A 765 -15.44 6.54 29.51
CA VAL A 765 -14.81 6.98 30.78
C VAL A 765 -13.59 7.89 30.56
N LYS A 766 -12.83 7.69 29.47
CA LYS A 766 -11.95 8.66 28.80
C LYS A 766 -11.31 8.04 27.55
N GLY A 767 -10.85 8.85 26.61
CA GLY A 767 -9.89 8.43 25.58
C GLY A 767 -8.56 7.96 26.19
N GLY A 768 -7.87 7.04 25.51
CA GLY A 768 -6.63 6.43 25.99
C GLY A 768 -5.38 7.12 25.46
N ALA A 769 -4.57 7.73 26.33
CA ALA A 769 -3.27 8.25 25.91
C ALA A 769 -2.35 7.12 25.41
N ALA A 770 -1.72 7.35 24.25
CA ALA A 770 -0.74 6.45 23.65
C ALA A 770 0.64 6.61 24.31
N GLY A 771 0.68 6.56 25.64
CA GLY A 771 1.75 7.11 26.45
C GLY A 771 1.22 8.16 27.44
N GLY A 772 1.81 9.34 27.48
CA GLY A 772 1.32 10.51 28.22
C GLY A 772 2.39 11.59 28.39
N GLY A 773 1.97 12.84 28.57
CA GLY A 773 2.85 13.99 28.62
C GLY A 773 3.75 14.08 27.39
N TYR A 774 5.04 14.34 27.61
CA TYR A 774 6.03 14.40 26.54
C TYR A 774 6.54 13.03 26.05
N ALA A 775 5.91 11.92 26.49
CA ALA A 775 6.23 10.56 26.07
C ALA A 775 4.98 9.87 25.51
N GLN A 776 4.54 10.30 24.32
CA GLN A 776 3.33 9.80 23.65
C GLN A 776 3.48 9.69 22.12
N VAL A 777 2.60 8.88 21.50
CA VAL A 777 2.39 8.81 20.04
C VAL A 777 1.47 9.95 19.59
N ILE A 778 1.73 10.51 18.41
CA ILE A 778 0.94 11.58 17.78
C ILE A 778 0.58 11.25 16.32
N PRO A 779 -0.55 11.76 15.80
CA PRO A 779 -1.60 12.51 16.53
C PRO A 779 -2.47 11.63 17.43
N MET A 780 -2.79 12.13 18.63
CA MET A 780 -3.46 11.35 19.68
C MET A 780 -4.95 11.08 19.41
N GLU A 781 -5.62 11.96 18.67
CA GLU A 781 -7.03 11.79 18.26
C GLU A 781 -7.18 10.63 17.26
N GLU A 782 -6.36 10.63 16.21
CA GLU A 782 -6.32 9.57 15.19
C GLU A 782 -6.04 8.18 15.80
N PHE A 783 -5.17 8.13 16.82
CA PHE A 783 -4.84 6.90 17.56
C PHE A 783 -6.05 6.29 18.30
N ASN A 784 -7.00 7.11 18.77
CA ASN A 784 -8.10 6.71 19.67
C ASN A 784 -9.45 6.47 18.99
N LEU A 785 -9.57 6.86 17.72
CA LEU A 785 -10.80 6.74 16.94
C LEU A 785 -10.65 5.59 15.93
N HIS A 786 -10.72 5.89 14.64
CA HIS A 786 -10.78 4.85 13.60
C HIS A 786 -9.41 4.31 13.18
N LEU A 787 -8.32 5.05 13.44
CA LEU A 787 -6.96 4.79 12.98
C LEU A 787 -6.92 4.46 11.47
N THR A 788 -6.86 3.17 11.11
CA THR A 788 -6.81 2.65 9.72
C THR A 788 -7.96 1.69 9.40
N GLY A 789 -8.96 1.56 10.27
CA GLY A 789 -10.15 0.73 10.06
C GLY A 789 -10.03 -0.74 10.49
N ASP A 790 -8.93 -1.16 11.10
CA ASP A 790 -8.65 -2.57 11.47
C ASP A 790 -9.76 -3.20 12.33
N ILE A 791 -10.26 -2.45 13.32
CA ILE A 791 -11.34 -2.91 14.21
C ILE A 791 -12.69 -2.99 13.46
N HIS A 792 -12.90 -2.14 12.44
CA HIS A 792 -14.08 -2.20 11.58
C HIS A 792 -14.04 -3.45 10.69
N ALA A 793 -12.87 -3.78 10.13
CA ALA A 793 -12.66 -5.02 9.38
C ALA A 793 -12.91 -6.27 10.24
N ILE A 794 -12.41 -6.28 11.49
CA ILE A 794 -12.68 -7.33 12.48
C ILE A 794 -14.18 -7.44 12.78
N THR A 795 -14.86 -6.30 12.96
CA THR A 795 -16.30 -6.25 13.23
C THR A 795 -17.11 -6.83 12.08
N ALA A 796 -16.80 -6.43 10.84
CA ALA A 796 -17.43 -6.96 9.64
C ALA A 796 -17.18 -8.47 9.47
N ALA A 797 -15.93 -8.93 9.62
CA ALA A 797 -15.56 -10.33 9.50
C ALA A 797 -16.24 -11.20 10.58
N ASN A 798 -16.24 -10.76 11.84
CA ASN A 798 -16.88 -11.49 12.95
C ASN A 798 -18.39 -11.61 12.74
N ASN A 799 -19.04 -10.52 12.31
CA ASN A 799 -20.48 -10.49 12.10
C ASN A 799 -20.90 -11.23 10.82
N LEU A 800 -20.04 -11.33 9.80
CA LEU A 800 -20.23 -12.22 8.66
C LEU A 800 -20.27 -13.69 9.09
N VAL A 801 -19.38 -14.13 10.00
CA VAL A 801 -19.46 -15.49 10.58
C VAL A 801 -20.79 -15.69 11.31
N ALA A 802 -21.20 -14.75 12.15
CA ALA A 802 -22.47 -14.85 12.88
C ALA A 802 -23.70 -14.90 11.95
N ALA A 803 -23.72 -14.08 10.88
CA ALA A 803 -24.77 -14.10 9.88
C ALA A 803 -24.79 -15.43 9.10
N ALA A 804 -23.63 -15.96 8.71
CA ALA A 804 -23.53 -17.23 8.01
C ALA A 804 -23.95 -18.42 8.88
N ILE A 805 -23.70 -18.39 10.20
CA ILE A 805 -24.19 -19.40 11.16
C ILE A 805 -25.72 -19.44 11.16
N ASP A 806 -26.36 -18.30 11.41
CA ASP A 806 -27.82 -18.26 11.56
C ASP A 806 -28.51 -18.58 10.22
N ALA A 807 -27.96 -18.11 9.08
CA ALA A 807 -28.41 -18.47 7.74
C ALA A 807 -28.25 -19.97 7.44
N ARG A 808 -27.15 -20.60 7.87
CA ARG A 808 -26.93 -22.04 7.67
C ARG A 808 -27.91 -22.88 8.48
N ILE A 809 -28.18 -22.51 9.74
CA ILE A 809 -29.21 -23.15 10.58
C ILE A 809 -30.58 -23.05 9.91
N LEU A 810 -30.98 -21.86 9.44
CA LEU A 810 -32.26 -21.63 8.78
C LEU A 810 -32.41 -22.48 7.50
N HIS A 811 -31.41 -22.44 6.61
CA HIS A 811 -31.47 -23.17 5.35
C HIS A 811 -31.42 -24.69 5.53
N GLU A 812 -30.66 -25.19 6.50
CA GLU A 812 -30.73 -26.61 6.85
C GLU A 812 -32.12 -26.98 7.39
N ALA A 813 -32.69 -26.21 8.31
CA ALA A 813 -34.00 -26.55 8.88
C ALA A 813 -35.17 -26.51 7.87
N THR A 814 -35.06 -25.72 6.79
CA THR A 814 -36.16 -25.44 5.85
C THR A 814 -36.06 -26.15 4.49
N GLN A 815 -34.95 -26.80 4.17
CA GLN A 815 -34.70 -27.36 2.82
C GLN A 815 -34.33 -28.85 2.84
N SER A 816 -34.68 -29.56 1.77
CA SER A 816 -34.25 -30.94 1.54
C SER A 816 -32.80 -31.02 1.06
N ASP A 817 -32.11 -32.13 1.30
CA ASP A 817 -30.68 -32.31 0.96
C ASP A 817 -30.39 -32.05 -0.52
N LYS A 818 -31.26 -32.53 -1.41
CA LYS A 818 -31.18 -32.28 -2.86
C LYS A 818 -31.29 -30.79 -3.19
N ALA A 819 -32.13 -30.05 -2.48
CA ALA A 819 -32.34 -28.63 -2.69
C ALA A 819 -31.16 -27.79 -2.14
N LEU A 820 -30.61 -28.18 -0.98
CA LEU A 820 -29.36 -27.60 -0.43
C LEU A 820 -28.18 -27.85 -1.36
N TYR A 821 -27.97 -29.10 -1.78
CA TYR A 821 -26.90 -29.49 -2.69
C TYR A 821 -26.95 -28.70 -4.00
N ASN A 822 -28.16 -28.55 -4.55
CA ASN A 822 -28.37 -27.77 -5.77
C ASN A 822 -27.99 -26.29 -5.64
N ARG A 823 -28.11 -25.69 -4.44
CA ARG A 823 -27.77 -24.28 -4.17
C ARG A 823 -26.33 -24.09 -3.73
N LEU A 824 -25.77 -25.02 -2.97
CA LEU A 824 -24.36 -25.00 -2.54
C LEU A 824 -23.40 -25.30 -3.69
N VAL A 825 -23.81 -26.12 -4.66
CA VAL A 825 -22.99 -26.54 -5.81
C VAL A 825 -23.74 -26.22 -7.11
N PRO A 826 -24.02 -24.94 -7.42
CA PRO A 826 -24.89 -24.55 -8.51
C PRO A 826 -24.36 -25.02 -9.88
N SER A 827 -25.28 -25.18 -10.83
CA SER A 827 -24.92 -25.47 -12.23
C SER A 827 -24.81 -24.15 -13.00
N VAL A 828 -23.60 -23.78 -13.40
CA VAL A 828 -23.33 -22.57 -14.19
C VAL A 828 -22.99 -23.04 -15.62
N ASN A 829 -23.73 -22.54 -16.61
CA ASN A 829 -23.61 -22.94 -18.02
C ASN A 829 -23.65 -24.47 -18.24
N GLY A 830 -24.44 -25.18 -17.41
CA GLY A 830 -24.58 -26.64 -17.46
C GLY A 830 -23.48 -27.43 -16.73
N VAL A 831 -22.46 -26.77 -16.19
CA VAL A 831 -21.35 -27.38 -15.45
C VAL A 831 -21.53 -27.17 -13.96
N ARG A 832 -21.34 -28.24 -13.17
CA ARG A 832 -21.16 -28.15 -11.71
C ARG A 832 -19.70 -28.41 -11.37
N CYS A 833 -19.15 -27.61 -10.48
CA CYS A 833 -17.82 -27.81 -9.93
C CYS A 833 -17.82 -27.52 -8.43
N PHE A 834 -16.92 -28.17 -7.69
CA PHE A 834 -16.65 -27.80 -6.31
C PHE A 834 -15.67 -26.64 -6.25
N SER A 835 -15.95 -25.68 -5.38
CA SER A 835 -14.96 -24.68 -4.99
C SER A 835 -13.87 -25.32 -4.11
N PRO A 836 -12.66 -24.72 -4.02
CA PRO A 836 -11.56 -25.27 -3.22
C PRO A 836 -11.93 -25.56 -1.76
N ILE A 837 -12.75 -24.71 -1.13
CA ILE A 837 -13.20 -24.89 0.26
C ILE A 837 -14.17 -26.08 0.41
N GLN A 838 -14.97 -26.37 -0.62
CA GLN A 838 -15.86 -27.53 -0.63
C GLN A 838 -15.08 -28.83 -0.82
N LEU A 839 -14.02 -28.83 -1.65
CA LEU A 839 -13.08 -29.95 -1.74
C LEU A 839 -12.38 -30.20 -0.38
N SER A 840 -11.96 -29.15 0.32
CA SER A 840 -11.39 -29.26 1.67
C SER A 840 -12.38 -29.82 2.70
N ARG A 841 -13.69 -29.53 2.57
CA ARG A 841 -14.73 -30.17 3.40
C ARG A 841 -14.91 -31.64 3.03
N LEU A 842 -14.97 -32.01 1.75
CA LEU A 842 -15.09 -33.40 1.30
C LEU A 842 -13.93 -34.25 1.82
N GLN A 843 -12.69 -33.74 1.75
CA GLN A 843 -11.51 -34.40 2.32
C GLN A 843 -11.64 -34.65 3.83
N ARG A 844 -12.11 -33.66 4.60
CA ARG A 844 -12.35 -33.80 6.05
C ARG A 844 -13.47 -34.79 6.39
N LEU A 845 -14.43 -34.98 5.50
CA LEU A 845 -15.47 -36.02 5.59
C LEU A 845 -14.99 -37.40 5.09
N GLY A 846 -13.73 -37.55 4.65
CA GLY A 846 -13.19 -38.79 4.09
C GLY A 846 -13.65 -39.10 2.66
N ILE A 847 -14.25 -38.14 1.95
CA ILE A 847 -14.85 -38.32 0.63
C ILE A 847 -13.84 -37.91 -0.45
N ASN A 848 -13.16 -38.90 -1.03
CA ASN A 848 -12.16 -38.71 -2.08
C ASN A 848 -12.79 -38.60 -3.49
N LYS A 849 -13.73 -37.66 -3.68
CA LYS A 849 -14.42 -37.41 -4.96
C LYS A 849 -14.36 -35.93 -5.33
N SER A 850 -14.03 -35.63 -6.59
CA SER A 850 -13.95 -34.26 -7.12
C SER A 850 -15.06 -33.92 -8.12
N ASP A 851 -15.79 -34.90 -8.63
CA ASP A 851 -16.94 -34.70 -9.54
C ASP A 851 -18.26 -34.62 -8.75
N PRO A 852 -18.98 -33.48 -8.77
CA PRO A 852 -20.30 -33.31 -8.14
C PRO A 852 -21.37 -34.32 -8.55
N HIS A 853 -21.21 -35.02 -9.67
CA HIS A 853 -22.16 -36.03 -10.15
C HIS A 853 -21.92 -37.43 -9.58
N THR A 854 -20.78 -37.67 -8.91
CA THR A 854 -20.38 -39.00 -8.40
C THR A 854 -20.72 -39.27 -6.93
N LEU A 855 -21.29 -38.27 -6.24
CA LEU A 855 -21.63 -38.39 -4.82
C LEU A 855 -22.92 -39.20 -4.61
N THR A 856 -22.90 -40.12 -3.65
CA THR A 856 -24.07 -40.89 -3.23
C THR A 856 -25.03 -40.01 -2.42
N PRO A 857 -26.30 -40.39 -2.26
CA PRO A 857 -27.22 -39.67 -1.38
C PRO A 857 -26.72 -39.52 0.07
N GLN A 858 -26.00 -40.50 0.61
CA GLN A 858 -25.40 -40.38 1.94
C GLN A 858 -24.24 -39.37 1.98
N GLU A 859 -23.35 -39.40 0.98
CA GLU A 859 -22.24 -38.43 0.88
C GLU A 859 -22.76 -37.01 0.66
N ILE A 860 -23.82 -36.83 -0.15
CA ILE A 860 -24.51 -35.54 -0.32
C ILE A 860 -25.07 -35.06 1.03
N ASN A 861 -25.78 -35.91 1.77
CA ASN A 861 -26.32 -35.56 3.09
C ASN A 861 -25.20 -35.11 4.03
N SER A 862 -24.13 -35.90 4.18
CA SER A 862 -22.97 -35.55 5.03
C SER A 862 -22.26 -34.27 4.58
N PHE A 863 -22.21 -33.99 3.28
CA PHE A 863 -21.62 -32.76 2.75
C PHE A 863 -22.48 -31.53 3.05
N VAL A 864 -23.80 -31.58 2.78
CA VAL A 864 -24.69 -30.41 2.92
C VAL A 864 -25.17 -30.15 4.34
N ARG A 865 -25.13 -31.13 5.23
CA ARG A 865 -25.51 -30.98 6.65
C ARG A 865 -24.30 -30.72 7.52
N LEU A 866 -24.29 -29.58 8.21
CA LEU A 866 -23.43 -29.38 9.38
C LEU A 866 -24.11 -29.95 10.63
N ASP A 867 -25.45 -29.98 10.64
CA ASP A 867 -26.28 -30.36 11.80
C ASP A 867 -25.84 -29.65 13.09
N LEU A 868 -25.57 -28.34 12.95
CA LEU A 868 -25.12 -27.47 14.02
C LEU A 868 -26.19 -27.38 15.11
N ASP A 869 -25.81 -27.65 16.36
CA ASP A 869 -26.71 -27.60 17.50
C ASP A 869 -26.86 -26.14 17.99
N PRO A 870 -28.04 -25.49 17.88
CA PRO A 870 -28.20 -24.07 18.19
C PRO A 870 -27.86 -23.70 19.64
N GLU A 871 -27.97 -24.65 20.57
CA GLU A 871 -27.63 -24.47 21.99
C GLU A 871 -26.11 -24.54 22.24
N LYS A 872 -25.34 -25.14 21.32
CA LYS A 872 -23.88 -25.29 21.40
C LYS A 872 -23.14 -24.31 20.47
N VAL A 873 -23.81 -23.29 19.95
CA VAL A 873 -23.18 -22.19 19.21
C VAL A 873 -22.41 -21.31 20.19
N THR A 874 -21.08 -21.33 20.08
CA THR A 874 -20.18 -20.52 20.90
C THR A 874 -19.96 -19.13 20.34
N TRP A 875 -20.07 -18.96 19.02
CA TRP A 875 -19.79 -17.71 18.32
C TRP A 875 -20.82 -16.62 18.63
N GLN A 876 -20.34 -15.40 18.87
CA GLN A 876 -21.15 -14.21 19.18
C GLN A 876 -20.95 -13.11 18.16
N ARG A 877 -21.83 -12.11 18.15
CA ARG A 877 -21.66 -10.89 17.34
C ARG A 877 -20.72 -9.91 18.07
N VAL A 878 -20.25 -8.89 17.38
CA VAL A 878 -19.46 -7.81 18.01
C VAL A 878 -19.80 -6.42 17.49
N VAL A 879 -19.50 -5.41 18.30
CA VAL A 879 -19.54 -3.98 17.99
C VAL A 879 -18.52 -3.27 18.87
N ASP A 880 -17.82 -2.25 18.39
CA ASP A 880 -16.81 -1.53 19.20
C ASP A 880 -17.39 -0.37 20.04
N THR A 881 -18.54 -0.61 20.65
CA THR A 881 -19.30 0.37 21.46
C THR A 881 -19.68 -0.26 22.80
N ASN A 882 -19.65 0.52 23.88
CA ASN A 882 -19.94 0.06 25.25
C ASN A 882 -21.45 -0.16 25.54
N ASP A 883 -22.09 -1.10 24.83
CA ASP A 883 -23.53 -1.37 24.97
C ASP A 883 -23.86 -2.59 25.84
N ARG A 884 -24.20 -2.33 27.11
CA ARG A 884 -24.60 -3.36 28.07
C ARG A 884 -25.90 -4.09 27.73
N PHE A 885 -26.79 -3.55 26.89
CA PHE A 885 -28.08 -4.18 26.57
C PHE A 885 -27.93 -5.28 25.52
N LEU A 886 -26.86 -5.25 24.71
CA LEU A 886 -26.55 -6.32 23.75
C LEU A 886 -25.89 -7.56 24.37
N ARG A 887 -25.60 -7.55 25.68
CA ARG A 887 -25.02 -8.68 26.45
C ARG A 887 -25.85 -9.96 26.41
N LYS A 888 -27.16 -9.88 26.11
CA LYS A 888 -28.02 -11.03 25.85
C LYS A 888 -29.25 -10.61 25.06
N ILE A 889 -29.41 -11.16 23.87
CA ILE A 889 -30.50 -10.84 22.94
C ILE A 889 -31.14 -12.11 22.37
N THR A 890 -32.29 -11.95 21.71
CA THR A 890 -32.92 -13.01 20.89
C THR A 890 -32.97 -12.53 19.44
N VAL A 891 -32.49 -13.35 18.51
CA VAL A 891 -32.52 -13.08 17.06
C VAL A 891 -33.55 -13.95 16.34
N GLY A 892 -33.89 -13.62 15.09
CA GLY A 892 -34.82 -14.41 14.25
C GLY A 892 -36.31 -14.19 14.56
N GLN A 893 -36.69 -13.02 15.10
CA GLN A 893 -38.07 -12.74 15.51
C GLN A 893 -39.01 -12.27 14.39
N ALA A 894 -38.51 -11.96 13.20
CA ALA A 894 -39.34 -11.56 12.07
C ALA A 894 -40.16 -12.74 11.52
N ASN A 895 -41.26 -12.44 10.82
CA ASN A 895 -42.20 -13.45 10.34
C ASN A 895 -41.59 -14.43 9.33
N THR A 896 -40.53 -14.03 8.62
CA THR A 896 -39.77 -14.83 7.66
C THR A 896 -38.90 -15.91 8.32
N GLU A 897 -38.42 -15.65 9.53
CA GLU A 897 -37.57 -16.57 10.33
C GLU A 897 -38.38 -17.29 11.44
N LYS A 898 -39.72 -17.19 11.39
CA LYS A 898 -40.63 -17.69 12.41
C LYS A 898 -40.38 -19.16 12.75
N GLY A 899 -40.07 -19.43 14.03
CA GLY A 899 -39.73 -20.75 14.54
C GLY A 899 -38.23 -21.03 14.61
N HIS A 900 -37.38 -20.15 14.07
CA HIS A 900 -35.91 -20.26 14.07
C HIS A 900 -35.25 -19.18 14.93
N VAL A 901 -35.82 -18.91 16.11
CA VAL A 901 -35.27 -17.97 17.10
C VAL A 901 -34.09 -18.58 17.86
N ARG A 902 -33.09 -17.77 18.22
CA ARG A 902 -31.92 -18.18 19.01
C ARG A 902 -31.52 -17.09 20.01
N GLN A 903 -31.07 -17.48 21.22
CA GLN A 903 -30.40 -16.57 22.15
C GLN A 903 -28.91 -16.43 21.79
N THR A 904 -28.40 -15.19 21.78
CA THR A 904 -26.99 -14.87 21.48
C THR A 904 -26.64 -13.55 22.19
N GLN A 905 -25.40 -13.07 22.05
CA GLN A 905 -24.97 -11.77 22.59
C GLN A 905 -24.08 -11.02 21.60
N PHE A 906 -23.77 -9.77 21.93
CA PHE A 906 -22.63 -9.04 21.40
C PHE A 906 -21.53 -8.94 22.45
N ASP A 907 -20.28 -9.09 22.00
CA ASP A 907 -19.06 -8.73 22.72
C ASP A 907 -18.45 -7.45 22.11
N ILE A 908 -17.53 -6.78 22.80
CA ILE A 908 -16.82 -5.65 22.19
C ILE A 908 -15.88 -6.14 21.06
N ALA A 909 -15.68 -5.38 19.99
CA ALA A 909 -14.95 -5.87 18.80
C ALA A 909 -13.54 -6.41 19.13
N VAL A 910 -12.82 -5.74 20.01
CA VAL A 910 -11.48 -6.16 20.50
C VAL A 910 -11.47 -7.43 21.37
N ALA A 911 -12.63 -7.96 21.76
CA ALA A 911 -12.81 -9.25 22.41
C ALA A 911 -13.00 -10.42 21.41
N SER A 912 -13.16 -10.15 20.12
CA SER A 912 -13.31 -11.19 19.08
C SER A 912 -12.09 -12.10 19.01
N GLU A 913 -12.31 -13.39 18.71
CA GLU A 913 -11.22 -14.31 18.37
C GLU A 913 -10.45 -13.85 17.12
N ILE A 914 -11.09 -13.14 16.19
CA ILE A 914 -10.42 -12.59 15.00
C ILE A 914 -9.37 -11.55 15.41
N MET A 915 -9.61 -10.75 16.46
CA MET A 915 -8.61 -9.83 17.00
C MET A 915 -7.40 -10.58 17.59
N ALA A 916 -7.65 -11.70 18.28
CA ALA A 916 -6.57 -12.55 18.79
C ALA A 916 -5.79 -13.26 17.67
N ILE A 917 -6.45 -13.63 16.56
CA ILE A 917 -5.82 -14.18 15.36
C ILE A 917 -4.95 -13.12 14.66
N LEU A 918 -5.46 -11.91 14.46
CA LEU A 918 -4.69 -10.82 13.87
C LEU A 918 -3.40 -10.54 14.66
N ALA A 919 -3.50 -10.56 15.99
CA ALA A 919 -2.33 -10.37 16.85
C ALA A 919 -1.35 -11.57 16.85
N LEU A 920 -1.81 -12.79 16.55
CA LEU A 920 -0.99 -14.02 16.61
C LEU A 920 -0.59 -14.60 15.26
N THR A 921 -0.94 -13.98 14.13
CA THR A 921 -0.55 -14.47 12.82
C THR A 921 0.86 -14.02 12.42
N ASP A 922 1.53 -14.80 11.57
CA ASP A 922 2.82 -14.46 10.98
C ASP A 922 2.78 -14.19 9.46
N GLY A 923 1.59 -14.21 8.85
CA GLY A 923 1.40 -13.85 7.45
C GLY A 923 0.00 -14.18 6.92
N LEU A 924 -0.32 -13.79 5.69
CA LEU A 924 -1.66 -13.95 5.10
C LEU A 924 -2.12 -15.43 5.03
N ALA A 925 -1.18 -16.35 4.76
CA ALA A 925 -1.47 -17.78 4.68
C ALA A 925 -1.83 -18.38 6.05
N ASP A 926 -1.07 -18.04 7.10
CA ASP A 926 -1.38 -18.45 8.47
C ASP A 926 -2.67 -17.79 8.97
N MET A 927 -2.89 -16.50 8.69
CA MET A 927 -4.13 -15.81 9.08
C MET A 927 -5.36 -16.51 8.50
N ARG A 928 -5.33 -16.83 7.19
CA ARG A 928 -6.41 -17.61 6.55
C ARG A 928 -6.58 -18.98 7.19
N ALA A 929 -5.48 -19.68 7.49
CA ALA A 929 -5.53 -21.00 8.12
C ALA A 929 -6.08 -20.95 9.56
N ARG A 930 -5.75 -19.91 10.34
CA ARG A 930 -6.33 -19.64 11.67
C ARG A 930 -7.81 -19.31 11.58
N LEU A 931 -8.17 -18.41 10.66
CA LEU A 931 -9.56 -18.04 10.41
C LEU A 931 -10.40 -19.26 10.02
N GLY A 932 -9.88 -20.22 9.26
CA GLY A 932 -10.54 -21.49 8.90
C GLY A 932 -10.64 -22.52 10.04
N ARG A 933 -9.76 -22.46 11.04
CA ARG A 933 -9.76 -23.33 12.24
C ARG A 933 -10.70 -22.86 13.36
N MET A 934 -11.28 -21.66 13.27
CA MET A 934 -12.19 -21.15 14.31
C MET A 934 -13.40 -22.06 14.48
N VAL A 935 -13.63 -22.53 15.71
CA VAL A 935 -14.76 -23.42 16.05
C VAL A 935 -15.95 -22.56 16.48
N ILE A 936 -17.01 -22.58 15.65
CA ILE A 936 -18.21 -21.76 15.82
C ILE A 936 -19.27 -22.39 16.73
N GLY A 937 -19.14 -23.69 16.97
CA GLY A 937 -20.04 -24.51 17.77
C GLY A 937 -19.81 -25.99 17.47
N SER A 938 -20.75 -26.83 17.86
CA SER A 938 -20.67 -28.28 17.63
C SER A 938 -21.95 -28.83 16.99
N SER A 939 -21.82 -29.91 16.23
CA SER A 939 -22.99 -30.63 15.73
C SER A 939 -23.74 -31.34 16.86
N ARG A 940 -24.95 -31.83 16.59
CA ARG A 940 -25.71 -32.64 17.56
C ARG A 940 -24.95 -33.88 18.01
N ASN A 941 -24.12 -34.43 17.11
CA ASN A 941 -23.21 -35.56 17.36
C ASN A 941 -21.91 -35.16 18.09
N GLY A 942 -21.77 -33.90 18.54
CA GLY A 942 -20.64 -33.42 19.35
C GLY A 942 -19.36 -33.09 18.58
N GLN A 943 -19.36 -33.20 17.24
CA GLN A 943 -18.21 -32.86 16.40
C GLN A 943 -18.04 -31.34 16.30
N PRO A 944 -16.81 -30.80 16.39
CA PRO A 944 -16.58 -29.37 16.23
C PRO A 944 -16.88 -28.95 14.78
N ILE A 945 -17.62 -27.86 14.62
CA ILE A 945 -17.90 -27.25 13.31
C ILE A 945 -17.06 -25.98 13.18
N THR A 946 -16.35 -25.86 12.06
CA THR A 946 -15.47 -24.71 11.79
C THR A 946 -16.04 -23.72 10.78
N THR A 947 -15.44 -22.55 10.70
CA THR A 947 -15.65 -21.58 9.60
C THR A 947 -15.28 -22.12 8.21
N ASP A 948 -14.33 -23.08 8.11
CA ASP A 948 -14.09 -23.80 6.85
C ASP A 948 -15.23 -24.75 6.49
N ASP A 949 -15.94 -25.33 7.47
CA ASP A 949 -17.17 -26.10 7.21
C ASP A 949 -18.34 -25.21 6.77
N LEU A 950 -18.40 -24.01 7.34
CA LEU A 950 -19.37 -22.99 6.97
C LEU A 950 -19.11 -22.40 5.57
N GLY A 951 -17.85 -22.49 5.09
CA GLY A 951 -17.44 -22.03 3.76
C GLY A 951 -17.00 -20.56 3.71
N VAL A 952 -16.70 -19.93 4.85
CA VAL A 952 -16.52 -18.46 4.94
C VAL A 952 -15.06 -17.98 5.03
N SER A 953 -14.09 -18.84 5.33
CA SER A 953 -12.71 -18.42 5.63
C SER A 953 -12.02 -17.58 4.54
N GLY A 954 -12.34 -17.84 3.26
CA GLY A 954 -11.88 -17.02 2.14
C GLY A 954 -12.41 -15.59 2.19
N ALA A 955 -13.71 -15.41 2.49
CA ALA A 955 -14.30 -14.08 2.64
C ALA A 955 -13.77 -13.34 3.87
N LEU A 956 -13.50 -14.05 4.97
CA LEU A 956 -12.85 -13.46 6.15
C LEU A 956 -11.44 -12.97 5.81
N ALA A 957 -10.66 -13.74 5.06
CA ALA A 957 -9.32 -13.34 4.63
C ALA A 957 -9.33 -12.13 3.68
N VAL A 958 -10.37 -11.97 2.85
CA VAL A 958 -10.57 -10.78 2.00
C VAL A 958 -10.89 -9.55 2.87
N LEU A 959 -11.83 -9.65 3.81
CA LEU A 959 -12.17 -8.55 4.72
C LEU A 959 -10.98 -8.10 5.60
N MET A 960 -10.10 -9.05 5.95
CA MET A 960 -8.91 -8.79 6.77
C MET A 960 -7.64 -8.47 5.95
N LYS A 961 -7.72 -8.36 4.61
CA LYS A 961 -6.56 -8.24 3.71
C LYS A 961 -5.63 -7.08 4.08
N ASP A 962 -6.19 -5.92 4.39
CA ASP A 962 -5.42 -4.71 4.67
C ASP A 962 -5.23 -4.48 6.19
N ALA A 963 -6.18 -4.98 6.99
CA ALA A 963 -6.10 -5.02 8.44
C ALA A 963 -4.98 -5.94 8.99
N ILE A 964 -4.30 -6.74 8.15
CA ILE A 964 -3.13 -7.55 8.54
C ILE A 964 -1.81 -6.74 8.57
N LYS A 965 -1.79 -5.58 7.91
CA LYS A 965 -0.61 -4.71 7.79
C LYS A 965 -0.50 -3.84 9.05
N PRO A 966 0.66 -3.70 9.72
CA PRO A 966 0.80 -2.76 10.83
C PRO A 966 0.68 -1.30 10.40
N THR A 967 0.18 -0.44 11.30
CA THR A 967 0.07 1.01 11.07
C THR A 967 1.29 1.72 11.65
N LEU A 968 2.09 2.37 10.80
CA LEU A 968 3.19 3.26 11.17
C LEU A 968 2.65 4.61 11.63
N MET A 969 3.14 5.08 12.77
CA MET A 969 2.94 6.41 13.36
C MET A 969 4.27 6.87 14.01
N GLN A 970 4.26 7.98 14.76
CA GLN A 970 5.45 8.52 15.40
C GLN A 970 5.21 9.10 16.81
N THR A 971 6.27 9.17 17.60
CA THR A 971 6.27 9.87 18.90
C THR A 971 6.38 11.39 18.72
N VAL A 972 6.16 12.16 19.80
CA VAL A 972 6.41 13.61 19.82
C VAL A 972 7.86 14.01 19.48
N GLU A 973 8.85 13.11 19.64
CA GLU A 973 10.24 13.34 19.20
C GLU A 973 10.55 12.76 17.80
N GLY A 974 9.53 12.27 17.07
CA GLY A 974 9.65 11.76 15.71
C GLY A 974 10.28 10.38 15.58
N THR A 975 10.22 9.57 16.65
CA THR A 975 10.64 8.15 16.69
C THR A 975 9.54 7.25 16.11
N PRO A 976 9.85 6.21 15.31
CA PRO A 976 8.84 5.37 14.69
C PRO A 976 8.10 4.45 15.68
N VAL A 977 6.79 4.28 15.46
CA VAL A 977 5.91 3.43 16.27
C VAL A 977 4.99 2.63 15.35
N PHE A 978 4.88 1.33 15.58
CA PHE A 978 3.81 0.51 15.00
C PHE A 978 2.65 0.39 16.00
N VAL A 979 1.45 0.65 15.52
CA VAL A 979 0.18 0.45 16.23
C VAL A 979 -0.56 -0.65 15.49
N HIS A 980 -0.71 -1.83 16.09
CA HIS A 980 -1.35 -2.95 15.39
C HIS A 980 -1.92 -4.03 16.32
N ALA A 981 -3.20 -4.35 16.08
CA ALA A 981 -4.05 -5.20 16.90
C ALA A 981 -4.23 -4.72 18.36
N GLY A 982 -5.31 -5.13 19.01
CA GLY A 982 -5.66 -4.70 20.37
C GLY A 982 -6.40 -5.75 21.21
N PRO A 983 -6.00 -7.03 21.23
CA PRO A 983 -6.73 -8.08 21.93
C PRO A 983 -6.83 -7.80 23.45
N PHE A 984 -7.98 -8.15 24.04
CA PHE A 984 -8.17 -8.11 25.49
C PHE A 984 -7.11 -8.92 26.24
N ALA A 985 -6.47 -8.33 27.26
CA ALA A 985 -5.47 -9.01 28.08
C ALA A 985 -6.06 -9.97 29.13
N ASN A 986 -7.39 -10.01 29.30
CA ASN A 986 -8.08 -10.98 30.18
C ASN A 986 -8.35 -12.30 29.45
N ILE A 987 -9.25 -12.28 28.46
CA ILE A 987 -9.70 -13.47 27.71
C ILE A 987 -8.76 -13.87 26.57
N ALA A 988 -7.87 -12.97 26.15
CA ALA A 988 -6.81 -13.22 25.19
C ALA A 988 -5.45 -12.78 25.78
N HIS A 989 -4.42 -12.80 24.94
CA HIS A 989 -3.03 -12.65 25.36
C HIS A 989 -2.61 -11.20 25.65
N GLY A 990 -3.31 -10.18 25.14
CA GLY A 990 -3.11 -8.80 25.59
C GLY A 990 -1.90 -8.05 25.03
N ASN A 991 -1.42 -8.40 23.83
CA ASN A 991 -0.20 -7.84 23.23
C ASN A 991 -0.48 -7.28 21.82
N SER A 992 0.42 -6.46 21.30
CA SER A 992 0.47 -6.05 19.88
C SER A 992 0.66 -7.26 18.95
N SER A 993 0.49 -7.08 17.64
CA SER A 993 0.68 -8.18 16.68
C SER A 993 2.12 -8.72 16.59
N ILE A 994 2.27 -10.02 16.30
CA ILE A 994 3.54 -10.65 15.93
C ILE A 994 4.15 -10.02 14.67
N LEU A 995 3.33 -9.63 13.68
CA LEU A 995 3.81 -9.04 12.43
C LEU A 995 4.50 -7.69 12.64
N ALA A 996 3.92 -6.80 13.44
CA ALA A 996 4.54 -5.52 13.80
C ALA A 996 5.92 -5.70 14.42
N ASP A 997 6.06 -6.62 15.37
CA ASP A 997 7.34 -6.88 16.02
C ASP A 997 8.35 -7.50 15.05
N LYS A 998 7.96 -8.47 14.22
CA LYS A 998 8.86 -9.07 13.20
C LYS A 998 9.35 -8.01 12.21
N LEU A 999 8.45 -7.17 11.69
CA LEU A 999 8.79 -6.08 10.76
C LEU A 999 9.74 -5.07 11.42
N ALA A 1000 9.43 -4.65 12.65
CA ALA A 1000 10.29 -3.74 13.42
C ALA A 1000 11.67 -4.36 13.70
N LEU A 1001 11.74 -5.64 14.09
CA LEU A 1001 12.99 -6.34 14.42
C LEU A 1001 13.91 -6.47 13.20
N LYS A 1002 13.33 -6.70 12.01
CA LYS A 1002 14.08 -6.61 10.75
C LYS A 1002 14.56 -5.20 10.48
N LEU A 1003 13.66 -4.20 10.53
CA LEU A 1003 13.97 -2.80 10.23
C LEU A 1003 15.09 -2.22 11.10
N VAL A 1004 15.04 -2.44 12.43
CA VAL A 1004 16.08 -1.90 13.33
C VAL A 1004 17.43 -2.58 13.17
N GLY A 1005 17.45 -3.81 12.64
CA GLY A 1005 18.65 -4.64 12.48
C GLY A 1005 19.32 -5.05 13.79
N LYS A 1006 20.32 -5.93 13.70
CA LYS A 1006 21.03 -6.56 14.84
C LYS A 1006 21.41 -5.63 16.00
N GLU A 1007 21.92 -4.44 15.68
CA GLU A 1007 22.43 -3.48 16.69
C GLU A 1007 21.34 -2.50 17.18
N GLY A 1008 20.12 -2.62 16.67
CA GLY A 1008 18.95 -1.82 17.05
C GLY A 1008 18.00 -2.52 18.03
N TYR A 1009 16.92 -1.83 18.41
CA TYR A 1009 16.05 -2.20 19.54
C TYR A 1009 14.56 -2.08 19.20
N VAL A 1010 13.77 -3.11 19.49
CA VAL A 1010 12.30 -3.04 19.43
C VAL A 1010 11.75 -3.09 20.85
N VAL A 1011 10.99 -2.06 21.22
CA VAL A 1011 10.34 -1.93 22.52
C VAL A 1011 8.84 -2.21 22.36
N THR A 1012 8.37 -3.37 22.83
CA THR A 1012 6.95 -3.72 22.85
C THR A 1012 6.43 -3.75 24.29
N GLU A 1013 5.12 -3.70 24.47
CA GLU A 1013 4.49 -3.83 25.79
C GLU A 1013 3.50 -4.99 25.90
N ALA A 1014 3.20 -5.39 27.14
CA ALA A 1014 2.12 -6.31 27.47
C ALA A 1014 1.05 -5.67 28.37
N GLY A 1015 -0.22 -5.99 28.11
CA GLY A 1015 -1.36 -5.46 28.86
C GLY A 1015 -1.43 -5.95 30.32
N PHE A 1016 -1.94 -5.09 31.22
CA PHE A 1016 -1.99 -5.30 32.67
C PHE A 1016 -0.59 -5.45 33.33
N GLY A 1017 -0.48 -6.29 34.36
CA GLY A 1017 0.77 -6.54 35.09
C GLY A 1017 1.52 -7.75 34.52
N ALA A 1018 2.76 -7.92 34.98
CA ALA A 1018 3.64 -9.03 34.59
C ALA A 1018 3.03 -10.43 34.87
N ASP A 1019 2.11 -10.55 35.82
CA ASP A 1019 1.39 -11.80 36.10
C ASP A 1019 0.37 -12.19 35.02
N ILE A 1020 -0.08 -11.26 34.19
CA ILE A 1020 -1.06 -11.54 33.11
C ILE A 1020 -0.45 -11.28 31.74
N GLY A 1021 0.02 -10.07 31.48
CA GLY A 1021 0.51 -9.67 30.15
C GLY A 1021 1.79 -10.40 29.77
N MET A 1022 2.81 -10.30 30.61
CA MET A 1022 4.13 -10.90 30.36
C MET A 1022 4.08 -12.44 30.37
N GLU A 1023 3.32 -13.05 31.28
CA GLU A 1023 3.09 -14.51 31.30
C GLU A 1023 2.57 -15.02 29.94
N LYS A 1024 1.54 -14.36 29.40
CA LYS A 1024 0.92 -14.69 28.11
C LYS A 1024 1.78 -14.28 26.93
N PHE A 1025 2.52 -13.18 27.02
CA PHE A 1025 3.50 -12.79 26.01
C PHE A 1025 4.53 -13.90 25.84
N PHE A 1026 5.10 -14.43 26.92
CA PHE A 1026 6.06 -15.54 26.83
C PHE A 1026 5.41 -16.87 26.42
N ASN A 1027 4.34 -17.31 27.10
CA ASN A 1027 3.79 -18.66 26.89
C ASN A 1027 2.91 -18.79 25.63
N ILE A 1028 2.41 -17.68 25.07
CA ILE A 1028 1.56 -17.65 23.87
C ILE A 1028 2.26 -16.91 22.72
N LYS A 1029 2.59 -15.62 22.88
CA LYS A 1029 3.10 -14.79 21.76
C LYS A 1029 4.49 -15.26 21.29
N CYS A 1030 5.49 -15.28 22.17
CA CYS A 1030 6.84 -15.80 21.88
C CYS A 1030 6.82 -17.27 21.42
N ARG A 1031 5.96 -18.10 22.01
CA ARG A 1031 5.79 -19.51 21.60
C ARG A 1031 5.26 -19.63 20.16
N THR A 1032 4.37 -18.72 19.76
CA THR A 1032 3.76 -18.70 18.42
C THR A 1032 4.68 -18.06 17.39
N SER A 1033 5.36 -16.96 17.73
CA SER A 1033 6.22 -16.22 16.80
C SER A 1033 7.62 -16.83 16.61
N GLY A 1034 8.10 -17.59 17.59
CA GLY A 1034 9.50 -18.00 17.71
C GLY A 1034 10.42 -16.93 18.32
N LEU A 1035 9.94 -15.69 18.48
CA LEU A 1035 10.73 -14.56 19.00
C LEU A 1035 11.08 -14.76 20.47
N ARG A 1036 12.30 -14.36 20.84
CA ARG A 1036 12.81 -14.43 22.22
C ARG A 1036 13.15 -13.03 22.71
N PRO A 1037 12.70 -12.61 23.89
CA PRO A 1037 13.04 -11.31 24.45
C PRO A 1037 14.45 -11.33 25.06
N ASP A 1038 15.15 -10.21 24.92
CA ASP A 1038 16.48 -9.99 25.51
C ASP A 1038 16.37 -9.40 26.92
N VAL A 1039 15.40 -8.51 27.17
CA VAL A 1039 15.25 -7.76 28.42
C VAL A 1039 13.77 -7.57 28.77
N VAL A 1040 13.42 -7.66 30.05
CA VAL A 1040 12.16 -7.16 30.61
C VAL A 1040 12.41 -5.83 31.33
N VAL A 1041 11.63 -4.81 30.99
CA VAL A 1041 11.49 -3.59 31.77
C VAL A 1041 10.22 -3.70 32.62
N LEU A 1042 10.36 -3.68 33.95
CA LEU A 1042 9.24 -3.70 34.89
C LEU A 1042 8.95 -2.29 35.41
N VAL A 1043 7.78 -1.77 35.06
CA VAL A 1043 7.31 -0.43 35.47
C VAL A 1043 6.63 -0.47 36.85
N ALA A 1044 7.02 0.46 37.72
CA ALA A 1044 6.40 0.71 39.01
C ALA A 1044 6.26 2.23 39.27
N THR A 1045 5.42 2.62 40.22
CA THR A 1045 5.28 4.00 40.72
C THR A 1045 5.20 3.97 42.25
N VAL A 1046 5.71 5.00 42.93
CA VAL A 1046 5.70 5.07 44.41
C VAL A 1046 4.27 4.95 44.94
N ARG A 1047 3.31 5.67 44.35
CA ARG A 1047 1.90 5.65 44.78
C ARG A 1047 1.23 4.28 44.61
N ALA A 1048 1.46 3.58 43.50
CA ALA A 1048 0.92 2.24 43.29
C ALA A 1048 1.52 1.23 44.30
N LEU A 1049 2.81 1.37 44.62
CA LEU A 1049 3.43 0.58 45.68
C LEU A 1049 2.82 0.90 47.05
N LYS A 1050 2.58 2.16 47.41
CA LYS A 1050 1.87 2.52 48.66
C LYS A 1050 0.48 1.86 48.75
N MET A 1051 -0.27 1.78 47.65
CA MET A 1051 -1.55 1.05 47.62
C MET A 1051 -1.33 -0.46 47.82
N HIS A 1052 -0.24 -1.02 47.26
CA HIS A 1052 0.12 -2.41 47.52
C HIS A 1052 0.53 -2.69 48.97
N GLY A 1053 1.07 -1.71 49.69
CA GLY A 1053 1.38 -1.77 51.12
C GLY A 1053 0.18 -1.54 52.05
N GLY A 1054 -1.05 -1.46 51.53
CA GLY A 1054 -2.25 -1.25 52.35
C GLY A 1054 -2.72 0.19 52.47
N GLY A 1055 -2.27 1.09 51.60
CA GLY A 1055 -2.82 2.43 51.47
C GLY A 1055 -4.34 2.45 51.19
N PRO A 1056 -5.04 3.54 51.55
CA PRO A 1056 -6.50 3.62 51.48
C PRO A 1056 -7.05 3.50 50.05
N ASN A 1057 -8.27 2.99 49.89
CA ASN A 1057 -8.89 2.84 48.57
C ASN A 1057 -9.09 4.20 47.88
N VAL A 1058 -8.82 4.24 46.57
CA VAL A 1058 -8.95 5.43 45.73
C VAL A 1058 -10.19 5.31 44.83
N THR A 1059 -11.01 6.35 44.83
CA THR A 1059 -12.23 6.47 44.00
C THR A 1059 -12.04 7.62 43.01
N ALA A 1060 -12.33 7.39 41.72
CA ALA A 1060 -12.24 8.44 40.70
C ALA A 1060 -13.15 9.65 41.03
N GLY A 1061 -12.63 10.85 40.83
CA GLY A 1061 -13.32 12.11 41.15
C GLY A 1061 -13.23 12.56 42.61
N VAL A 1062 -12.64 11.76 43.51
CA VAL A 1062 -12.37 12.13 44.90
C VAL A 1062 -10.90 12.58 45.03
N PRO A 1063 -10.57 13.63 45.80
CA PRO A 1063 -9.18 14.01 46.08
C PRO A 1063 -8.36 12.84 46.63
N LEU A 1064 -7.09 12.73 46.24
CA LEU A 1064 -6.22 11.66 46.70
C LEU A 1064 -6.00 11.74 48.22
N PRO A 1065 -6.12 10.61 48.95
CA PRO A 1065 -5.72 10.54 50.36
C PRO A 1065 -4.27 10.97 50.58
N LYS A 1066 -4.00 11.58 51.74
CA LYS A 1066 -2.70 12.17 52.08
C LYS A 1066 -1.57 11.16 52.02
N GLU A 1067 -1.85 9.90 52.36
CA GLU A 1067 -0.90 8.80 52.31
C GLU A 1067 -0.23 8.63 50.93
N TYR A 1068 -0.89 9.05 49.84
CA TYR A 1068 -0.35 9.01 48.48
C TYR A 1068 0.41 10.27 48.04
N VAL A 1069 0.31 11.35 48.81
CA VAL A 1069 0.89 12.67 48.51
C VAL A 1069 2.07 12.98 49.44
N ASP A 1070 1.90 12.67 50.73
CA ASP A 1070 2.93 12.80 51.78
C ASP A 1070 3.87 11.57 51.75
N GLU A 1071 5.08 11.73 52.28
CA GLU A 1071 6.08 10.64 52.38
C GLU A 1071 5.56 9.49 53.27
N ASN A 1072 5.66 8.24 52.78
CA ASN A 1072 5.35 7.06 53.59
C ASN A 1072 6.21 5.85 53.19
N LEU A 1073 7.43 5.81 53.73
CA LEU A 1073 8.40 4.73 53.51
C LEU A 1073 7.89 3.34 53.94
N GLN A 1074 7.02 3.26 54.95
CA GLN A 1074 6.47 1.97 55.41
C GLN A 1074 5.53 1.36 54.35
N LEU A 1075 4.55 2.12 53.87
CA LEU A 1075 3.64 1.66 52.81
C LEU A 1075 4.39 1.31 51.51
N VAL A 1076 5.46 2.07 51.20
CA VAL A 1076 6.33 1.75 50.05
C VAL A 1076 7.04 0.41 50.26
N ALA A 1077 7.69 0.19 51.41
CA ALA A 1077 8.40 -1.04 51.72
C ALA A 1077 7.49 -2.29 51.71
N GLU A 1078 6.32 -2.20 52.35
CA GLU A 1078 5.32 -3.27 52.36
C GLU A 1078 4.76 -3.53 50.96
N GLY A 1079 4.57 -2.46 50.17
CA GLY A 1079 4.13 -2.51 48.78
C GLY A 1079 5.10 -3.15 47.81
N CYS A 1080 6.42 -3.00 48.04
CA CYS A 1080 7.46 -3.65 47.25
C CYS A 1080 7.38 -5.19 47.28
N SER A 1081 6.58 -5.79 48.16
CA SER A 1081 6.21 -7.22 48.06
C SER A 1081 5.63 -7.60 46.69
N ASN A 1082 4.81 -6.73 46.08
CA ASN A 1082 4.29 -6.95 44.72
C ASN A 1082 5.41 -6.86 43.68
N LEU A 1083 6.22 -5.79 43.71
CA LEU A 1083 7.35 -5.60 42.78
C LEU A 1083 8.33 -6.78 42.83
N LYS A 1084 8.73 -7.21 44.02
CA LYS A 1084 9.57 -8.39 44.23
C LYS A 1084 8.98 -9.65 43.60
N LYS A 1085 7.67 -9.87 43.75
CA LYS A 1085 7.01 -11.03 43.13
C LYS A 1085 6.99 -10.94 41.60
N GLN A 1086 6.89 -9.75 41.02
CA GLN A 1086 6.93 -9.57 39.56
C GLN A 1086 8.34 -9.73 38.98
N ILE A 1087 9.38 -9.27 39.69
CA ILE A 1087 10.79 -9.55 39.36
C ILE A 1087 11.04 -11.06 39.37
N GLN A 1088 10.59 -11.76 40.41
CA GLN A 1088 10.65 -13.23 40.47
C GLN A 1088 9.90 -13.90 39.31
N ASN A 1089 8.72 -13.38 38.94
CA ASN A 1089 7.94 -13.91 37.83
C ASN A 1089 8.69 -13.81 36.49
N ALA A 1090 9.42 -12.72 36.23
CA ALA A 1090 10.27 -12.59 35.04
C ALA A 1090 11.45 -13.57 35.06
N HIS A 1091 12.12 -13.73 36.22
CA HIS A 1091 13.23 -14.66 36.39
C HIS A 1091 12.87 -16.14 36.19
N LEU A 1092 11.60 -16.52 36.38
CA LEU A 1092 11.14 -17.88 36.04
C LEU A 1092 11.38 -18.20 34.55
N PHE A 1093 11.28 -17.21 33.66
CA PHE A 1093 11.51 -17.34 32.23
C PHE A 1093 12.97 -17.17 31.81
N GLY A 1094 13.88 -16.78 32.72
CA GLY A 1094 15.31 -16.66 32.44
C GLY A 1094 15.74 -15.40 31.68
N ILE A 1095 14.97 -14.32 31.79
CA ILE A 1095 15.23 -13.03 31.12
C ILE A 1095 15.81 -11.99 32.10
N PRO A 1096 16.86 -11.24 31.73
CA PRO A 1096 17.31 -10.03 32.43
C PRO A 1096 16.20 -9.03 32.74
N VAL A 1097 16.19 -8.48 33.97
CA VAL A 1097 15.17 -7.53 34.43
C VAL A 1097 15.79 -6.18 34.76
N VAL A 1098 15.22 -5.10 34.23
CA VAL A 1098 15.48 -3.71 34.63
C VAL A 1098 14.18 -3.14 35.19
N VAL A 1099 14.24 -2.42 36.32
CA VAL A 1099 13.06 -1.74 36.88
C VAL A 1099 13.05 -0.27 36.44
N ALA A 1100 11.92 0.18 35.92
CA ALA A 1100 11.66 1.57 35.59
C ALA A 1100 10.68 2.15 36.63
N LEU A 1101 11.20 2.96 37.55
CA LEU A 1101 10.37 3.69 38.50
C LEU A 1101 9.88 4.98 37.82
N ASN A 1102 8.62 5.01 37.41
CA ASN A 1102 8.02 6.20 36.80
C ASN A 1102 7.70 7.21 37.92
N VAL A 1103 8.39 8.36 37.91
CA VAL A 1103 8.42 9.33 39.01
C VAL A 1103 7.31 10.37 38.86
N PHE A 1104 6.54 10.58 39.93
CA PHE A 1104 5.61 11.71 40.04
C PHE A 1104 6.18 12.87 40.86
N ASN A 1105 5.60 14.06 40.67
CA ASN A 1105 5.93 15.29 41.39
C ASN A 1105 5.76 15.24 42.93
N THR A 1106 5.02 14.25 43.44
CA THR A 1106 4.79 13.99 44.87
C THR A 1106 5.82 13.05 45.48
N ASP A 1107 6.61 12.36 44.66
CA ASP A 1107 7.44 11.26 45.11
C ASP A 1107 8.75 11.81 45.71
N THR A 1108 9.05 11.43 46.94
CA THR A 1108 10.26 11.91 47.63
C THR A 1108 11.51 11.13 47.20
N GLN A 1109 12.68 11.75 47.33
CA GLN A 1109 13.95 11.06 47.05
C GLN A 1109 14.13 9.83 47.95
N ALA A 1110 13.71 9.88 49.21
CA ALA A 1110 13.82 8.77 50.15
C ALA A 1110 12.97 7.55 49.71
N GLU A 1111 11.77 7.79 49.16
CA GLU A 1111 10.92 6.74 48.60
C GLU A 1111 11.49 6.17 47.31
N ILE A 1112 12.00 7.03 46.42
CA ILE A 1112 12.67 6.63 45.18
C ILE A 1112 13.86 5.72 45.49
N ASP A 1113 14.76 6.15 46.38
CA ASP A 1113 15.95 5.40 46.80
C ASP A 1113 15.58 4.08 47.48
N LEU A 1114 14.46 4.03 48.21
CA LEU A 1114 13.96 2.82 48.85
C LEU A 1114 13.45 1.80 47.82
N VAL A 1115 12.65 2.23 46.84
CA VAL A 1115 12.13 1.34 45.78
C VAL A 1115 13.26 0.79 44.93
N CYS A 1116 14.22 1.63 44.52
CA CYS A 1116 15.35 1.19 43.69
C CYS A 1116 16.21 0.16 44.41
N ARG A 1117 16.58 0.39 45.68
CA ARG A 1117 17.32 -0.60 46.48
C ARG A 1117 16.57 -1.92 46.62
N ILE A 1118 15.28 -1.91 46.97
CA ILE A 1118 14.50 -3.15 47.14
C ILE A 1118 14.36 -3.91 45.81
N ALA A 1119 14.30 -3.22 44.67
CA ALA A 1119 14.26 -3.85 43.36
C ALA A 1119 15.57 -4.58 43.02
N GLU A 1120 16.71 -3.94 43.26
CA GLU A 1120 18.05 -4.52 43.03
C GLU A 1120 18.33 -5.68 44.00
N ASP A 1121 18.03 -5.51 45.29
CA ASP A 1121 18.07 -6.57 46.31
C ASP A 1121 17.12 -7.75 45.99
N SER A 1122 16.10 -7.52 45.17
CA SER A 1122 15.17 -8.55 44.67
C SER A 1122 15.63 -9.22 43.36
N GLY A 1123 16.79 -8.83 42.83
CA GLY A 1123 17.41 -9.41 41.65
C GLY A 1123 17.14 -8.67 40.33
N ALA A 1124 16.69 -7.41 40.35
CA ALA A 1124 16.79 -6.57 39.16
C ALA A 1124 18.26 -6.23 38.88
N LEU A 1125 18.65 -6.08 37.61
CA LEU A 1125 20.02 -5.68 37.24
C LEU A 1125 20.31 -4.20 37.49
N ALA A 1126 19.27 -3.37 37.42
CA ALA A 1126 19.27 -1.95 37.73
C ALA A 1126 17.83 -1.50 38.01
N ALA A 1127 17.67 -0.47 38.84
CA ALA A 1127 16.38 0.20 39.05
C ALA A 1127 16.52 1.72 38.84
N VAL A 1128 15.87 2.24 37.80
CA VAL A 1128 16.11 3.62 37.31
C VAL A 1128 14.88 4.51 37.53
N PRO A 1129 15.04 5.69 38.18
CA PRO A 1129 14.00 6.71 38.26
C PRO A 1129 13.82 7.43 36.91
N CYS A 1130 12.60 7.42 36.39
CA CYS A 1130 12.27 7.85 35.04
C CYS A 1130 11.35 9.07 35.05
N ASN A 1131 11.71 10.10 34.28
CA ASN A 1131 11.06 11.42 34.25
C ASN A 1131 10.52 11.80 32.86
N HIS A 1132 10.28 10.82 31.99
CA HIS A 1132 9.94 11.06 30.57
C HIS A 1132 8.57 11.70 30.36
N TRP A 1133 7.61 11.53 31.27
CA TRP A 1133 6.33 12.25 31.22
C TRP A 1133 6.51 13.78 31.16
N SER A 1134 7.47 14.33 31.92
CA SER A 1134 7.77 15.77 31.94
C SER A 1134 8.97 16.19 31.09
N LYS A 1135 9.79 15.26 30.60
CA LYS A 1135 11.08 15.56 29.91
C LYS A 1135 11.27 14.86 28.56
N GLY A 1136 10.28 14.13 28.06
CA GLY A 1136 10.37 13.32 26.84
C GLY A 1136 11.47 12.24 26.92
N GLY A 1137 12.07 11.88 25.79
CA GLY A 1137 13.12 10.86 25.75
C GLY A 1137 14.31 11.16 26.66
N ARG A 1138 14.62 12.44 26.90
CA ARG A 1138 15.67 12.88 27.84
C ARG A 1138 15.43 12.35 29.26
N GLY A 1139 14.17 12.17 29.66
CA GLY A 1139 13.77 11.64 30.96
C GLY A 1139 13.94 10.12 31.13
N SER A 1140 14.39 9.41 30.10
CA SER A 1140 14.62 7.94 30.09
C SER A 1140 16.02 7.54 29.58
N VAL A 1141 16.96 8.48 29.43
CA VAL A 1141 18.33 8.18 28.91
C VAL A 1141 19.07 7.18 29.81
N GLU A 1142 18.97 7.30 31.13
CA GLU A 1142 19.56 6.35 32.08
C GLU A 1142 18.92 4.95 31.96
N LEU A 1143 17.60 4.88 31.75
CA LEU A 1143 16.89 3.63 31.51
C LEU A 1143 17.33 2.99 30.20
N ALA A 1144 17.53 3.77 29.14
CA ALA A 1144 18.05 3.30 27.86
C ALA A 1144 19.48 2.74 27.98
N HIS A 1145 20.34 3.35 28.80
CA HIS A 1145 21.66 2.80 29.14
C HIS A 1145 21.56 1.48 29.91
N ALA A 1146 20.71 1.38 30.94
CA ALA A 1146 20.49 0.16 31.69
C ALA A 1146 19.93 -0.99 30.83
N VAL A 1147 18.99 -0.69 29.92
CA VAL A 1147 18.43 -1.66 28.96
C VAL A 1147 19.50 -2.11 27.95
N LYS A 1148 20.35 -1.20 27.46
CA LYS A 1148 21.49 -1.55 26.59
C LYS A 1148 22.48 -2.46 27.28
N GLU A 1149 22.80 -2.20 28.55
CA GLU A 1149 23.69 -3.08 29.33
C GLU A 1149 23.04 -4.46 29.55
N ALA A 1150 21.77 -4.51 29.98
CA ALA A 1150 21.02 -5.75 30.20
C ALA A 1150 20.93 -6.59 28.91
N GLY A 1151 20.66 -5.96 27.76
CA GLY A 1151 20.58 -6.62 26.45
C GLY A 1151 21.91 -7.09 25.88
N SER A 1152 23.04 -6.68 26.47
CA SER A 1152 24.36 -7.22 26.13
C SER A 1152 24.65 -8.57 26.79
N ARG A 1153 23.90 -8.94 27.83
CA ARG A 1153 24.04 -10.20 28.56
C ARG A 1153 23.29 -11.34 27.83
N GLU A 1154 23.71 -12.58 28.05
CA GLU A 1154 23.04 -13.73 27.45
C GLU A 1154 21.67 -13.97 28.12
N SER A 1155 20.63 -14.18 27.30
CA SER A 1155 19.27 -14.49 27.75
C SER A 1155 19.03 -16.00 27.69
N HIS A 1156 18.60 -16.60 28.80
CA HIS A 1156 18.33 -18.03 28.90
C HIS A 1156 16.81 -18.32 28.86
N PHE A 1157 16.13 -17.75 27.86
CA PHE A 1157 14.69 -17.82 27.72
C PHE A 1157 14.14 -19.26 27.73
N ARG A 1158 13.18 -19.52 28.61
CA ARG A 1158 12.44 -20.79 28.71
C ARG A 1158 10.96 -20.55 28.99
N PHE A 1159 10.10 -21.44 28.50
CA PHE A 1159 8.67 -21.42 28.81
C PHE A 1159 8.38 -21.98 30.21
N LEU A 1160 7.22 -21.63 30.78
CA LEU A 1160 6.83 -22.01 32.15
C LEU A 1160 6.38 -23.48 32.27
N TYR A 1161 5.83 -24.03 31.19
CA TYR A 1161 5.26 -25.38 31.06
C TYR A 1161 5.40 -25.92 29.62
N ASN A 1162 5.28 -27.23 29.45
CA ASN A 1162 5.26 -27.89 28.14
C ASN A 1162 3.83 -27.96 27.59
N LEU A 1163 3.68 -27.98 26.27
CA LEU A 1163 2.36 -28.07 25.64
C LEU A 1163 1.66 -29.42 25.92
N GLN A 1164 2.45 -30.49 26.04
CA GLN A 1164 1.98 -31.86 26.30
C GLN A 1164 1.56 -32.11 27.75
N ASP A 1165 1.84 -31.17 28.67
CA ASP A 1165 1.35 -31.25 30.03
C ASP A 1165 -0.20 -31.16 30.02
N PRO A 1166 -0.93 -31.91 30.86
CA PRO A 1166 -2.39 -31.85 30.90
C PRO A 1166 -2.90 -30.42 31.14
N ILE A 1167 -4.09 -30.08 30.60
CA ILE A 1167 -4.70 -28.75 30.77
C ILE A 1167 -4.69 -28.31 32.25
N VAL A 1168 -5.10 -29.19 33.16
CA VAL A 1168 -5.14 -28.96 34.61
C VAL A 1168 -3.75 -28.62 35.18
N GLU A 1169 -2.70 -29.34 34.78
CA GLU A 1169 -1.33 -29.10 35.25
C GLU A 1169 -0.76 -27.78 34.72
N LYS A 1170 -1.09 -27.39 33.48
CA LYS A 1170 -0.70 -26.08 32.93
C LYS A 1170 -1.36 -24.94 33.71
N ILE A 1171 -2.66 -25.06 34.03
CA ILE A 1171 -3.39 -24.10 34.85
C ILE A 1171 -2.79 -24.02 36.26
N ARG A 1172 -2.57 -25.17 36.92
CA ARG A 1172 -1.97 -25.24 38.26
C ARG A 1172 -0.57 -24.64 38.29
N THR A 1173 0.24 -24.92 37.26
CA THR A 1173 1.61 -24.39 37.13
C THR A 1173 1.61 -22.87 37.08
N ILE A 1174 0.72 -22.25 36.30
CA ILE A 1174 0.57 -20.78 36.29
C ILE A 1174 0.11 -20.29 37.66
N ALA A 1175 -0.92 -20.91 38.24
CA ALA A 1175 -1.49 -20.49 39.52
C ALA A 1175 -0.47 -20.51 40.67
N GLN A 1176 0.30 -21.59 40.80
CA GLN A 1176 1.30 -21.74 41.85
C GLN A 1176 2.53 -20.86 41.59
N LYS A 1177 3.14 -20.94 40.39
CA LYS A 1177 4.41 -20.26 40.12
C LYS A 1177 4.25 -18.75 39.92
N ILE A 1178 3.24 -18.31 39.16
CA ILE A 1178 3.06 -16.88 38.82
C ILE A 1178 2.24 -16.15 39.88
N TYR A 1179 1.10 -16.72 40.31
CA TYR A 1179 0.19 -16.04 41.24
C TYR A 1179 0.48 -16.28 42.73
N GLY A 1180 1.23 -17.33 43.07
CA GLY A 1180 1.46 -17.71 44.47
C GLY A 1180 0.24 -18.38 45.14
N ALA A 1181 -0.67 -18.95 44.33
CA ALA A 1181 -1.77 -19.77 44.83
C ALA A 1181 -1.24 -21.06 45.47
N ALA A 1182 -1.96 -21.61 46.44
CA ALA A 1182 -1.66 -22.93 47.00
C ALA A 1182 -2.01 -24.05 46.00
N ASP A 1183 -3.21 -23.99 45.42
CA ASP A 1183 -3.69 -24.91 44.39
C ASP A 1183 -4.84 -24.24 43.59
N ILE A 1184 -5.49 -25.00 42.72
CA ILE A 1184 -6.67 -24.61 41.94
C ILE A 1184 -7.89 -25.45 42.34
N GLU A 1185 -9.08 -24.87 42.23
CA GLU A 1185 -10.37 -25.54 42.45
C GLU A 1185 -11.15 -25.56 41.13
N LEU A 1186 -11.44 -26.73 40.56
CA LEU A 1186 -12.20 -26.85 39.32
C LEU A 1186 -13.71 -26.99 39.62
N SER A 1187 -14.54 -26.18 38.96
CA SER A 1187 -15.98 -26.44 38.95
C SER A 1187 -16.32 -27.71 38.15
N PRO A 1188 -17.47 -28.36 38.38
CA PRO A 1188 -17.93 -29.48 37.55
C PRO A 1188 -18.09 -29.12 36.07
N GLU A 1189 -18.48 -27.87 35.77
CA GLU A 1189 -18.59 -27.36 34.39
C GLU A 1189 -17.21 -27.19 33.74
N ALA A 1190 -16.25 -26.64 34.48
CA ALA A 1190 -14.88 -26.48 34.02
C ALA A 1190 -14.23 -27.84 33.73
N GLN A 1191 -14.40 -28.83 34.64
CA GLN A 1191 -13.89 -30.18 34.43
C GLN A 1191 -14.51 -30.84 33.19
N ALA A 1192 -15.84 -30.78 33.04
CA ALA A 1192 -16.52 -31.35 31.88
C ALA A 1192 -16.06 -30.73 30.55
N LYS A 1193 -15.80 -29.42 30.50
CA LYS A 1193 -15.26 -28.75 29.30
C LYS A 1193 -13.80 -29.07 29.05
N ILE A 1194 -12.97 -29.23 30.09
CA ILE A 1194 -11.59 -29.72 29.96
C ILE A 1194 -11.58 -31.11 29.33
N ASP A 1195 -12.42 -32.03 29.82
CA ASP A 1195 -12.53 -33.39 29.28
C ASP A 1195 -13.05 -33.38 27.84
N TYR A 1196 -14.00 -32.51 27.52
CA TYR A 1196 -14.49 -32.30 26.15
C TYR A 1196 -13.39 -31.78 25.20
N TYR A 1197 -12.62 -30.78 25.61
CA TYR A 1197 -11.50 -30.26 24.80
C TYR A 1197 -10.36 -31.28 24.64
N ASN A 1198 -10.13 -32.15 25.63
CA ASN A 1198 -9.22 -33.29 25.49
C ASN A 1198 -9.75 -34.29 24.44
N GLN A 1199 -11.04 -34.64 24.47
CA GLN A 1199 -11.67 -35.52 23.46
C GLN A 1199 -11.61 -34.95 22.04
N GLN A 1200 -11.70 -33.62 21.90
CA GLN A 1200 -11.54 -32.91 20.61
C GLN A 1200 -10.08 -32.75 20.16
N GLY A 1201 -9.09 -33.20 20.95
CA GLY A 1201 -7.66 -33.10 20.61
C GLY A 1201 -7.02 -31.73 20.90
N PHE A 1202 -7.73 -30.83 21.57
CA PHE A 1202 -7.23 -29.48 21.91
C PHE A 1202 -6.39 -29.44 23.19
N GLY A 1203 -6.17 -30.58 23.85
CA GLY A 1203 -5.40 -30.71 25.09
C GLY A 1203 -3.99 -30.12 25.03
N ALA A 1204 -3.35 -30.09 23.85
CA ALA A 1204 -2.00 -29.57 23.65
C ALA A 1204 -1.90 -28.03 23.53
N LEU A 1205 -3.01 -27.29 23.58
CA LEU A 1205 -2.98 -25.83 23.44
C LEU A 1205 -2.38 -25.11 24.68
N PRO A 1206 -1.75 -23.93 24.51
CA PRO A 1206 -1.42 -22.99 25.58
C PRO A 1206 -2.62 -22.58 26.43
N ILE A 1207 -2.35 -22.11 27.65
CA ILE A 1207 -3.34 -21.58 28.59
C ILE A 1207 -3.27 -20.04 28.62
N CYS A 1208 -4.43 -19.40 28.54
CA CYS A 1208 -4.62 -17.95 28.65
C CYS A 1208 -5.53 -17.66 29.87
N MET A 1209 -4.95 -17.41 31.05
CA MET A 1209 -5.74 -17.22 32.27
C MET A 1209 -6.59 -15.93 32.24
N ALA A 1210 -7.92 -16.06 32.40
CA ALA A 1210 -8.84 -14.95 32.49
C ALA A 1210 -9.24 -14.69 33.96
N LYS A 1211 -8.52 -13.77 34.60
CA LYS A 1211 -8.68 -13.39 36.02
C LYS A 1211 -8.72 -11.87 36.19
N THR A 1212 -9.02 -11.38 37.41
CA THR A 1212 -8.90 -9.94 37.71
C THR A 1212 -7.46 -9.46 37.56
N HIS A 1213 -7.28 -8.27 37.00
CA HIS A 1213 -5.97 -7.62 36.84
C HIS A 1213 -5.55 -6.80 38.07
N LEU A 1214 -6.40 -6.70 39.11
CA LEU A 1214 -6.20 -5.80 40.26
C LEU A 1214 -5.49 -6.46 41.46
N SER A 1215 -5.17 -7.75 41.36
CA SER A 1215 -4.48 -8.57 42.36
C SER A 1215 -3.75 -9.71 41.64
N LEU A 1216 -2.71 -10.29 42.25
CA LEU A 1216 -2.17 -11.59 41.82
C LEU A 1216 -3.21 -12.72 42.00
N SER A 1217 -4.07 -12.61 43.02
CA SER A 1217 -5.14 -13.56 43.30
C SER A 1217 -6.38 -13.36 42.42
N HIS A 1218 -7.49 -14.03 42.76
CA HIS A 1218 -8.81 -13.78 42.19
C HIS A 1218 -9.60 -12.67 42.89
N MET A 1219 -9.12 -12.19 44.05
CA MET A 1219 -9.75 -11.17 44.90
C MET A 1219 -9.14 -9.78 44.60
N PRO A 1220 -9.84 -8.85 43.92
CA PRO A 1220 -9.27 -7.57 43.49
C PRO A 1220 -8.78 -6.67 44.63
N GLU A 1221 -9.32 -6.84 45.84
CA GLU A 1221 -8.98 -6.12 47.06
C GLU A 1221 -7.71 -6.65 47.76
N LYS A 1222 -7.26 -7.88 47.45
CA LYS A 1222 -6.04 -8.46 48.02
C LYS A 1222 -4.80 -7.91 47.32
N LYS A 1223 -4.25 -6.83 47.87
CA LYS A 1223 -3.03 -6.17 47.38
C LYS A 1223 -1.74 -6.87 47.86
N GLY A 1224 -0.57 -6.26 47.62
CA GLY A 1224 0.75 -6.86 47.84
C GLY A 1224 1.00 -8.12 47.00
N ALA A 1225 1.65 -9.12 47.60
CA ALA A 1225 1.82 -10.47 47.08
C ALA A 1225 1.09 -11.49 47.98
N PRO A 1226 -0.23 -11.70 47.80
CA PRO A 1226 -1.00 -12.64 48.62
C PRO A 1226 -0.54 -14.09 48.40
N THR A 1227 -0.63 -14.92 49.43
CA THR A 1227 -0.25 -16.34 49.42
C THR A 1227 -1.32 -17.21 50.07
N GLY A 1228 -1.27 -18.53 49.85
CA GLY A 1228 -2.13 -19.49 50.56
C GLY A 1228 -3.59 -19.53 50.11
N PHE A 1229 -3.97 -18.78 49.08
CA PHE A 1229 -5.30 -18.83 48.49
C PHE A 1229 -5.40 -19.96 47.46
N VAL A 1230 -6.59 -20.56 47.33
CA VAL A 1230 -6.92 -21.48 46.22
C VAL A 1230 -7.53 -20.66 45.08
N LEU A 1231 -7.16 -20.96 43.83
CA LEU A 1231 -7.67 -20.25 42.65
C LEU A 1231 -8.88 -21.00 42.05
N PRO A 1232 -10.11 -20.45 42.11
CA PRO A 1232 -11.27 -21.09 41.52
C PRO A 1232 -11.23 -20.98 40.00
N ILE A 1233 -11.55 -22.08 39.30
CA ILE A 1233 -11.77 -22.14 37.86
C ILE A 1233 -13.25 -22.44 37.65
N ARG A 1234 -14.01 -21.41 37.26
CA ARG A 1234 -15.48 -21.48 37.17
C ARG A 1234 -15.96 -22.04 35.84
N ASP A 1235 -15.30 -21.69 34.75
CA ASP A 1235 -15.59 -22.11 33.38
C ASP A 1235 -14.26 -22.25 32.60
N VAL A 1236 -14.25 -22.98 31.49
CA VAL A 1236 -13.11 -23.07 30.56
C VAL A 1236 -13.64 -22.96 29.13
N ARG A 1237 -13.04 -22.06 28.35
CA ARG A 1237 -13.37 -21.83 26.95
C ARG A 1237 -12.13 -21.98 26.07
N ALA A 1238 -12.31 -22.02 24.76
CA ALA A 1238 -11.20 -22.14 23.82
C ALA A 1238 -11.37 -21.20 22.62
N SER A 1239 -10.25 -20.69 22.13
CA SER A 1239 -10.13 -19.95 20.87
C SER A 1239 -9.18 -20.74 19.98
N ILE A 1240 -9.75 -21.61 19.15
CA ILE A 1240 -9.04 -22.66 18.41
C ILE A 1240 -8.30 -22.12 17.18
N GLY A 1241 -8.83 -21.10 16.52
CA GLY A 1241 -8.15 -20.39 15.45
C GLY A 1241 -6.99 -19.54 15.99
N ALA A 1242 -7.19 -18.85 17.11
CA ALA A 1242 -6.12 -18.13 17.79
C ALA A 1242 -5.06 -19.08 18.40
N GLY A 1243 -5.49 -20.27 18.84
CA GLY A 1243 -4.63 -21.36 19.30
C GLY A 1243 -4.38 -21.38 20.81
N PHE A 1244 -5.38 -21.12 21.65
CA PHE A 1244 -5.26 -21.26 23.12
C PHE A 1244 -6.59 -21.63 23.81
N ILE A 1245 -6.48 -22.17 25.02
CA ILE A 1245 -7.59 -22.42 25.96
C ILE A 1245 -7.55 -21.33 27.03
N TYR A 1246 -8.70 -20.72 27.38
CA TYR A 1246 -8.79 -19.68 28.39
C TYR A 1246 -9.72 -20.07 29.56
N PRO A 1247 -9.15 -20.42 30.73
CA PRO A 1247 -9.90 -20.66 31.96
C PRO A 1247 -10.40 -19.36 32.57
N LEU A 1248 -11.66 -19.35 32.98
CA LEU A 1248 -12.35 -18.23 33.61
C LEU A 1248 -12.33 -18.40 35.14
N VAL A 1249 -11.57 -17.53 35.81
CA VAL A 1249 -11.43 -17.54 37.27
C VAL A 1249 -12.64 -16.88 37.97
N GLY A 1250 -13.29 -15.95 37.29
CA GLY A 1250 -14.48 -15.25 37.75
C GLY A 1250 -15.24 -14.62 36.59
N THR A 1251 -16.33 -13.92 36.89
CA THR A 1251 -17.20 -13.31 35.88
C THR A 1251 -16.49 -12.17 35.16
N MET A 1252 -16.19 -12.37 33.87
CA MET A 1252 -15.59 -11.35 33.00
C MET A 1252 -16.65 -10.79 32.07
N SER A 1253 -16.85 -9.47 32.08
CA SER A 1253 -17.73 -8.80 31.12
C SER A 1253 -16.96 -8.55 29.83
N THR A 1254 -17.38 -9.22 28.75
CA THR A 1254 -16.85 -9.07 27.39
C THR A 1254 -17.48 -7.91 26.62
N MET A 1255 -18.53 -7.30 27.17
CA MET A 1255 -19.19 -6.11 26.66
C MET A 1255 -19.32 -5.08 27.80
N PRO A 1256 -18.46 -4.06 27.89
CA PRO A 1256 -18.60 -2.99 28.88
C PRO A 1256 -19.90 -2.19 28.70
N GLY A 1257 -20.22 -1.35 29.67
CA GLY A 1257 -21.40 -0.49 29.61
C GLY A 1257 -21.03 0.95 29.94
N LEU A 1258 -21.66 1.90 29.26
CA LEU A 1258 -21.54 3.34 29.58
C LEU A 1258 -21.86 3.65 31.05
N PRO A 1259 -21.16 4.61 31.70
CA PRO A 1259 -21.47 5.08 33.05
C PRO A 1259 -22.68 6.02 33.07
N THR A 1260 -23.09 6.50 34.26
CA THR A 1260 -24.23 7.44 34.41
C THR A 1260 -23.99 8.80 33.73
N ARG A 1261 -22.75 9.29 33.74
CA ARG A 1261 -22.29 10.42 32.91
C ARG A 1261 -21.15 9.94 32.01
N PRO A 1262 -21.43 9.57 30.76
CA PRO A 1262 -20.40 9.24 29.77
C PRO A 1262 -19.63 10.47 29.29
N CYS A 1263 -18.39 10.27 28.84
CA CYS A 1263 -17.54 11.34 28.30
C CYS A 1263 -18.13 12.02 27.05
N PHE A 1264 -18.99 11.35 26.27
CA PHE A 1264 -19.61 11.97 25.10
C PHE A 1264 -20.50 13.20 25.41
N TYR A 1265 -20.83 13.46 26.68
CA TYR A 1265 -21.50 14.72 27.06
C TYR A 1265 -20.61 15.95 26.91
N ASP A 1266 -19.29 15.74 26.93
CA ASP A 1266 -18.28 16.78 26.87
C ASP A 1266 -17.52 16.76 25.52
N ILE A 1267 -17.76 15.74 24.67
CA ILE A 1267 -17.15 15.60 23.34
C ILE A 1267 -17.95 16.38 22.30
N ASP A 1268 -17.26 17.20 21.51
CA ASP A 1268 -17.85 17.95 20.39
C ASP A 1268 -16.81 18.16 19.26
N LEU A 1269 -17.23 18.65 18.10
CA LEU A 1269 -16.37 19.01 16.98
C LEU A 1269 -16.55 20.49 16.66
N ASP A 1270 -15.44 21.24 16.59
CA ASP A 1270 -15.48 22.62 16.11
C ASP A 1270 -15.67 22.65 14.58
N PRO A 1271 -16.75 23.25 14.04
CA PRO A 1271 -17.07 23.15 12.62
C PRO A 1271 -16.25 24.07 11.71
N VAL A 1272 -15.39 24.93 12.28
CA VAL A 1272 -14.52 25.85 11.52
C VAL A 1272 -13.08 25.34 11.53
N THR A 1273 -12.59 24.89 12.69
CA THR A 1273 -11.20 24.42 12.87
C THR A 1273 -11.05 22.91 12.75
N GLU A 1274 -12.15 22.15 12.69
CA GLU A 1274 -12.21 20.69 12.76
C GLU A 1274 -11.57 20.08 14.04
N GLU A 1275 -11.29 20.89 15.06
CA GLU A 1275 -10.71 20.41 16.32
C GLU A 1275 -11.74 19.70 17.21
N ILE A 1276 -11.38 18.52 17.71
CA ILE A 1276 -12.22 17.73 18.62
C ILE A 1276 -12.10 18.27 20.05
N LYS A 1277 -13.21 18.60 20.69
CA LYS A 1277 -13.25 19.05 22.10
C LYS A 1277 -13.62 17.88 23.02
N GLY A 1278 -13.13 17.91 24.26
CA GLY A 1278 -13.50 16.98 25.35
C GLY A 1278 -13.18 15.48 25.20
N LEU A 1279 -12.39 15.08 24.20
CA LEU A 1279 -12.00 13.66 24.00
C LEU A 1279 -11.01 13.14 25.07
N PHE A 1280 -10.26 14.05 25.72
CA PHE A 1280 -9.09 13.76 26.56
C PHE A 1280 -8.98 14.60 27.85
#